data_AF-A0A1J4T8I9-F1
#
_entry.id   AF-A0A1J4T8I9-F1
#
_cell.length_a   1.000
_cell.length_b   1.000
_cell.length_c   1.000
_cell.angle_alpha   90.00
_cell.angle_beta   90.00
_cell.angle_gamma   90.00
#
_symmetry.space_group_name_H-M   'P 1'
#
loop_
_entity.id
_entity.type
_entity.pdbx_description
1 polymer ?
#
loop_
_entity_poly.entity_id
_entity_poly.type
_entity_poly.pdbx_seq_one_letter_code
_entity_poly.pdbx_strand_id
1 'polypeptide(L)'
;MSKKIKWLVYSAVFIFGLFYSFKPVSAMPLGTLLYRTSWRNNAYGYTSKDLLVIGKKGLITDLYTGHVGIYIGKENGVDYVAEALPSGLVKMPAKYFLNTRAGEKLIGAKIPKNLTEEQREKVVALARSLTEAGMKYDFDFKHQKGSESGQWICVGFTEKIYESANTINPKDLNTLVYNPDEYGIDITPDGFDNTSVYNSQRDCFATDKEFSKISRRPNLLLPAPEIIGYDAGLENGLDRYFFIPQTQFLQPTLEDVAVDIDLASDFDDETIRGKTPQLALIFKWSLINNPSSSLRQLAIRVKDKIASLFKSDTALAVAITDNKATSTKKVAAATKAKTTTTAKAKTTKTAATKVTTAKTTATKTATVKASTTKKTSSTSPANTSAAKVAVDKTAPTNKVTTPSVPTASPRLSPVISANPTTPSVPAVVPQTNPVVNPTVNNYNTTVVNNTQAAVKPLILIGEVGEDWIELYNPNEEAVDLFDGAYRLEKAKTAVDPGIMMRFGNESDGTYPGGMEISAGGSYLIAAEDAPAELKAMAQAIASNTNFSWGESGYTIYLGTGAISSNTDSDIMDYVGFGPEAKYYEGSAPAPALITNSILIRKADENSSADSLKSGGSDELSGHAYDTNQNQSDFILLNLAPEVIVDPDSGDNDDPATSTEIVVSSTPRIVIARVYATGDDDWIDLYNDSEVDFDLALNNYRLEKAKTALDPMILMRIGNENDGTYPGGTIIKAKSYYRIIRDEANEDVKATADAIATGNNFTFVGSGYTLYLGLDSISAPDDVDIVDLVGFGAATYYEGAGPAPEILDEGFLSRKVTSTSTAESMAENGPEYGLGAAYDSNDNQADFVAIGGQTASIGPNTGYDSPGLVHLWHFNECGGNLLKDAVGSNDFEVPVTWRKGKWGCAIEQFYTYPPLQTDLADLSGDGLSLAFNYQNISGIGRTNIALSGPDGGINVVFDPSFTEANGLPTSFRSNDIKWPADGAWHHGVFVLNGASDYWELYLDGQRVYQQYFEAIFSKTFNNLAIGDNNGYNYLDEVAIWERALSGEEINNLWLAQSELAPVQLGPEQVTPVEIHHWSFDERSGTTAVDDIAGDSLAVNVNQWVRLGHDGAAISHNVYNNRKMTLNLSREIRSADLSLDFWWRNRSYPNEGRGNFSLLSPNKTFFALVVTPYRPAYYVNGDYGIISQGNGLTVPFDDVWHHLVLVYDSFDNKVNFYVDGELKYSVFHAALPDEAITQFEIYDANWEYEIDDFSIWQGALKASQVKTIYQNETGGN
;
A
#
# COMPACT_ATOMS: atom_id res chain seq x y z
N MET A 1 -25.39 -83.85 51.96
CA MET A 1 -24.71 -82.61 51.51
C MET A 1 -25.48 -81.42 52.05
N SER A 2 -24.91 -80.70 53.02
CA SER A 2 -25.56 -79.59 53.74
C SER A 2 -25.88 -78.41 52.80
N LYS A 3 -26.95 -77.65 53.08
CA LYS A 3 -27.37 -76.42 52.36
C LYS A 3 -26.21 -75.46 52.10
N LYS A 4 -25.17 -75.47 52.93
CA LYS A 4 -23.94 -74.66 52.73
C LYS A 4 -23.15 -75.05 51.48
N ILE A 5 -23.12 -76.32 51.08
CA ILE A 5 -22.36 -76.78 49.89
C ILE A 5 -23.12 -76.42 48.60
N LYS A 6 -24.45 -76.51 48.59
CA LYS A 6 -25.24 -76.05 47.43
C LYS A 6 -25.13 -74.54 47.23
N TRP A 7 -25.14 -73.75 48.30
CA TRP A 7 -25.00 -72.30 48.20
C TRP A 7 -23.59 -71.88 47.74
N LEU A 8 -22.54 -72.60 48.15
CA LEU A 8 -21.17 -72.35 47.68
C LEU A 8 -20.98 -72.70 46.21
N VAL A 9 -21.59 -73.79 45.73
CA VAL A 9 -21.53 -74.17 44.30
C VAL A 9 -22.35 -73.20 43.44
N TYR A 10 -23.54 -72.79 43.88
CA TYR A 10 -24.33 -71.78 43.16
C TYR A 10 -23.66 -70.40 43.16
N SER A 11 -23.01 -70.00 44.26
CA SER A 11 -22.28 -68.73 44.32
C SER A 11 -21.01 -68.77 43.48
N ALA A 12 -20.29 -69.91 43.44
CA ALA A 12 -19.12 -70.06 42.59
C ALA A 12 -19.48 -70.04 41.10
N VAL A 13 -20.58 -70.68 40.69
CA VAL A 13 -21.07 -70.65 39.30
C VAL A 13 -21.64 -69.27 38.92
N PHE A 14 -22.29 -68.57 39.84
CA PHE A 14 -22.80 -67.21 39.60
C PHE A 14 -21.66 -66.18 39.51
N ILE A 15 -20.62 -66.30 40.35
CA ILE A 15 -19.44 -65.44 40.30
C ILE A 15 -18.60 -65.75 39.05
N PHE A 16 -18.39 -67.01 38.67
CA PHE A 16 -17.70 -67.34 37.41
C PHE A 16 -18.50 -66.96 36.15
N GLY A 17 -19.84 -66.95 36.23
CA GLY A 17 -20.71 -66.48 35.16
C GLY A 17 -20.70 -64.95 34.97
N LEU A 18 -20.47 -64.19 36.04
CA LEU A 18 -20.37 -62.71 36.01
C LEU A 18 -19.06 -62.21 35.40
N PHE A 19 -18.00 -63.03 35.33
CA PHE A 19 -16.72 -62.65 34.71
C PHE A 19 -16.60 -63.03 33.23
N TYR A 20 -17.61 -63.66 32.61
CA TYR A 20 -17.57 -64.09 31.20
C TYR A 20 -18.44 -63.27 30.23
N SER A 21 -18.91 -62.08 30.63
CA SER A 21 -19.64 -61.16 29.72
C SER A 21 -19.34 -59.68 29.93
N PHE A 22 -18.20 -59.33 30.52
CA PHE A 22 -17.60 -58.04 30.20
C PHE A 22 -16.83 -58.23 28.90
N LYS A 23 -17.50 -58.04 27.75
CA LYS A 23 -16.73 -57.58 26.59
C LYS A 23 -16.00 -56.33 27.08
N PRO A 24 -14.67 -56.26 27.03
CA PRO A 24 -14.01 -54.98 27.26
C PRO A 24 -14.70 -54.00 26.33
N VAL A 25 -15.34 -52.98 26.90
CA VAL A 25 -15.78 -51.81 26.14
C VAL A 25 -14.47 -51.18 25.72
N SER A 26 -14.00 -51.60 24.56
CA SER A 26 -12.67 -51.29 24.07
C SER A 26 -12.73 -49.89 23.50
N ALA A 27 -12.61 -48.89 24.37
CA ALA A 27 -12.56 -47.50 24.00
C ALA A 27 -11.63 -47.33 22.80
N MET A 28 -12.17 -46.76 21.72
CA MET A 28 -11.45 -46.55 20.48
C MET A 28 -10.03 -46.00 20.75
N PRO A 29 -8.95 -46.61 20.22
CA PRO A 29 -7.59 -46.18 20.50
C PRO A 29 -7.33 -44.72 20.10
N LEU A 30 -6.54 -44.02 20.92
CA LEU A 30 -6.06 -42.68 20.61
C LEU A 30 -5.28 -42.65 19.28
N GLY A 31 -5.49 -41.60 18.49
CA GLY A 31 -4.92 -41.47 17.16
C GLY A 31 -5.70 -42.17 16.06
N THR A 32 -6.81 -42.88 16.35
CA THR A 32 -7.61 -43.53 15.31
C THR A 32 -8.07 -42.51 14.25
N LEU A 33 -7.82 -42.83 12.97
CA LEU A 33 -8.29 -42.07 11.82
C LEU A 33 -9.74 -42.45 11.50
N LEU A 34 -10.60 -41.46 11.37
CA LEU A 34 -12.02 -41.61 11.06
C LEU A 34 -12.28 -41.06 9.66
N TYR A 35 -12.95 -41.83 8.80
CA TYR A 35 -13.19 -41.46 7.40
C TYR A 35 -14.69 -41.36 7.15
N ARG A 36 -15.13 -40.28 6.49
CA ARG A 36 -16.52 -40.08 6.09
C ARG A 36 -16.65 -39.69 4.62
N THR A 37 -17.82 -39.97 4.07
CA THR A 37 -18.23 -39.45 2.76
C THR A 37 -18.60 -37.97 2.85
N SER A 38 -18.57 -37.27 1.72
CA SER A 38 -19.19 -35.95 1.57
C SER A 38 -20.72 -36.06 1.59
N TRP A 39 -21.41 -34.93 1.41
CA TRP A 39 -22.87 -34.86 1.39
C TRP A 39 -23.52 -35.87 0.42
N ARG A 40 -24.70 -36.38 0.81
CA ARG A 40 -25.46 -37.43 0.11
C ARG A 40 -24.68 -38.73 -0.14
N ASN A 41 -23.79 -39.10 0.77
CA ASN A 41 -23.01 -40.35 0.71
C ASN A 41 -22.11 -40.44 -0.53
N ASN A 42 -21.53 -39.33 -0.99
CA ASN A 42 -20.61 -39.31 -2.14
C ASN A 42 -19.15 -39.19 -1.71
N ALA A 43 -18.28 -40.01 -2.26
CA ALA A 43 -16.82 -39.87 -2.14
C ALA A 43 -16.11 -40.50 -3.35
N TYR A 44 -15.15 -39.78 -3.93
CA TYR A 44 -14.35 -40.19 -5.07
C TYR A 44 -13.48 -41.41 -4.70
N GLY A 45 -13.53 -42.47 -5.52
CA GLY A 45 -12.87 -43.73 -5.21
C GLY A 45 -13.70 -44.70 -4.35
N TYR A 46 -14.87 -44.28 -3.85
CA TYR A 46 -15.75 -45.09 -2.99
C TYR A 46 -17.16 -45.24 -3.58
N THR A 47 -18.01 -44.22 -3.45
CA THR A 47 -19.39 -44.21 -3.93
C THR A 47 -19.59 -43.36 -5.18
N SER A 48 -18.65 -42.46 -5.49
CA SER A 48 -18.64 -41.62 -6.69
C SER A 48 -17.45 -41.93 -7.59
N LYS A 49 -17.68 -41.84 -8.91
CA LYS A 49 -16.62 -41.86 -9.94
C LYS A 49 -16.15 -40.48 -10.36
N ASP A 50 -16.84 -39.44 -9.94
CA ASP A 50 -16.53 -38.05 -10.26
C ASP A 50 -16.05 -37.36 -8.98
N LEU A 51 -14.84 -36.77 -9.03
CA LEU A 51 -14.35 -35.90 -7.97
C LEU A 51 -15.04 -34.53 -8.04
N LEU A 52 -15.12 -33.97 -9.25
CA LEU A 52 -15.72 -32.68 -9.56
C LEU A 52 -17.08 -32.86 -10.23
N VAL A 53 -18.11 -32.25 -9.66
CA VAL A 53 -19.44 -32.19 -10.27
C VAL A 53 -19.57 -30.90 -11.05
N ILE A 54 -19.88 -31.03 -12.35
CA ILE A 54 -20.03 -29.89 -13.26
C ILE A 54 -21.52 -29.73 -13.59
N GLY A 55 -22.09 -28.59 -13.22
CA GLY A 55 -23.48 -28.24 -13.47
C GLY A 55 -23.76 -27.91 -14.94
N LYS A 56 -25.06 -27.73 -15.27
CA LYS A 56 -25.55 -27.52 -16.66
C LYS A 56 -24.96 -26.29 -17.39
N LYS A 57 -24.33 -25.36 -16.66
CA LYS A 57 -23.69 -24.16 -17.19
C LYS A 57 -22.15 -24.26 -17.24
N GLY A 58 -21.59 -25.46 -17.03
CA GLY A 58 -20.13 -25.65 -17.01
C GLY A 58 -19.46 -25.13 -15.74
N LEU A 59 -20.21 -24.94 -14.64
CA LEU A 59 -19.71 -24.51 -13.34
C LEU A 59 -19.46 -25.72 -12.45
N ILE A 60 -18.37 -25.71 -11.66
CA ILE A 60 -18.20 -26.70 -10.59
C ILE A 60 -19.27 -26.42 -9.52
N THR A 61 -20.13 -27.38 -9.23
CA THR A 61 -21.17 -27.24 -8.19
C THR A 61 -20.81 -27.94 -6.90
N ASP A 62 -20.02 -29.02 -6.98
CA ASP A 62 -19.68 -29.85 -5.82
C ASP A 62 -18.33 -30.54 -5.99
N LEU A 63 -17.73 -30.88 -4.84
CA LEU A 63 -16.48 -31.63 -4.72
C LEU A 63 -16.71 -32.85 -3.81
N TYR A 64 -16.46 -34.05 -4.32
CA TYR A 64 -16.68 -35.32 -3.61
C TYR A 64 -15.38 -35.93 -3.09
N THR A 65 -14.56 -35.18 -2.37
CA THR A 65 -13.29 -35.68 -1.78
C THR A 65 -13.50 -36.72 -0.69
N GLY A 66 -14.65 -36.70 0.01
CA GLY A 66 -14.75 -37.28 1.35
C GLY A 66 -13.99 -36.45 2.38
N HIS A 67 -13.82 -36.99 3.60
CA HIS A 67 -13.10 -36.32 4.68
C HIS A 67 -12.46 -37.32 5.67
N VAL A 68 -11.37 -36.92 6.32
CA VAL A 68 -10.71 -37.68 7.39
C VAL A 68 -10.42 -36.80 8.61
N GLY A 69 -10.63 -37.33 9.81
CA GLY A 69 -10.24 -36.71 11.07
C GLY A 69 -9.49 -37.69 11.97
N ILE A 70 -8.90 -37.21 13.06
CA ILE A 70 -8.16 -38.03 14.03
C ILE A 70 -8.78 -37.95 15.42
N TYR A 71 -9.06 -39.10 16.02
CA TYR A 71 -9.63 -39.17 17.37
C TYR A 71 -8.55 -38.88 18.43
N ILE A 72 -8.81 -37.88 19.28
CA ILE A 72 -7.84 -37.35 20.24
C ILE A 72 -8.22 -37.59 21.72
N GLY A 73 -9.23 -38.42 21.95
CA GLY A 73 -9.62 -38.85 23.30
C GLY A 73 -10.79 -38.06 23.90
N LYS A 74 -11.01 -38.29 25.21
CA LYS A 74 -12.05 -37.62 25.99
C LYS A 74 -11.52 -36.42 26.74
N GLU A 75 -12.28 -35.34 26.71
CA GLU A 75 -12.11 -34.17 27.58
C GLU A 75 -13.45 -33.90 28.27
N ASN A 76 -13.44 -33.82 29.60
CA ASN A 76 -14.65 -33.63 30.41
C ASN A 76 -15.79 -34.62 30.09
N GLY A 77 -15.42 -35.86 29.74
CA GLY A 77 -16.37 -36.93 29.42
C GLY A 77 -16.91 -36.91 27.98
N VAL A 78 -16.53 -35.93 27.16
CA VAL A 78 -16.91 -35.81 25.75
C VAL A 78 -15.76 -36.30 24.87
N ASP A 79 -16.06 -37.16 23.90
CA ASP A 79 -15.09 -37.62 22.88
C ASP A 79 -14.81 -36.50 21.87
N TYR A 80 -13.56 -36.32 21.46
CA TYR A 80 -13.15 -35.28 20.49
C TYR A 80 -12.40 -35.86 19.28
N VAL A 81 -12.62 -35.19 18.15
CA VAL A 81 -11.90 -35.41 16.89
C VAL A 81 -11.20 -34.11 16.50
N ALA A 82 -9.97 -34.22 16.02
CA ALA A 82 -9.28 -33.12 15.35
C ALA A 82 -9.41 -33.31 13.83
N GLU A 83 -9.78 -32.26 13.12
CA GLU A 83 -10.06 -32.30 11.68
C GLU A 83 -9.73 -30.96 11.00
N ALA A 84 -9.42 -31.01 9.71
CA ALA A 84 -9.15 -29.82 8.89
C ALA A 84 -10.43 -29.38 8.18
N LEU A 85 -11.13 -28.38 8.71
CA LEU A 85 -12.40 -27.85 8.20
C LEU A 85 -12.19 -26.52 7.46
N PRO A 86 -13.21 -25.96 6.78
CA PRO A 86 -13.11 -24.63 6.15
C PRO A 86 -12.59 -23.52 7.07
N SER A 87 -12.86 -23.61 8.37
CA SER A 87 -12.36 -22.69 9.41
C SER A 87 -10.93 -22.96 9.88
N GLY A 88 -10.24 -23.95 9.31
CA GLY A 88 -8.87 -24.37 9.71
C GLY A 88 -8.81 -25.72 10.42
N LEU A 89 -7.68 -25.99 11.09
CA LEU A 89 -7.53 -27.17 11.94
C LEU A 89 -8.28 -26.96 13.26
N VAL A 90 -9.33 -27.75 13.49
CA VAL A 90 -10.17 -27.60 14.67
C VAL A 90 -10.21 -28.88 15.49
N LYS A 91 -10.43 -28.70 16.80
CA LYS A 91 -10.83 -29.75 17.74
C LYS A 91 -12.32 -29.64 17.99
N MET A 92 -13.07 -30.71 17.73
CA MET A 92 -14.53 -30.69 17.82
C MET A 92 -15.08 -31.95 18.53
N PRO A 93 -16.20 -31.86 19.27
CA PRO A 93 -16.88 -33.04 19.79
C PRO A 93 -17.16 -34.07 18.69
N ALA A 94 -16.81 -35.33 18.93
CA ALA A 94 -16.83 -36.41 17.95
C ALA A 94 -18.21 -36.65 17.32
N LYS A 95 -19.31 -36.34 18.06
CA LYS A 95 -20.68 -36.41 17.54
C LYS A 95 -20.95 -35.53 16.31
N TYR A 96 -20.14 -34.48 16.10
CA TYR A 96 -20.22 -33.61 14.94
C TYR A 96 -19.34 -34.08 13.77
N PHE A 97 -18.69 -35.24 13.91
CA PHE A 97 -17.93 -35.83 12.83
C PHE A 97 -18.83 -36.39 11.72
N LEU A 98 -20.08 -36.77 11.96
CA LEU A 98 -20.97 -37.28 10.91
C LEU A 98 -22.30 -36.51 10.89
N ASN A 99 -22.52 -35.73 9.84
CA ASN A 99 -23.74 -34.95 9.66
C ASN A 99 -24.85 -35.79 9.02
N THR A 100 -25.78 -36.25 9.86
CA THR A 100 -26.92 -37.07 9.41
C THR A 100 -27.91 -36.28 8.55
N ARG A 101 -28.03 -34.95 8.75
CA ARG A 101 -28.87 -34.05 7.94
C ARG A 101 -28.37 -33.95 6.50
N ALA A 102 -27.05 -33.84 6.32
CA ALA A 102 -26.40 -33.81 5.01
C ALA A 102 -26.34 -35.18 4.32
N GLY A 103 -26.75 -36.25 5.01
CA GLY A 103 -26.72 -37.62 4.50
C GLY A 103 -25.32 -38.23 4.42
N GLU A 104 -24.36 -37.72 5.20
CA GLU A 104 -23.02 -38.30 5.29
C GLU A 104 -23.05 -39.73 5.86
N LYS A 105 -22.08 -40.55 5.46
CA LYS A 105 -21.86 -41.91 5.97
C LYS A 105 -20.40 -42.13 6.35
N LEU A 106 -20.19 -42.84 7.44
CA LEU A 106 -18.89 -43.34 7.87
C LEU A 106 -18.39 -44.35 6.83
N ILE A 107 -17.18 -44.14 6.30
CA ILE A 107 -16.47 -45.07 5.44
C ILE A 107 -15.82 -46.16 6.30
N GLY A 108 -15.17 -45.75 7.39
CA GLY A 108 -14.59 -46.66 8.38
C GLY A 108 -13.65 -45.92 9.36
N ALA A 109 -13.06 -46.68 10.27
CA ALA A 109 -12.04 -46.21 11.20
C ALA A 109 -10.79 -47.06 11.08
N LYS A 110 -9.62 -46.43 11.03
CA LYS A 110 -8.33 -47.08 10.78
C LYS A 110 -7.26 -46.57 11.73
N ILE A 111 -6.25 -47.39 12.01
CA ILE A 111 -5.04 -46.98 12.73
C ILE A 111 -3.81 -47.66 12.10
N PRO A 112 -2.61 -47.05 12.13
CA PRO A 112 -1.43 -47.72 11.57
C PRO A 112 -1.02 -48.95 12.37
N LYS A 113 -0.60 -49.99 11.65
CA LYS A 113 -0.13 -51.26 12.23
C LYS A 113 1.14 -51.03 13.05
N ASN A 114 1.21 -51.69 14.20
CA ASN A 114 2.37 -51.66 15.10
C ASN A 114 2.65 -50.30 15.77
N LEU A 115 1.65 -49.43 15.94
CA LEU A 115 1.80 -48.21 16.75
C LEU A 115 2.16 -48.53 18.20
N THR A 116 3.24 -47.94 18.70
CA THR A 116 3.53 -47.94 20.14
C THR A 116 2.56 -47.00 20.88
N GLU A 117 2.41 -47.21 22.18
CA GLU A 117 1.58 -46.33 23.02
C GLU A 117 2.15 -44.91 23.09
N GLU A 118 3.47 -44.78 23.19
CA GLU A 118 4.17 -43.48 23.16
C GLU A 118 3.90 -42.72 21.85
N GLN A 119 3.94 -43.40 20.70
CA GLN A 119 3.63 -42.77 19.41
C GLN A 119 2.17 -42.33 19.35
N ARG A 120 1.21 -43.09 19.92
CA ARG A 120 -0.20 -42.66 20.00
C ARG A 120 -0.35 -41.36 20.79
N GLU A 121 0.32 -41.27 21.93
CA GLU A 121 0.27 -40.07 22.77
C GLU A 121 0.89 -38.86 22.06
N LYS A 122 2.02 -39.06 21.36
CA LYS A 122 2.67 -38.00 20.56
C LYS A 122 1.82 -37.54 19.40
N VAL A 123 1.19 -38.46 18.68
CA VAL A 123 0.23 -38.17 17.59
C VAL A 123 -0.92 -37.32 18.10
N VAL A 124 -1.52 -37.69 19.22
CA VAL A 124 -2.61 -36.90 19.84
C VAL A 124 -2.12 -35.55 20.33
N ALA A 125 -0.94 -35.47 20.94
CA ALA A 125 -0.36 -34.22 21.37
C ALA A 125 -0.07 -33.29 20.20
N LEU A 126 0.49 -33.80 19.10
CA LEU A 126 0.72 -33.04 17.86
C LEU A 126 -0.60 -32.54 17.26
N ALA A 127 -1.62 -33.40 17.19
CA ALA A 127 -2.94 -33.01 16.69
C ALA A 127 -3.52 -31.85 17.51
N ARG A 128 -3.43 -31.91 18.85
CA ARG A 128 -3.87 -30.82 19.74
C ARG A 128 -3.06 -29.54 19.49
N SER A 129 -1.73 -29.64 19.50
CA SER A 129 -0.84 -28.49 19.26
C SER A 129 -1.14 -27.81 17.92
N LEU A 130 -1.38 -28.59 16.86
CA LEU A 130 -1.72 -28.08 15.53
C LEU A 130 -3.10 -27.42 15.48
N THR A 131 -4.10 -27.97 16.16
CA THR A 131 -5.43 -27.32 16.28
C THR A 131 -5.39 -26.06 17.14
N GLU A 132 -4.51 -26.01 18.15
CA GLU A 132 -4.33 -24.83 19.02
C GLU A 132 -3.55 -23.71 18.31
N ALA A 133 -2.75 -24.04 17.30
CA ALA A 133 -1.95 -23.08 16.54
C ALA A 133 -2.74 -22.30 15.46
N GLY A 134 -4.05 -22.54 15.30
CA GLY A 134 -4.89 -21.77 14.38
C GLY A 134 -4.53 -21.95 12.89
N MET A 135 -4.02 -23.12 12.52
CA MET A 135 -3.60 -23.45 11.15
C MET A 135 -4.78 -23.36 10.16
N LYS A 136 -4.52 -22.86 8.95
CA LYS A 136 -5.56 -22.57 7.93
C LYS A 136 -5.87 -23.78 7.05
N TYR A 137 -7.01 -23.77 6.37
CA TYR A 137 -7.36 -24.80 5.37
C TYR A 137 -6.76 -24.47 4.00
N ASP A 138 -6.22 -25.47 3.31
CA ASP A 138 -5.72 -25.35 1.95
C ASP A 138 -6.87 -25.54 0.94
N PHE A 139 -7.45 -24.42 0.51
CA PHE A 139 -8.56 -24.39 -0.44
C PHE A 139 -8.14 -24.54 -1.90
N ASP A 140 -6.86 -24.35 -2.25
CA ASP A 140 -6.36 -24.54 -3.62
C ASP A 140 -5.70 -25.90 -3.83
N PHE A 141 -5.53 -26.68 -2.77
CA PHE A 141 -4.92 -28.01 -2.77
C PHE A 141 -3.48 -27.96 -3.31
N LYS A 142 -2.74 -26.86 -3.18
CA LYS A 142 -1.33 -26.81 -3.60
C LYS A 142 -0.38 -27.25 -2.49
N HIS A 143 -0.71 -26.95 -1.23
CA HIS A 143 0.15 -27.16 -0.06
C HIS A 143 -0.44 -28.28 0.83
N GLN A 144 -0.82 -29.39 0.19
CA GLN A 144 -1.63 -30.49 0.74
C GLN A 144 -1.04 -31.24 1.95
N LYS A 145 0.10 -30.82 2.51
CA LYS A 145 0.75 -31.38 3.72
C LYS A 145 1.30 -30.29 4.67
N GLY A 146 0.92 -29.01 4.55
CA GLY A 146 1.21 -27.99 5.56
C GLY A 146 2.58 -27.30 5.54
N SER A 147 3.41 -27.45 4.50
CA SER A 147 4.72 -26.77 4.46
C SER A 147 4.62 -25.30 4.08
N GLU A 148 5.50 -24.46 4.68
CA GLU A 148 5.78 -23.04 4.37
C GLU A 148 4.62 -22.04 4.57
N SER A 149 3.36 -22.42 4.38
CA SER A 149 2.19 -21.50 4.46
C SER A 149 1.22 -21.76 5.63
N GLY A 150 1.41 -22.84 6.40
CA GLY A 150 0.50 -23.23 7.48
C GLY A 150 -0.90 -23.67 7.02
N GLN A 151 -1.07 -24.02 5.74
CA GLN A 151 -2.34 -24.43 5.14
C GLN A 151 -2.45 -25.96 4.99
N TRP A 152 -3.59 -26.54 5.37
CA TRP A 152 -3.76 -27.99 5.47
C TRP A 152 -5.02 -28.49 4.78
N ILE A 153 -4.94 -29.68 4.18
CA ILE A 153 -6.11 -30.48 3.87
C ILE A 153 -6.23 -31.64 4.87
N CYS A 154 -7.44 -32.21 4.98
CA CYS A 154 -7.73 -33.26 5.96
C CYS A 154 -6.74 -34.45 5.93
N VAL A 155 -6.40 -34.97 4.75
CA VAL A 155 -5.42 -36.07 4.62
C VAL A 155 -3.99 -35.64 4.88
N GLY A 156 -3.62 -34.42 4.50
CA GLY A 156 -2.29 -33.87 4.78
C GLY A 156 -2.03 -33.71 6.25
N PHE A 157 -3.05 -33.23 6.97
CA PHE A 157 -3.02 -33.09 8.42
C PHE A 157 -2.81 -34.44 9.10
N THR A 158 -3.61 -35.46 8.74
CA THR A 158 -3.49 -36.78 9.35
C THR A 158 -2.18 -37.47 8.97
N GLU A 159 -1.73 -37.35 7.73
CA GLU A 159 -0.45 -37.89 7.26
C GLU A 159 0.72 -37.29 8.04
N LYS A 160 0.80 -35.95 8.10
CA LYS A 160 1.95 -35.26 8.67
C LYS A 160 2.12 -35.50 10.17
N ILE A 161 1.02 -35.65 10.91
CA ILE A 161 1.08 -36.01 12.33
C ILE A 161 1.74 -37.38 12.52
N TYR A 162 1.43 -38.35 11.65
CA TYR A 162 2.00 -39.68 11.71
C TYR A 162 3.46 -39.73 11.24
N GLU A 163 3.78 -39.02 10.16
CA GLU A 163 5.16 -38.83 9.70
C GLU A 163 6.02 -38.16 10.79
N SER A 164 5.41 -37.35 11.66
CA SER A 164 6.09 -36.68 12.78
C SER A 164 5.99 -37.41 14.12
N ALA A 165 5.46 -38.64 14.16
CA ALA A 165 5.17 -39.36 15.42
C ALA A 165 6.40 -39.65 16.29
N ASN A 166 7.62 -39.57 15.73
CA ASN A 166 8.88 -39.75 16.45
C ASN A 166 9.48 -38.43 16.97
N THR A 167 8.78 -37.31 16.87
CA THR A 167 9.27 -36.03 17.41
C THR A 167 9.61 -36.12 18.90
N ILE A 168 10.65 -35.38 19.28
CA ILE A 168 11.10 -35.26 20.68
C ILE A 168 10.13 -34.36 21.46
N ASN A 169 9.56 -33.33 20.82
CA ASN A 169 8.66 -32.38 21.45
C ASN A 169 7.42 -32.12 20.59
N PRO A 170 6.28 -32.78 20.87
CA PRO A 170 5.05 -32.62 20.08
C PRO A 170 4.37 -31.26 20.26
N LYS A 171 4.91 -30.36 21.10
CA LYS A 171 4.48 -28.96 21.22
C LYS A 171 5.28 -27.99 20.37
N ASP A 172 6.44 -28.41 19.87
CA ASP A 172 7.27 -27.58 19.00
C ASP A 172 6.96 -27.92 17.54
N LEU A 173 6.15 -27.08 16.91
CA LEU A 173 5.71 -27.29 15.52
C LEU A 173 6.84 -27.16 14.50
N ASN A 174 8.00 -26.62 14.88
CA ASN A 174 9.19 -26.61 14.03
C ASN A 174 9.82 -28.00 13.88
N THR A 175 9.36 -28.98 14.67
CA THR A 175 9.86 -30.37 14.63
C THR A 175 9.05 -31.28 13.70
N LEU A 176 8.10 -30.73 12.94
CA LEU A 176 7.36 -31.49 11.94
C LEU A 176 8.32 -32.03 10.87
N VAL A 177 8.18 -33.31 10.56
CA VAL A 177 9.09 -34.01 9.67
C VAL A 177 8.56 -33.98 8.24
N TYR A 178 9.38 -33.52 7.31
CA TYR A 178 9.05 -33.49 5.88
C TYR A 178 9.96 -34.39 5.04
N ASN A 179 11.10 -34.79 5.57
CA ASN A 179 12.03 -35.72 4.91
C ASN A 179 11.54 -37.17 5.08
N PRO A 180 11.23 -37.90 3.98
CA PRO A 180 10.76 -39.28 4.04
C PRO A 180 11.71 -40.23 4.77
N ASP A 181 13.02 -39.96 4.72
CA ASP A 181 14.04 -40.75 5.42
C ASP A 181 13.97 -40.63 6.95
N GLU A 182 13.22 -39.63 7.46
CA GLU A 182 13.08 -39.32 8.87
C GLU A 182 11.67 -39.60 9.41
N TYR A 183 10.76 -40.12 8.57
CA TYR A 183 9.37 -40.36 8.97
C TYR A 183 9.27 -41.30 10.16
N GLY A 184 8.46 -40.89 11.12
CA GLY A 184 8.09 -41.73 12.25
C GLY A 184 7.25 -42.90 11.79
N ILE A 185 6.15 -42.60 11.10
CA ILE A 185 5.22 -43.57 10.55
C ILE A 185 4.71 -43.04 9.21
N ASP A 186 5.11 -43.70 8.13
CA ASP A 186 4.58 -43.49 6.79
C ASP A 186 3.27 -44.28 6.65
N ILE A 187 2.13 -43.59 6.57
CA ILE A 187 0.82 -44.24 6.48
C ILE A 187 0.31 -44.30 5.05
N THR A 188 0.80 -43.41 4.17
CA THR A 188 0.54 -43.43 2.73
C THR A 188 1.84 -43.24 1.95
N PRO A 189 2.29 -44.23 1.16
CA PRO A 189 3.56 -44.13 0.43
C PRO A 189 3.62 -42.91 -0.48
N ASP A 190 4.68 -42.10 -0.33
CA ASP A 190 4.88 -40.88 -1.12
C ASP A 190 4.86 -41.13 -2.64
N GLY A 191 4.18 -40.23 -3.36
CA GLY A 191 4.31 -40.10 -4.81
C GLY A 191 2.99 -40.01 -5.57
N PHE A 192 3.11 -40.11 -6.90
CA PHE A 192 2.04 -39.79 -7.85
C PHE A 192 1.61 -41.01 -8.66
N ASP A 193 0.29 -41.15 -8.91
CA ASP A 193 -0.26 -42.08 -9.89
C ASP A 193 -0.77 -41.35 -11.14
N ASN A 194 -0.13 -41.65 -12.27
CA ASN A 194 -0.40 -41.02 -13.56
C ASN A 194 -1.02 -42.02 -14.56
N THR A 195 -1.32 -43.24 -14.12
CA THR A 195 -1.57 -44.38 -15.02
C THR A 195 -2.90 -45.09 -14.78
N SER A 196 -3.45 -45.05 -13.56
CA SER A 196 -4.68 -45.77 -13.20
C SER A 196 -5.94 -45.01 -13.59
N VAL A 197 -6.22 -44.89 -14.89
CA VAL A 197 -7.44 -44.22 -15.40
C VAL A 197 -8.70 -44.83 -14.78
N TYR A 198 -9.46 -44.00 -14.08
CA TYR A 198 -10.57 -44.38 -13.20
C TYR A 198 -11.96 -44.07 -13.78
N ASN A 199 -12.09 -42.98 -14.54
CA ASN A 199 -13.35 -42.56 -15.15
C ASN A 199 -13.20 -42.13 -16.62
N SER A 200 -14.33 -41.86 -17.28
CA SER A 200 -14.39 -41.44 -18.68
C SER A 200 -13.70 -40.10 -18.97
N GLN A 201 -13.52 -39.28 -17.94
CA GLN A 201 -12.86 -37.99 -17.97
C GLN A 201 -11.33 -38.13 -17.85
N ARG A 202 -10.84 -39.36 -17.74
CA ARG A 202 -9.42 -39.73 -17.62
C ARG A 202 -8.76 -39.31 -16.30
N ASP A 203 -9.53 -39.12 -15.24
CA ASP A 203 -8.92 -38.99 -13.92
C ASP A 203 -8.23 -40.29 -13.54
N CYS A 204 -7.12 -40.21 -12.82
CA CYS A 204 -6.49 -41.37 -12.18
C CYS A 204 -6.87 -41.38 -10.70
N PHE A 205 -7.11 -42.57 -10.16
CA PHE A 205 -7.35 -42.75 -8.72
C PHE A 205 -6.22 -43.59 -8.15
N ALA A 206 -5.41 -42.99 -7.29
CA ALA A 206 -4.26 -43.62 -6.67
C ALA A 206 -4.71 -44.53 -5.52
N THR A 207 -4.34 -45.81 -5.59
CA THR A 207 -4.63 -46.81 -4.53
C THR A 207 -3.41 -47.19 -3.71
N ASP A 208 -2.21 -46.92 -4.22
CA ASP A 208 -0.92 -47.36 -3.65
C ASP A 208 0.04 -46.20 -3.35
N LYS A 209 -0.35 -44.96 -3.69
CA LYS A 209 0.40 -43.73 -3.45
C LYS A 209 -0.54 -42.58 -3.13
N GLU A 210 -0.01 -41.50 -2.59
CA GLU A 210 -0.78 -40.33 -2.10
C GLU A 210 -1.59 -39.59 -3.17
N PHE A 211 -0.98 -39.29 -4.31
CA PHE A 211 -1.48 -38.26 -5.20
C PHE A 211 -2.21 -38.84 -6.42
N SER A 212 -3.53 -38.61 -6.47
CA SER A 212 -4.41 -38.94 -7.60
C SER A 212 -4.41 -37.84 -8.65
N LYS A 213 -4.08 -38.18 -9.91
CA LYS A 213 -4.11 -37.22 -11.03
C LYS A 213 -5.54 -36.87 -11.42
N ILE A 214 -5.87 -35.58 -11.46
CA ILE A 214 -7.17 -35.11 -11.98
C ILE A 214 -6.99 -34.57 -13.39
N SER A 215 -7.78 -35.10 -14.31
CA SER A 215 -7.70 -34.72 -15.71
C SER A 215 -8.36 -33.39 -15.97
N ARG A 216 -7.82 -32.72 -16.98
CA ARG A 216 -8.32 -31.47 -17.52
C ARG A 216 -9.77 -31.62 -18.04
N ARG A 217 -10.67 -30.74 -17.59
CA ARG A 217 -12.05 -30.47 -18.05
C ARG A 217 -12.13 -29.37 -19.15
N PRO A 218 -12.12 -29.73 -20.45
CA PRO A 218 -12.21 -28.74 -21.55
C PRO A 218 -13.58 -28.05 -21.67
N ASN A 219 -14.62 -28.55 -20.98
CA ASN A 219 -15.99 -28.05 -21.04
C ASN A 219 -16.38 -27.18 -19.82
N LEU A 220 -15.41 -26.78 -18.98
CA LEU A 220 -15.65 -25.85 -17.88
C LEU A 220 -15.87 -24.44 -18.44
N LEU A 221 -16.91 -23.72 -17.99
CA LEU A 221 -17.18 -22.34 -18.43
C LEU A 221 -16.67 -21.32 -17.42
N LEU A 222 -16.83 -21.60 -16.13
CA LEU A 222 -16.15 -20.85 -15.06
C LEU A 222 -15.61 -21.84 -14.00
N PRO A 223 -14.33 -21.68 -13.62
CA PRO A 223 -13.35 -20.83 -14.30
C PRO A 223 -13.17 -21.20 -15.79
N ALA A 224 -12.85 -20.20 -16.65
CA ALA A 224 -12.90 -20.26 -18.12
C ALA A 224 -12.28 -21.54 -18.74
N PRO A 225 -12.78 -22.00 -19.91
CA PRO A 225 -12.41 -23.30 -20.48
C PRO A 225 -10.92 -23.47 -20.69
N GLU A 226 -10.46 -24.65 -20.27
CA GLU A 226 -9.07 -25.07 -20.16
C GLU A 226 -8.33 -25.22 -21.48
N ILE A 227 -7.96 -24.10 -22.09
CA ILE A 227 -6.72 -24.10 -22.87
C ILE A 227 -5.53 -24.20 -21.89
N ILE A 228 -5.69 -23.82 -20.61
CA ILE A 228 -4.59 -23.72 -19.63
C ILE A 228 -4.78 -24.53 -18.31
N GLY A 229 -6.01 -24.90 -17.92
CA GLY A 229 -6.31 -25.69 -16.71
C GLY A 229 -6.84 -24.83 -15.55
N TYR A 230 -7.80 -25.31 -14.76
CA TYR A 230 -8.25 -24.59 -13.53
C TYR A 230 -7.20 -24.76 -12.43
N ASP A 231 -6.92 -23.69 -11.68
CA ASP A 231 -5.75 -23.61 -10.81
C ASP A 231 -5.93 -24.26 -9.42
N ALA A 232 -6.10 -25.58 -9.39
CA ALA A 232 -6.17 -26.36 -8.15
C ALA A 232 -5.34 -27.65 -8.21
N GLY A 233 -4.90 -28.12 -7.04
CA GLY A 233 -4.11 -29.34 -6.87
C GLY A 233 -2.60 -29.10 -6.88
N LEU A 234 -1.86 -30.07 -6.35
CA LEU A 234 -0.40 -30.08 -6.33
C LEU A 234 0.10 -30.23 -7.77
N GLU A 235 1.00 -29.35 -8.19
CA GLU A 235 1.56 -29.38 -9.54
C GLU A 235 2.80 -30.26 -9.62
N ASN A 236 2.81 -31.18 -10.58
CA ASN A 236 4.01 -31.92 -10.95
C ASN A 236 4.09 -32.03 -12.49
N GLY A 237 4.92 -31.18 -13.09
CA GLY A 237 4.99 -31.00 -14.54
C GLY A 237 3.73 -30.33 -15.08
N LEU A 238 3.09 -30.95 -16.09
CA LEU A 238 1.85 -30.45 -16.69
C LEU A 238 0.58 -30.96 -15.96
N ASP A 239 0.75 -31.84 -14.99
CA ASP A 239 -0.35 -32.57 -14.35
C ASP A 239 -0.65 -32.01 -12.96
N ARG A 240 -1.92 -32.15 -12.57
CA ARG A 240 -2.46 -31.68 -11.28
C ARG A 240 -2.91 -32.88 -10.46
N TYR A 241 -2.63 -32.83 -9.17
CA TYR A 241 -2.86 -33.96 -8.28
C TYR A 241 -3.60 -33.57 -7.01
N PHE A 242 -4.46 -34.48 -6.55
CA PHE A 242 -5.21 -34.36 -5.30
C PHE A 242 -4.88 -35.56 -4.43
N PHE A 243 -4.54 -35.29 -3.18
CA PHE A 243 -4.46 -36.28 -2.12
C PHE A 243 -5.84 -36.32 -1.45
N ILE A 244 -6.46 -37.51 -1.44
CA ILE A 244 -7.84 -37.66 -0.98
C ILE A 244 -8.00 -38.76 0.07
N PRO A 245 -8.97 -38.64 0.99
CA PRO A 245 -9.22 -39.58 2.08
C PRO A 245 -9.28 -41.05 1.68
N GLN A 246 -9.94 -41.37 0.55
CA GLN A 246 -10.08 -42.75 0.13
C GLN A 246 -8.73 -43.39 -0.25
N THR A 247 -7.78 -42.60 -0.75
CA THR A 247 -6.43 -43.08 -1.05
C THR A 247 -5.70 -43.50 0.23
N GLN A 248 -5.74 -42.68 1.28
CA GLN A 248 -5.17 -43.00 2.60
C GLN A 248 -5.89 -44.19 3.26
N PHE A 249 -7.22 -44.28 3.16
CA PHE A 249 -8.02 -45.36 3.75
C PHE A 249 -7.67 -46.77 3.24
N LEU A 250 -7.26 -46.87 1.97
CA LEU A 250 -6.97 -48.14 1.31
C LEU A 250 -5.57 -48.69 1.63
N GLN A 251 -4.75 -47.93 2.37
CA GLN A 251 -3.35 -48.30 2.56
C GLN A 251 -3.18 -49.57 3.41
N PRO A 252 -2.32 -50.51 2.99
CA PRO A 252 -2.10 -51.77 3.70
C PRO A 252 -1.34 -51.59 5.02
N THR A 253 -0.76 -50.42 5.26
CA THR A 253 -0.13 -49.97 6.51
C THR A 253 -1.15 -49.77 7.63
N LEU A 254 -2.44 -49.63 7.30
CA LEU A 254 -3.53 -49.41 8.25
C LEU A 254 -4.29 -50.71 8.58
N GLU A 255 -4.85 -50.79 9.79
CA GLU A 255 -5.78 -51.85 10.23
C GLU A 255 -7.11 -51.28 10.72
N ASP A 256 -8.18 -52.08 10.63
CA ASP A 256 -9.54 -51.67 11.02
C ASP A 256 -9.68 -51.51 12.53
N VAL A 257 -10.34 -50.43 12.94
CA VAL A 257 -10.70 -50.15 14.33
C VAL A 257 -12.22 -50.20 14.48
N ALA A 258 -12.71 -50.88 15.51
CA ALA A 258 -14.12 -50.85 15.84
C ALA A 258 -14.50 -49.48 16.41
N VAL A 259 -15.53 -48.84 15.85
CA VAL A 259 -16.06 -47.57 16.38
C VAL A 259 -17.06 -47.88 17.48
N ASP A 260 -16.74 -47.46 18.70
CA ASP A 260 -17.58 -47.62 19.90
C ASP A 260 -17.94 -46.29 20.59
N ILE A 261 -17.68 -45.17 19.91
CA ILE A 261 -18.04 -43.80 20.34
C ILE A 261 -19.14 -43.21 19.44
N ASP A 262 -19.85 -42.20 19.96
CA ASP A 262 -20.86 -41.49 19.19
C ASP A 262 -20.21 -40.50 18.22
N LEU A 263 -20.41 -40.74 16.92
CA LEU A 263 -19.85 -39.93 15.84
C LEU A 263 -20.90 -39.12 15.08
N ALA A 264 -22.20 -39.39 15.30
CA ALA A 264 -23.23 -38.95 14.38
C ALA A 264 -24.31 -38.11 15.07
N SER A 265 -24.59 -36.94 14.49
CA SER A 265 -25.70 -36.09 14.94
C SER A 265 -26.34 -35.35 13.77
N ASP A 266 -27.49 -34.73 14.04
CA ASP A 266 -28.16 -33.83 13.11
C ASP A 266 -27.76 -32.39 13.48
N PHE A 267 -27.12 -31.68 12.56
CA PHE A 267 -26.72 -30.29 12.78
C PHE A 267 -26.62 -29.51 11.47
N ASP A 268 -26.63 -28.19 11.62
CA ASP A 268 -26.37 -27.25 10.53
C ASP A 268 -24.87 -27.19 10.24
N ASP A 269 -24.48 -27.51 9.01
CA ASP A 269 -23.07 -27.69 8.64
C ASP A 269 -22.31 -26.37 8.68
N GLU A 270 -22.91 -25.26 8.22
CA GLU A 270 -22.28 -23.93 8.23
C GLU A 270 -22.05 -23.43 9.66
N THR A 271 -23.04 -23.61 10.54
CA THR A 271 -22.96 -23.19 11.95
C THR A 271 -21.88 -23.94 12.73
N ILE A 272 -21.71 -25.25 12.48
CA ILE A 272 -20.82 -26.10 13.28
C ILE A 272 -19.44 -26.27 12.65
N ARG A 273 -19.34 -26.40 11.33
CA ARG A 273 -18.09 -26.69 10.61
C ARG A 273 -17.56 -25.52 9.78
N GLY A 274 -18.30 -24.42 9.74
CA GLY A 274 -17.98 -23.24 8.94
C GLY A 274 -18.45 -23.36 7.49
N LYS A 275 -18.64 -22.20 6.87
CA LYS A 275 -19.10 -22.10 5.48
C LYS A 275 -17.95 -22.37 4.51
N THR A 276 -18.15 -23.31 3.58
CA THR A 276 -17.21 -23.50 2.47
C THR A 276 -17.45 -22.39 1.43
N PRO A 277 -16.48 -21.53 1.10
CA PRO A 277 -16.71 -20.41 0.20
C PRO A 277 -16.68 -20.88 -1.26
N GLN A 278 -17.75 -21.54 -1.70
CA GLN A 278 -17.84 -22.19 -3.02
C GLN A 278 -17.58 -21.23 -4.20
N LEU A 279 -18.11 -20.00 -4.14
CA LEU A 279 -17.86 -18.98 -5.17
C LEU A 279 -16.41 -18.50 -5.16
N ALA A 280 -15.85 -18.22 -3.98
CA ALA A 280 -14.44 -17.81 -3.88
C ALA A 280 -13.48 -18.92 -4.31
N LEU A 281 -13.82 -20.19 -4.08
CA LEU A 281 -13.08 -21.36 -4.60
C LEU A 281 -13.08 -21.40 -6.14
N ILE A 282 -14.24 -21.19 -6.76
CA ILE A 282 -14.38 -21.14 -8.23
C ILE A 282 -13.54 -19.99 -8.83
N PHE A 283 -13.50 -18.83 -8.15
CA PHE A 283 -12.66 -17.69 -8.58
C PHE A 283 -11.18 -17.88 -8.28
N LYS A 284 -10.80 -18.48 -7.14
CA LYS A 284 -9.40 -18.82 -6.82
C LYS A 284 -8.81 -19.83 -7.80
N TRP A 285 -9.62 -20.78 -8.27
CA TRP A 285 -9.21 -21.74 -9.30
C TRP A 285 -9.26 -21.14 -10.72
N SER A 286 -9.55 -19.84 -10.86
CA SER A 286 -9.62 -19.14 -12.14
C SER A 286 -8.30 -18.53 -12.59
N LEU A 287 -8.14 -18.39 -13.91
CA LEU A 287 -6.98 -17.79 -14.57
C LEU A 287 -6.66 -16.36 -14.09
N ILE A 288 -7.66 -15.64 -13.58
CA ILE A 288 -7.53 -14.25 -13.15
C ILE A 288 -6.64 -14.12 -11.90
N ASN A 289 -6.60 -15.15 -11.05
CA ASN A 289 -5.92 -15.09 -9.75
C ASN A 289 -4.58 -15.84 -9.69
N ASN A 290 -4.17 -16.53 -10.77
CA ASN A 290 -2.82 -17.13 -10.83
C ASN A 290 -2.28 -17.24 -12.28
N PRO A 291 -1.85 -16.11 -12.88
CA PRO A 291 -1.28 -16.09 -14.23
C PRO A 291 0.07 -16.81 -14.33
N SER A 292 0.83 -16.92 -13.22
CA SER A 292 2.19 -17.47 -13.21
C SER A 292 2.26 -18.96 -13.55
N SER A 293 1.39 -19.79 -12.95
CA SER A 293 1.28 -21.22 -13.29
C SER A 293 0.87 -21.38 -14.76
N SER A 294 -0.07 -20.55 -15.21
CA SER A 294 -0.61 -20.58 -16.57
C SER A 294 0.43 -20.24 -17.64
N LEU A 295 1.26 -19.23 -17.40
CA LEU A 295 2.39 -18.85 -18.25
C LEU A 295 3.51 -19.91 -18.22
N ARG A 296 3.82 -20.48 -17.04
CA ARG A 296 4.78 -21.58 -16.91
C ARG A 296 4.34 -22.83 -17.68
N GLN A 297 3.04 -23.17 -17.62
CA GLN A 297 2.43 -24.27 -18.37
C GLN A 297 2.46 -24.03 -19.89
N LEU A 298 2.26 -22.78 -20.32
CA LEU A 298 2.39 -22.39 -21.72
C LEU A 298 3.83 -22.56 -22.21
N ALA A 299 4.81 -22.09 -21.42
CA ALA A 299 6.24 -22.23 -21.71
C ALA A 299 6.68 -23.71 -21.79
N ILE A 300 6.22 -24.57 -20.88
CA ILE A 300 6.51 -26.01 -20.92
C ILE A 300 5.87 -26.68 -22.15
N ARG A 301 4.64 -26.32 -22.54
CA ARG A 301 3.99 -26.88 -23.74
C ARG A 301 4.63 -26.43 -25.04
N VAL A 302 5.10 -25.19 -25.11
CA VAL A 302 5.89 -24.68 -26.25
C VAL A 302 7.19 -25.49 -26.34
N LYS A 303 7.88 -25.69 -25.22
CA LYS A 303 9.08 -26.52 -25.12
C LYS A 303 8.85 -27.99 -25.50
N ASP A 304 7.76 -28.61 -25.05
CA ASP A 304 7.42 -30.01 -25.35
C ASP A 304 6.94 -30.22 -26.79
N LYS A 305 6.20 -29.26 -27.38
CA LYS A 305 5.86 -29.29 -28.81
C LYS A 305 7.13 -29.20 -29.66
N ILE A 306 8.06 -28.32 -29.30
CA ILE A 306 9.36 -28.19 -29.95
C ILE A 306 10.17 -29.49 -29.77
N ALA A 307 10.25 -30.05 -28.56
CA ALA A 307 10.98 -31.31 -28.31
C ALA A 307 10.35 -32.53 -29.01
N SER A 308 9.02 -32.58 -29.15
CA SER A 308 8.31 -33.66 -29.86
C SER A 308 8.52 -33.61 -31.38
N LEU A 309 8.79 -32.43 -31.93
CA LEU A 309 9.20 -32.24 -33.33
C LEU A 309 10.63 -32.74 -33.61
N PHE A 310 11.44 -32.98 -32.57
CA PHE A 310 12.83 -33.44 -32.68
C PHE A 310 13.09 -34.89 -32.26
N LYS A 311 12.05 -35.69 -31.97
CA LYS A 311 12.23 -37.15 -31.77
C LYS A 311 12.23 -37.90 -33.11
N SER A 312 13.38 -37.90 -33.78
CA SER A 312 13.81 -39.02 -34.63
C SER A 312 14.94 -39.76 -33.92
N ASP A 313 14.80 -41.08 -33.81
CA ASP A 313 15.69 -42.00 -33.10
C ASP A 313 17.19 -41.68 -33.20
N THR A 314 17.82 -41.34 -32.07
CA THR A 314 19.08 -41.96 -31.59
C THR A 314 19.44 -41.42 -30.20
N ALA A 315 19.81 -42.32 -29.30
CA ALA A 315 20.03 -42.08 -27.88
C ALA A 315 21.24 -41.18 -27.59
N LEU A 316 21.09 -40.24 -26.66
CA LEU A 316 22.20 -39.65 -25.91
C LEU A 316 21.76 -39.27 -24.49
N ALA A 317 22.46 -39.79 -23.49
CA ALA A 317 22.28 -39.46 -22.08
C ALA A 317 23.07 -38.18 -21.74
N VAL A 318 22.41 -37.22 -21.10
CA VAL A 318 23.05 -36.08 -20.43
C VAL A 318 22.48 -36.00 -19.01
N ALA A 319 23.35 -36.18 -18.03
CA ALA A 319 23.03 -36.05 -16.61
C ALA A 319 23.01 -34.57 -16.22
N ILE A 320 21.96 -34.13 -15.53
CA ILE A 320 21.91 -32.84 -14.84
C ILE A 320 22.00 -33.13 -13.35
N THR A 321 23.07 -32.62 -12.72
CA THR A 321 23.23 -32.56 -11.26
C THR A 321 22.61 -31.26 -10.74
N ASP A 322 21.58 -31.38 -9.92
CA ASP A 322 21.05 -30.31 -9.09
C ASP A 322 21.98 -30.03 -7.90
N ASN A 323 22.39 -28.78 -7.72
CA ASN A 323 23.03 -28.32 -6.48
C ASN A 323 22.15 -27.25 -5.83
N LYS A 324 21.39 -27.68 -4.82
CA LYS A 324 20.78 -26.86 -3.78
C LYS A 324 21.91 -26.43 -2.83
N ALA A 325 22.14 -25.13 -2.65
CA ALA A 325 23.10 -24.60 -1.66
C ALA A 325 22.36 -23.83 -0.56
N THR A 326 22.28 -24.47 0.59
CA THR A 326 21.92 -23.97 1.92
C THR A 326 23.00 -23.01 2.44
N SER A 327 22.62 -21.88 3.06
CA SER A 327 23.54 -21.07 3.88
C SER A 327 23.13 -21.08 5.34
N THR A 328 23.74 -21.97 6.13
CA THR A 328 23.82 -21.84 7.60
C THR A 328 25.19 -21.26 7.96
N LYS A 329 25.18 -20.04 8.53
CA LYS A 329 26.32 -19.50 9.28
C LYS A 329 26.32 -20.15 10.66
N LYS A 330 27.36 -20.92 11.01
CA LYS A 330 27.79 -21.03 12.42
C LYS A 330 29.32 -21.12 12.56
N VAL A 331 29.80 -20.11 13.27
CA VAL A 331 31.03 -19.91 14.04
C VAL A 331 31.90 -21.15 14.26
N ALA A 332 33.18 -21.01 13.95
CA ALA A 332 34.25 -21.96 14.21
C ALA A 332 34.60 -22.05 15.70
N ALA A 333 34.78 -23.28 16.20
CA ALA A 333 35.75 -23.58 17.26
C ALA A 333 36.25 -25.03 17.13
N ALA A 334 37.55 -25.17 17.31
CA ALA A 334 38.39 -26.34 17.08
C ALA A 334 37.96 -27.62 17.82
N THR A 335 38.36 -28.80 17.30
CA THR A 335 39.47 -29.60 17.87
C THR A 335 39.54 -31.03 17.26
N LYS A 336 40.72 -31.33 16.70
CA LYS A 336 41.46 -32.61 16.62
C LYS A 336 40.70 -33.93 16.39
N ALA A 337 41.08 -34.50 15.24
CA ALA A 337 41.91 -35.71 15.11
C ALA A 337 41.25 -37.06 14.78
N LYS A 338 41.89 -37.63 13.75
CA LYS A 338 42.40 -38.99 13.64
C LYS A 338 41.46 -40.06 13.07
N THR A 339 41.86 -40.49 11.86
CA THR A 339 42.14 -41.90 11.44
C THR A 339 41.01 -42.92 11.66
N THR A 340 40.68 -43.79 10.70
CA THR A 340 41.55 -44.57 9.83
C THR A 340 40.60 -45.38 8.94
N THR A 341 40.85 -45.46 7.63
CA THR A 341 41.06 -46.70 6.84
C THR A 341 39.90 -47.71 6.84
N THR A 342 39.53 -48.35 5.75
CA THR A 342 40.40 -48.98 4.75
C THR A 342 39.51 -49.60 3.67
N ALA A 343 40.05 -49.68 2.44
CA ALA A 343 40.00 -50.85 1.56
C ALA A 343 38.63 -51.25 0.98
N LYS A 344 38.51 -51.74 -0.26
CA LYS A 344 39.46 -52.22 -1.28
C LYS A 344 38.62 -52.28 -2.56
N ALA A 345 39.09 -51.73 -3.66
CA ALA A 345 39.89 -52.42 -4.67
C ALA A 345 39.14 -53.55 -5.40
N LYS A 346 39.00 -53.41 -6.73
CA LYS A 346 39.78 -54.16 -7.73
C LYS A 346 39.27 -53.80 -9.14
N THR A 347 40.08 -53.13 -9.95
CA THR A 347 40.96 -53.71 -11.01
C THR A 347 40.18 -54.55 -12.02
N THR A 348 40.25 -54.29 -13.32
CA THR A 348 41.40 -54.59 -14.20
C THR A 348 40.98 -54.25 -15.65
N LYS A 349 41.80 -54.01 -16.68
CA LYS A 349 43.23 -53.64 -16.87
C LYS A 349 43.49 -53.77 -18.39
N THR A 350 44.39 -52.93 -18.92
CA THR A 350 45.33 -53.19 -20.04
C THR A 350 44.75 -53.38 -21.45
N ALA A 351 45.41 -53.05 -22.57
CA ALA A 351 46.79 -52.68 -22.98
C ALA A 351 46.72 -52.41 -24.51
N ALA A 352 47.64 -51.80 -25.25
CA ALA A 352 48.86 -51.02 -25.03
C ALA A 352 49.44 -50.62 -26.42
N THR A 353 50.33 -49.62 -26.41
CA THR A 353 51.71 -49.63 -26.99
C THR A 353 52.06 -48.64 -28.11
N LYS A 354 53.19 -47.94 -27.85
CA LYS A 354 54.30 -47.48 -28.73
C LYS A 354 54.20 -46.06 -29.33
N VAL A 355 55.25 -45.22 -29.42
CA VAL A 355 56.50 -44.88 -28.68
C VAL A 355 57.24 -43.83 -29.54
N THR A 356 57.88 -42.85 -28.88
CA THR A 356 59.02 -41.97 -29.29
C THR A 356 58.90 -40.76 -30.24
N THR A 357 59.63 -39.71 -29.77
CA THR A 357 60.44 -38.65 -30.44
C THR A 357 59.85 -37.27 -30.77
N ALA A 358 60.13 -36.29 -29.88
CA ALA A 358 60.82 -34.99 -30.05
C ALA A 358 60.84 -34.30 -31.45
N LYS A 359 60.78 -32.96 -31.64
CA LYS A 359 61.41 -31.86 -30.88
C LYS A 359 60.91 -30.48 -31.42
N THR A 360 60.65 -29.54 -30.49
CA THR A 360 60.91 -28.05 -30.48
C THR A 360 60.65 -27.14 -31.69
N THR A 361 60.06 -25.95 -31.45
CA THR A 361 60.79 -24.65 -31.26
C THR A 361 59.89 -23.53 -30.68
N ALA A 362 60.38 -22.89 -29.59
CA ALA A 362 60.22 -21.50 -29.06
C ALA A 362 58.81 -20.86 -28.90
N THR A 363 58.44 -20.12 -27.85
CA THR A 363 59.19 -19.38 -26.81
C THR A 363 58.28 -19.22 -25.57
N LYS A 364 58.77 -19.52 -24.36
CA LYS A 364 58.11 -19.16 -23.10
C LYS A 364 58.91 -18.05 -22.41
N THR A 365 58.18 -16.99 -22.08
CA THR A 365 58.13 -16.24 -20.82
C THR A 365 59.29 -16.48 -19.84
N ALA A 366 60.05 -15.42 -19.57
CA ALA A 366 61.01 -15.35 -18.48
C ALA A 366 60.32 -14.87 -17.20
N THR A 367 60.48 -15.66 -16.15
CA THR A 367 60.18 -15.37 -14.74
C THR A 367 61.39 -14.67 -14.10
N VAL A 368 61.16 -13.85 -13.07
CA VAL A 368 61.75 -13.97 -11.71
C VAL A 368 61.59 -12.65 -10.92
N LYS A 369 60.83 -12.76 -9.82
CA LYS A 369 60.92 -12.12 -8.49
C LYS A 369 61.78 -10.85 -8.27
N ALA A 370 61.08 -9.90 -7.64
CA ALA A 370 61.36 -9.26 -6.34
C ALA A 370 62.19 -7.96 -6.26
N SER A 371 61.66 -7.08 -5.39
CA SER A 371 62.36 -6.23 -4.40
C SER A 371 62.67 -4.77 -4.79
N THR A 372 61.91 -3.88 -4.14
CA THR A 372 62.22 -2.55 -3.57
C THR A 372 63.58 -1.88 -3.87
N THR A 373 63.59 -0.60 -4.27
CA THR A 373 64.07 0.59 -3.49
C THR A 373 64.25 1.89 -4.33
N LYS A 374 63.64 2.99 -3.84
CA LYS A 374 64.24 4.30 -3.42
C LYS A 374 64.95 5.26 -4.42
N LYS A 375 64.50 6.54 -4.37
CA LYS A 375 65.23 7.84 -4.58
C LYS A 375 65.79 8.09 -5.99
N THR A 376 65.80 9.30 -6.59
CA THR A 376 66.13 10.65 -6.07
C THR A 376 65.80 11.73 -7.13
N SER A 377 65.34 12.90 -6.67
CA SER A 377 65.59 14.29 -7.12
C SER A 377 66.26 14.60 -8.48
N SER A 378 65.79 15.63 -9.20
CA SER A 378 66.41 16.99 -9.19
C SER A 378 65.86 17.95 -10.27
N THR A 379 65.24 19.05 -9.79
CA THR A 379 65.42 20.49 -10.13
C THR A 379 65.78 20.96 -11.56
N SER A 380 64.90 21.84 -12.10
CA SER A 380 65.07 23.22 -12.67
C SER A 380 66.26 23.56 -13.60
N PRO A 381 66.23 24.60 -14.48
CA PRO A 381 65.45 25.85 -14.41
C PRO A 381 65.02 26.51 -15.78
N ALA A 382 64.43 27.71 -15.66
CA ALA A 382 64.68 28.91 -16.48
C ALA A 382 63.75 29.28 -17.67
N ASN A 383 62.70 30.04 -17.34
CA ASN A 383 62.52 31.49 -17.57
C ASN A 383 62.88 32.20 -18.90
N THR A 384 62.03 33.22 -19.15
CA THR A 384 62.23 34.50 -19.87
C THR A 384 62.08 34.51 -21.40
N SER A 385 61.50 35.52 -22.06
CA SER A 385 60.76 36.73 -21.67
C SER A 385 60.31 37.48 -22.94
N ALA A 386 59.32 38.40 -22.80
CA ALA A 386 59.20 39.71 -23.48
C ALA A 386 59.00 39.74 -25.02
N ALA A 387 58.26 40.67 -25.64
CA ALA A 387 57.43 41.80 -25.20
C ALA A 387 56.79 42.47 -26.44
N LYS A 388 55.80 43.34 -26.15
CA LYS A 388 55.34 44.54 -26.89
C LYS A 388 54.64 44.32 -28.24
N VAL A 389 53.41 44.82 -28.36
CA VAL A 389 53.11 46.18 -28.86
C VAL A 389 51.77 46.64 -28.28
N ALA A 390 51.72 47.90 -27.85
CA ALA A 390 50.53 48.65 -27.45
C ALA A 390 50.31 49.81 -28.44
N VAL A 391 49.19 50.53 -28.25
CA VAL A 391 48.80 51.85 -28.79
C VAL A 391 47.94 51.74 -30.07
N ASP A 392 46.60 51.83 -29.99
CA ASP A 392 45.74 53.00 -29.68
C ASP A 392 45.55 53.91 -30.92
N LYS A 393 44.30 54.12 -31.34
CA LYS A 393 43.66 55.45 -31.48
C LYS A 393 42.41 55.50 -32.41
N THR A 394 41.36 56.04 -31.80
CA THR A 394 40.42 57.09 -32.28
C THR A 394 39.29 56.77 -33.29
N ALA A 395 38.08 57.03 -32.79
CA ALA A 395 36.78 57.24 -33.46
C ALA A 395 36.80 58.39 -34.51
N PRO A 396 35.75 58.65 -35.35
CA PRO A 396 34.49 59.24 -34.85
C PRO A 396 33.18 59.10 -35.70
N THR A 397 32.08 59.62 -35.13
CA THR A 397 30.98 60.41 -35.75
C THR A 397 29.79 59.77 -36.51
N ASN A 398 28.63 59.94 -35.87
CA ASN A 398 27.41 60.65 -36.32
C ASN A 398 26.39 60.04 -37.33
N LYS A 399 25.22 59.69 -36.77
CA LYS A 399 23.94 60.46 -36.78
C LYS A 399 23.16 60.70 -38.10
N VAL A 400 21.85 60.35 -38.01
CA VAL A 400 20.62 60.92 -38.64
C VAL A 400 20.26 60.50 -40.08
N THR A 401 19.12 59.82 -40.28
CA THR A 401 17.87 60.43 -40.81
C THR A 401 16.70 59.44 -40.88
N THR A 402 15.55 59.88 -40.36
CA THR A 402 14.19 59.38 -40.53
C THR A 402 13.62 59.68 -41.94
N PRO A 403 12.54 58.97 -42.34
CA PRO A 403 11.27 59.66 -42.64
C PRO A 403 10.07 58.91 -42.00
N SER A 404 9.34 59.50 -41.05
CA SER A 404 8.18 60.41 -41.19
C SER A 404 6.81 59.73 -41.42
N VAL A 405 6.04 59.56 -40.31
CA VAL A 405 4.67 60.07 -40.01
C VAL A 405 3.57 59.82 -41.10
N PRO A 406 2.34 59.33 -40.78
CA PRO A 406 1.45 60.01 -39.83
C PRO A 406 0.49 59.21 -38.93
N THR A 407 0.26 59.85 -37.79
CA THR A 407 -0.86 59.82 -36.86
C THR A 407 -2.23 59.91 -37.55
N ALA A 408 -3.22 59.11 -37.11
CA ALA A 408 -4.62 59.53 -36.94
C ALA A 408 -5.48 58.38 -36.36
N SER A 409 -6.13 58.63 -35.22
CA SER A 409 -7.38 57.94 -34.86
C SER A 409 -8.44 58.15 -35.94
N PRO A 410 -9.40 57.22 -36.05
CA PRO A 410 -10.76 57.65 -35.76
C PRO A 410 -11.56 56.64 -34.93
N ARG A 411 -12.27 57.23 -33.97
CA ARG A 411 -13.51 56.76 -33.37
C ARG A 411 -14.62 56.83 -34.43
N LEU A 412 -15.48 55.82 -34.55
CA LEU A 412 -16.95 55.92 -34.68
C LEU A 412 -17.60 54.58 -35.09
N SER A 413 -18.73 54.30 -34.43
CA SER A 413 -19.73 53.23 -34.64
C SER A 413 -20.43 53.28 -36.01
N PRO A 414 -21.27 52.27 -36.34
CA PRO A 414 -22.75 52.48 -36.37
C PRO A 414 -23.53 51.23 -35.87
N VAL A 415 -24.52 51.25 -34.97
CA VAL A 415 -25.91 51.81 -34.93
C VAL A 415 -26.71 51.54 -36.23
N ILE A 416 -27.82 50.77 -36.22
CA ILE A 416 -29.27 51.17 -36.17
C ILE A 416 -30.03 49.94 -36.76
N SER A 417 -31.25 49.51 -36.44
CA SER A 417 -32.34 49.76 -35.48
C SER A 417 -33.52 48.88 -35.95
N ALA A 418 -34.35 48.38 -35.04
CA ALA A 418 -35.81 48.47 -35.16
C ALA A 418 -36.51 47.95 -33.89
N ASN A 419 -37.02 48.90 -33.09
CA ASN A 419 -38.28 48.77 -32.35
C ASN A 419 -39.41 49.29 -33.29
N PRO A 420 -40.72 49.01 -33.12
CA PRO A 420 -41.51 49.52 -31.97
C PRO A 420 -42.75 48.65 -31.58
N THR A 421 -43.34 48.69 -30.37
CA THR A 421 -44.27 49.74 -29.91
C THR A 421 -44.80 49.43 -28.49
N THR A 422 -44.83 50.49 -27.68
CA THR A 422 -45.40 50.77 -26.35
C THR A 422 -46.93 51.05 -26.40
N PRO A 423 -47.66 51.66 -25.41
CA PRO A 423 -47.52 51.81 -23.92
C PRO A 423 -48.86 51.66 -23.12
N SER A 424 -48.83 51.69 -21.77
CA SER A 424 -49.66 52.65 -20.98
C SER A 424 -49.38 52.66 -19.47
N VAL A 425 -48.98 53.85 -19.00
CA VAL A 425 -48.95 54.47 -17.64
C VAL A 425 -50.39 54.98 -17.28
N PRO A 426 -50.82 55.55 -16.10
CA PRO A 426 -50.17 55.94 -14.81
C PRO A 426 -50.94 55.57 -13.49
N ALA A 427 -50.34 55.83 -12.32
CA ALA A 427 -50.76 56.89 -11.35
C ALA A 427 -50.50 56.56 -9.85
N VAL A 428 -50.12 57.60 -9.10
CA VAL A 428 -49.65 57.64 -7.70
C VAL A 428 -50.74 58.24 -6.79
N VAL A 429 -50.57 58.07 -5.46
CA VAL A 429 -51.11 58.87 -4.30
C VAL A 429 -52.34 58.21 -3.58
N PRO A 430 -52.50 58.26 -2.22
CA PRO A 430 -51.61 57.93 -1.07
C PRO A 430 -52.39 57.38 0.20
N GLN A 431 -51.77 57.41 1.39
CA GLN A 431 -52.37 57.44 2.77
C GLN A 431 -52.85 56.10 3.38
N THR A 432 -52.59 55.68 4.63
CA THR A 432 -52.17 56.34 5.90
C THR A 432 -51.54 55.31 6.87
N ASN A 433 -50.48 55.68 7.58
CA ASN A 433 -50.36 55.44 9.04
C ASN A 433 -51.01 56.66 9.74
N PRO A 434 -51.46 56.67 11.03
CA PRO A 434 -50.81 56.00 12.18
C PRO A 434 -51.72 55.66 13.43
N VAL A 435 -51.06 55.18 14.52
CA VAL A 435 -51.34 55.37 15.98
C VAL A 435 -52.25 54.40 16.80
N VAL A 436 -51.59 53.48 17.52
CA VAL A 436 -51.48 53.32 19.01
C VAL A 436 -52.71 53.46 19.95
N ASN A 437 -53.03 52.33 20.62
CA ASN A 437 -53.48 52.01 22.02
C ASN A 437 -54.72 52.69 22.64
N PRO A 438 -55.58 51.98 23.42
CA PRO A 438 -55.26 51.60 24.82
C PRO A 438 -55.92 50.33 25.45
N THR A 439 -55.21 49.72 26.41
CA THR A 439 -55.64 49.35 27.80
C THR A 439 -56.81 48.35 28.07
N VAL A 440 -56.43 47.15 28.56
CA VAL A 440 -56.81 46.49 29.86
C VAL A 440 -58.30 46.22 30.24
N ASN A 441 -58.55 44.93 30.54
CA ASN A 441 -59.46 44.28 31.51
C ASN A 441 -60.97 44.04 31.19
N ASN A 442 -61.30 42.73 31.26
CA ASN A 442 -62.28 42.06 32.14
C ASN A 442 -63.67 41.58 31.66
N TYR A 443 -63.85 40.27 31.87
CA TYR A 443 -65.01 39.47 32.34
C TYR A 443 -66.15 38.97 31.40
N ASN A 444 -66.10 37.63 31.23
CA ASN A 444 -67.14 36.58 31.29
C ASN A 444 -68.30 36.50 30.28
N THR A 445 -68.31 35.36 29.55
CA THR A 445 -69.45 34.43 29.59
C THR A 445 -68.98 32.98 29.35
N THR A 446 -69.63 32.07 30.06
CA THR A 446 -69.17 30.72 30.39
C THR A 446 -70.15 29.67 29.82
N VAL A 447 -69.62 28.46 29.55
CA VAL A 447 -70.25 27.13 29.50
C VAL A 447 -71.00 26.73 28.22
N VAL A 448 -70.50 25.70 27.50
CA VAL A 448 -70.86 24.27 27.71
C VAL A 448 -69.67 23.34 27.37
N ASN A 449 -69.34 22.46 28.33
CA ASN A 449 -68.42 21.32 28.20
C ASN A 449 -69.00 20.20 27.31
N ASN A 450 -68.18 19.57 26.47
CA ASN A 450 -67.79 18.14 26.53
C ASN A 450 -67.29 17.66 25.16
N THR A 451 -65.99 17.46 25.05
CA THR A 451 -65.35 16.15 24.76
C THR A 451 -63.86 16.38 24.97
N GLN A 452 -63.33 15.86 26.07
CA GLN A 452 -61.90 15.69 26.28
C GLN A 452 -61.41 14.78 25.15
N ALA A 453 -60.70 15.35 24.18
CA ALA A 453 -60.03 14.56 23.15
C ALA A 453 -59.00 13.69 23.88
N ALA A 454 -59.11 12.38 23.70
CA ALA A 454 -58.09 11.44 24.18
C ALA A 454 -56.74 11.92 23.65
N VAL A 455 -55.78 12.11 24.55
CA VAL A 455 -54.41 12.45 24.18
C VAL A 455 -53.84 11.21 23.50
N LYS A 456 -53.04 11.37 22.45
CA LYS A 456 -52.62 10.25 21.59
C LYS A 456 -51.17 9.88 21.90
N PRO A 457 -50.74 8.64 21.63
CA PRO A 457 -49.31 8.32 21.68
C PRO A 457 -48.54 9.20 20.68
N LEU A 458 -47.38 9.71 21.09
CA LEU A 458 -46.55 10.64 20.33
C LEU A 458 -45.21 9.98 19.93
N ILE A 459 -44.61 10.45 18.84
CA ILE A 459 -43.39 9.85 18.25
C ILE A 459 -42.11 10.55 18.73
N LEU A 460 -41.09 9.77 19.09
CA LEU A 460 -39.66 10.14 19.19
C LEU A 460 -38.84 9.28 18.22
N ILE A 461 -37.76 9.84 17.65
CA ILE A 461 -36.90 9.15 16.67
C ILE A 461 -35.44 9.36 17.05
N GLY A 462 -34.61 8.32 17.02
CA GLY A 462 -33.17 8.46 17.28
C GLY A 462 -32.30 7.56 16.41
N GLU A 463 -31.02 7.91 16.36
CA GLU A 463 -30.01 7.30 15.50
C GLU A 463 -28.70 7.12 16.30
N VAL A 464 -28.68 6.12 17.19
CA VAL A 464 -27.47 5.73 17.93
C VAL A 464 -26.95 4.46 17.30
N GLY A 465 -26.16 4.62 16.23
CA GLY A 465 -25.56 3.52 15.48
C GLY A 465 -26.52 2.70 14.62
N GLU A 466 -27.84 2.78 14.83
CA GLU A 466 -28.92 2.16 14.02
C GLU A 466 -30.27 2.88 14.25
N ASP A 467 -31.28 2.61 13.41
CA ASP A 467 -32.61 3.25 13.42
C ASP A 467 -33.56 2.71 14.52
N TRP A 468 -34.11 3.62 15.33
CA TRP A 468 -35.16 3.28 16.31
C TRP A 468 -36.21 4.38 16.50
N ILE A 469 -37.40 3.98 16.94
CA ILE A 469 -38.54 4.85 17.28
C ILE A 469 -38.98 4.55 18.70
N GLU A 470 -39.27 5.58 19.49
CA GLU A 470 -39.96 5.45 20.77
C GLU A 470 -41.33 6.12 20.71
N LEU A 471 -42.37 5.42 21.14
CA LEU A 471 -43.71 5.97 21.29
C LEU A 471 -43.96 6.35 22.75
N TYR A 472 -44.44 7.56 23.01
CA TYR A 472 -44.77 8.04 24.36
C TYR A 472 -46.29 8.13 24.54
N ASN A 473 -46.84 7.55 25.61
CA ASN A 473 -48.27 7.62 25.94
C ASN A 473 -48.54 8.72 27.00
N PRO A 474 -49.09 9.89 26.64
CA PRO A 474 -49.32 10.96 27.61
C PRO A 474 -50.59 10.76 28.45
N ASN A 475 -51.37 9.71 28.20
CA ASN A 475 -52.63 9.46 28.89
C ASN A 475 -52.43 8.95 30.32
N GLU A 476 -53.47 9.13 31.13
CA GLU A 476 -53.59 8.53 32.46
C GLU A 476 -53.97 7.03 32.43
N GLU A 477 -54.26 6.49 31.24
CA GLU A 477 -54.58 5.07 31.02
C GLU A 477 -53.57 4.41 30.08
N ALA A 478 -53.37 3.11 30.23
CA ALA A 478 -52.51 2.33 29.33
C ALA A 478 -53.16 2.20 27.94
N VAL A 479 -52.33 2.12 26.89
CA VAL A 479 -52.74 1.98 25.49
C VAL A 479 -52.26 0.64 24.96
N ASP A 480 -53.19 -0.22 24.53
CA ASP A 480 -52.87 -1.43 23.78
C ASP A 480 -52.76 -1.11 22.29
N LEU A 481 -51.57 -1.27 21.73
CA LEU A 481 -51.24 -0.95 20.35
C LEU A 481 -51.88 -1.92 19.35
N PHE A 482 -52.13 -3.17 19.75
CA PHE A 482 -52.78 -4.18 18.92
C PHE A 482 -54.29 -3.96 18.86
N ASP A 483 -54.95 -3.86 20.03
CA ASP A 483 -56.40 -3.67 20.12
C ASP A 483 -56.83 -2.31 19.52
N GLY A 484 -55.95 -1.30 19.59
CA GLY A 484 -56.13 -0.01 18.94
C GLY A 484 -55.84 0.01 17.42
N ALA A 485 -55.43 -1.13 16.84
CA ALA A 485 -55.05 -1.26 15.43
C ALA A 485 -53.95 -0.26 15.00
N TYR A 486 -53.03 0.08 15.90
CA TYR A 486 -51.98 1.03 15.60
C TYR A 486 -51.02 0.49 14.53
N ARG A 487 -50.42 1.40 13.76
CA ARG A 487 -49.38 1.11 12.79
C ARG A 487 -48.48 2.30 12.53
N LEU A 488 -47.24 2.00 12.14
CA LEU A 488 -46.24 2.94 11.68
C LEU A 488 -46.06 2.85 10.17
N GLU A 489 -46.04 3.99 9.51
CA GLU A 489 -45.80 4.10 8.06
C GLU A 489 -44.85 5.24 7.74
N LYS A 490 -44.06 5.09 6.67
CA LYS A 490 -43.04 6.06 6.26
C LYS A 490 -43.28 6.56 4.84
N ALA A 491 -43.15 7.87 4.62
CA ALA A 491 -43.08 8.45 3.29
C ALA A 491 -41.90 9.40 3.16
N LYS A 492 -41.25 9.42 2.00
CA LYS A 492 -40.33 10.48 1.62
C LYS A 492 -41.04 11.53 0.77
N THR A 493 -41.55 11.09 -0.38
CA THR A 493 -42.31 11.93 -1.33
C THR A 493 -43.63 11.33 -1.81
N ALA A 494 -43.85 10.02 -1.54
CA ALA A 494 -45.04 9.28 -1.93
C ALA A 494 -46.28 9.74 -1.17
N VAL A 495 -47.44 9.79 -1.83
CA VAL A 495 -48.72 10.12 -1.18
C VAL A 495 -49.22 8.95 -0.32
N ASP A 496 -48.92 7.73 -0.74
CA ASP A 496 -49.20 6.47 -0.05
C ASP A 496 -47.92 6.02 0.68
N PRO A 497 -47.85 6.13 2.03
CA PRO A 497 -46.68 5.74 2.80
C PRO A 497 -46.47 4.22 2.82
N GLY A 498 -45.21 3.80 2.96
CA GLY A 498 -44.85 2.39 3.10
C GLY A 498 -45.02 1.91 4.53
N ILE A 499 -45.60 0.72 4.71
CA ILE A 499 -45.79 0.08 6.02
C ILE A 499 -44.41 -0.18 6.64
N MET A 500 -44.20 0.32 7.86
CA MET A 500 -43.06 -0.05 8.70
C MET A 500 -43.47 -1.16 9.67
N MET A 501 -44.56 -0.96 10.42
CA MET A 501 -45.03 -1.95 11.38
C MET A 501 -46.54 -1.87 11.58
N ARG A 502 -47.25 -3.01 11.52
CA ARG A 502 -48.60 -3.16 12.08
C ARG A 502 -48.47 -3.88 13.40
N PHE A 503 -48.79 -3.23 14.52
CA PHE A 503 -48.65 -3.85 15.84
C PHE A 503 -49.48 -5.14 15.91
N GLY A 504 -48.86 -6.22 16.40
CA GLY A 504 -49.41 -7.58 16.46
C GLY A 504 -49.35 -8.39 15.17
N ASN A 505 -48.68 -7.90 14.13
CA ASN A 505 -48.40 -8.68 12.94
C ASN A 505 -46.97 -9.23 12.95
N GLU A 506 -46.85 -10.55 13.12
CA GLU A 506 -45.57 -11.27 13.16
C GLU A 506 -44.75 -11.17 11.86
N SER A 507 -45.34 -10.74 10.73
CA SER A 507 -44.58 -10.47 9.50
C SER A 507 -43.81 -9.16 9.52
N ASP A 508 -44.19 -8.23 10.40
CA ASP A 508 -43.62 -6.89 10.43
C ASP A 508 -42.65 -6.69 11.61
N GLY A 509 -42.65 -7.61 12.58
CA GLY A 509 -41.72 -7.61 13.70
C GLY A 509 -42.08 -8.63 14.80
N THR A 510 -41.28 -8.62 15.86
CA THR A 510 -41.53 -9.37 17.10
C THR A 510 -41.76 -8.41 18.26
N TYR A 511 -42.47 -8.85 19.31
CA TYR A 511 -42.92 -7.99 20.42
C TYR A 511 -42.45 -8.54 21.78
N PRO A 512 -41.14 -8.61 22.05
CA PRO A 512 -40.61 -9.20 23.29
C PRO A 512 -41.10 -8.50 24.57
N GLY A 513 -41.43 -7.20 24.50
CA GLY A 513 -41.95 -6.42 25.62
C GLY A 513 -43.47 -6.41 25.76
N GLY A 514 -44.21 -7.15 24.92
CA GLY A 514 -45.66 -7.03 24.79
C GLY A 514 -46.06 -5.85 23.89
N MET A 515 -47.34 -5.48 23.85
CA MET A 515 -47.88 -4.44 22.94
C MET A 515 -48.68 -3.35 23.68
N GLU A 516 -48.48 -3.23 24.99
CA GLU A 516 -49.16 -2.24 25.83
C GLU A 516 -48.17 -1.16 26.27
N ILE A 517 -48.53 0.12 26.08
CA ILE A 517 -47.81 1.26 26.64
C ILE A 517 -48.53 1.70 27.91
N SER A 518 -47.87 1.62 29.06
CA SER A 518 -48.44 2.11 30.33
C SER A 518 -48.79 3.60 30.29
N ALA A 519 -49.68 4.05 31.18
CA ALA A 519 -49.98 5.48 31.36
C ALA A 519 -48.70 6.28 31.67
N GLY A 520 -48.43 7.33 30.91
CA GLY A 520 -47.19 8.12 31.02
C GLY A 520 -45.91 7.37 30.63
N GLY A 521 -46.01 6.17 30.03
CA GLY A 521 -44.89 5.31 29.68
C GLY A 521 -44.42 5.48 28.24
N SER A 522 -43.26 4.90 27.93
CA SER A 522 -42.70 4.84 26.58
C SER A 522 -42.63 3.40 26.03
N TYR A 523 -42.50 3.28 24.71
CA TYR A 523 -42.45 2.02 23.99
C TYR A 523 -41.44 2.10 22.84
N LEU A 524 -40.29 1.47 23.05
CA LEU A 524 -39.14 1.44 22.16
C LEU A 524 -39.28 0.34 21.10
N ILE A 525 -39.03 0.74 19.86
CA ILE A 525 -39.06 -0.10 18.66
C ILE A 525 -37.70 0.02 18.00
N ALA A 526 -36.96 -1.08 17.92
CA ALA A 526 -35.66 -1.13 17.27
C ALA A 526 -35.74 -1.93 15.96
N ALA A 527 -34.87 -1.62 15.00
CA ALA A 527 -34.72 -2.43 13.80
C ALA A 527 -34.16 -3.85 14.12
N GLU A 528 -34.36 -4.83 13.23
CA GLU A 528 -33.88 -6.21 13.42
C GLU A 528 -32.36 -6.33 13.40
N ASP A 529 -31.69 -5.45 12.66
CA ASP A 529 -30.23 -5.27 12.58
C ASP A 529 -29.66 -4.42 13.72
N ALA A 530 -30.49 -3.75 14.54
CA ALA A 530 -30.05 -2.98 15.71
C ALA A 530 -29.07 -3.76 16.63
N PRO A 531 -28.15 -3.09 17.36
CA PRO A 531 -27.20 -3.76 18.24
C PRO A 531 -27.91 -4.60 19.32
N ALA A 532 -27.25 -5.66 19.78
CA ALA A 532 -27.83 -6.59 20.74
C ALA A 532 -28.33 -5.90 22.03
N GLU A 533 -27.65 -4.84 22.47
CA GLU A 533 -28.02 -4.05 23.63
C GLU A 533 -29.34 -3.30 23.43
N LEU A 534 -29.50 -2.61 22.28
CA LEU A 534 -30.72 -1.88 21.94
C LEU A 534 -31.90 -2.84 21.74
N LYS A 535 -31.68 -3.98 21.07
CA LYS A 535 -32.71 -5.04 20.92
C LYS A 535 -33.12 -5.66 22.25
N ALA A 536 -32.23 -5.74 23.22
CA ALA A 536 -32.56 -6.23 24.56
C ALA A 536 -33.43 -5.23 25.36
N MET A 537 -33.34 -3.94 25.04
CA MET A 537 -34.15 -2.87 25.65
C MET A 537 -35.49 -2.66 24.94
N ALA A 538 -35.58 -2.97 23.65
CA ALA A 538 -36.76 -2.71 22.83
C ALA A 538 -37.97 -3.58 23.24
N GLN A 539 -39.16 -2.99 23.22
CA GLN A 539 -40.42 -3.72 23.41
C GLN A 539 -40.91 -4.35 22.09
N ALA A 540 -40.52 -3.78 20.95
CA ALA A 540 -40.72 -4.37 19.62
C ALA A 540 -39.43 -4.34 18.77
N ILE A 541 -39.25 -5.36 17.95
CA ILE A 541 -38.15 -5.47 16.98
C ILE A 541 -38.77 -5.53 15.58
N ALA A 542 -38.54 -4.51 14.77
CA ALA A 542 -39.09 -4.38 13.43
C ALA A 542 -38.27 -5.17 12.40
N SER A 543 -38.89 -6.12 11.71
CA SER A 543 -38.23 -6.93 10.66
C SER A 543 -38.54 -6.45 9.25
N ASN A 544 -39.37 -5.42 9.11
CA ASN A 544 -39.73 -4.85 7.84
C ASN A 544 -38.63 -3.89 7.36
N THR A 545 -38.13 -4.08 6.14
CA THR A 545 -37.08 -3.26 5.53
C THR A 545 -37.46 -1.79 5.33
N ASN A 546 -38.73 -1.41 5.50
CA ASN A 546 -39.15 -0.01 5.52
C ASN A 546 -38.87 0.68 6.86
N PHE A 547 -38.56 -0.05 7.93
CA PHE A 547 -38.12 0.46 9.23
C PHE A 547 -36.63 0.85 9.15
N SER A 548 -36.32 1.79 8.27
CA SER A 548 -35.02 2.45 8.19
C SER A 548 -35.15 3.83 7.56
N TRP A 549 -34.25 4.75 7.82
CA TRP A 549 -34.21 6.06 7.14
C TRP A 549 -32.76 6.49 6.94
N GLY A 550 -32.59 7.57 6.18
CA GLY A 550 -31.29 8.20 5.98
C GLY A 550 -31.37 9.69 6.31
N GLU A 551 -30.23 10.36 6.35
CA GLU A 551 -30.09 11.73 6.85
C GLU A 551 -30.89 12.80 6.07
N SER A 552 -31.32 12.49 4.84
CA SER A 552 -31.99 13.47 3.96
C SER A 552 -33.42 13.85 4.37
N GLY A 553 -34.05 13.08 5.27
CA GLY A 553 -35.35 13.40 5.86
C GLY A 553 -36.56 12.62 5.33
N TYR A 554 -37.49 12.28 6.22
CA TYR A 554 -38.68 11.46 5.99
C TYR A 554 -39.88 11.94 6.82
N THR A 555 -41.08 11.49 6.45
CA THR A 555 -42.29 11.58 7.27
C THR A 555 -42.61 10.23 7.89
N ILE A 556 -42.68 10.16 9.21
CA ILE A 556 -43.15 8.99 9.97
C ILE A 556 -44.56 9.28 10.47
N TYR A 557 -45.49 8.39 10.15
CA TYR A 557 -46.87 8.48 10.61
C TYR A 557 -47.18 7.40 11.63
N LEU A 558 -47.91 7.78 12.68
CA LEU A 558 -48.63 6.87 13.56
C LEU A 558 -50.11 6.93 13.20
N GLY A 559 -50.70 5.80 12.83
CA GLY A 559 -52.12 5.69 12.48
C GLY A 559 -52.83 4.55 13.18
N THR A 560 -54.16 4.56 13.15
CA THR A 560 -55.04 3.45 13.62
C THR A 560 -55.70 2.68 12.47
N GLY A 561 -55.27 2.98 11.25
CA GLY A 561 -55.78 2.47 9.98
C GLY A 561 -54.77 2.73 8.88
N ALA A 562 -55.04 2.22 7.68
CA ALA A 562 -54.13 2.39 6.54
C ALA A 562 -54.11 3.84 6.08
N ILE A 563 -52.94 4.47 6.05
CA ILE A 563 -52.81 5.87 5.70
C ILE A 563 -52.73 6.00 4.19
N SER A 564 -53.65 6.75 3.58
CA SER A 564 -53.71 6.94 2.13
C SER A 564 -53.27 8.33 1.66
N SER A 565 -53.07 9.27 2.60
CA SER A 565 -52.56 10.62 2.38
C SER A 565 -52.15 11.29 3.70
N ASN A 566 -51.46 12.43 3.64
CA ASN A 566 -51.15 13.25 4.83
C ASN A 566 -52.36 13.97 5.47
N THR A 567 -53.57 13.74 4.93
CA THR A 567 -54.83 14.25 5.48
C THR A 567 -55.79 13.13 5.87
N ASP A 568 -55.30 11.89 5.89
CA ASP A 568 -56.09 10.73 6.24
C ASP A 568 -56.61 10.86 7.68
N SER A 569 -57.89 10.54 7.91
CA SER A 569 -58.51 10.60 9.23
C SER A 569 -57.94 9.59 10.21
N ASP A 570 -57.29 8.54 9.69
CA ASP A 570 -56.68 7.49 10.49
C ASP A 570 -55.33 7.91 11.10
N ILE A 571 -54.75 9.05 10.66
CA ILE A 571 -53.52 9.62 11.23
C ILE A 571 -53.78 10.12 12.65
N MET A 572 -52.98 9.61 13.58
CA MET A 572 -53.00 9.98 14.98
C MET A 572 -52.00 11.09 15.30
N ASP A 573 -50.76 10.91 14.86
CA ASP A 573 -49.62 11.83 14.97
C ASP A 573 -48.68 11.57 13.79
N TYR A 574 -47.88 12.55 13.39
CA TYR A 574 -46.80 12.35 12.43
C TYR A 574 -45.71 13.42 12.56
N VAL A 575 -44.48 13.01 12.27
CA VAL A 575 -43.34 13.91 12.23
C VAL A 575 -42.66 13.82 10.87
N GLY A 576 -42.57 14.96 10.19
CA GLY A 576 -41.66 15.13 9.06
C GLY A 576 -40.38 15.79 9.55
N PHE A 577 -39.24 15.16 9.30
CA PHE A 577 -37.93 15.66 9.69
C PHE A 577 -36.99 15.79 8.49
N GLY A 578 -36.09 16.76 8.54
CA GLY A 578 -35.12 17.03 7.48
C GLY A 578 -35.69 17.70 6.23
N PRO A 579 -34.82 18.21 5.35
CA PRO A 579 -35.21 19.08 4.24
C PRO A 579 -36.00 18.37 3.13
N GLU A 580 -35.89 17.04 3.01
CA GLU A 580 -36.62 16.28 1.99
C GLU A 580 -37.98 15.73 2.46
N ALA A 581 -38.35 15.92 3.74
CA ALA A 581 -39.67 15.55 4.22
C ALA A 581 -40.74 16.41 3.53
N LYS A 582 -41.53 15.77 2.66
CA LYS A 582 -42.59 16.45 1.91
C LYS A 582 -43.81 16.76 2.79
N TYR A 583 -44.07 15.94 3.80
CA TYR A 583 -45.20 16.08 4.70
C TYR A 583 -44.69 16.27 6.12
N TYR A 584 -45.16 17.32 6.77
CA TYR A 584 -44.83 17.69 8.14
C TYR A 584 -45.96 18.54 8.68
N GLU A 585 -46.08 18.58 10.01
CA GLU A 585 -47.00 19.49 10.66
C GLU A 585 -46.39 20.89 10.73
N GLY A 586 -47.19 21.90 10.38
CA GLY A 586 -46.79 23.28 10.52
C GLY A 586 -46.12 23.91 9.30
N SER A 587 -45.31 24.95 9.52
CA SER A 587 -44.68 25.72 8.46
C SER A 587 -43.35 25.16 7.95
N ALA A 588 -42.74 24.22 8.68
CA ALA A 588 -41.46 23.59 8.33
C ALA A 588 -41.31 22.22 9.04
N PRO A 589 -40.52 21.29 8.48
CA PRO A 589 -40.22 20.03 9.13
C PRO A 589 -39.36 20.23 10.39
N ALA A 590 -39.32 19.21 11.24
CA ALA A 590 -38.36 19.09 12.32
C ALA A 590 -36.92 19.06 11.78
N PRO A 591 -35.90 19.39 12.61
CA PRO A 591 -34.49 19.26 12.23
C PRO A 591 -34.17 17.89 11.62
N ALA A 592 -33.24 17.85 10.66
CA ALA A 592 -32.72 16.58 10.15
C ALA A 592 -32.01 15.81 11.28
N LEU A 593 -32.14 14.49 11.27
CA LEU A 593 -31.26 13.63 12.05
C LEU A 593 -29.84 13.74 11.49
N ILE A 594 -28.86 13.71 12.39
CA ILE A 594 -27.42 13.62 12.09
C ILE A 594 -26.84 12.45 12.88
N THR A 595 -25.69 11.93 12.46
CA THR A 595 -25.00 10.85 13.18
C THR A 595 -24.86 11.16 14.69
N ASN A 596 -25.15 10.17 15.54
CA ASN A 596 -25.13 10.29 17.01
C ASN A 596 -26.07 11.35 17.57
N SER A 597 -27.29 11.45 17.03
CA SER A 597 -28.31 12.35 17.56
C SER A 597 -29.65 11.67 17.78
N ILE A 598 -30.49 12.33 18.59
CA ILE A 598 -31.88 11.94 18.81
C ILE A 598 -32.75 13.14 18.47
N LEU A 599 -33.77 12.93 17.64
CA LEU A 599 -34.84 13.89 17.43
C LEU A 599 -35.93 13.65 18.47
N ILE A 600 -35.88 14.46 19.53
CA ILE A 600 -36.71 14.33 20.72
C ILE A 600 -37.85 15.36 20.70
N ARG A 601 -39.08 14.91 20.97
CA ARG A 601 -40.20 15.81 21.19
C ARG A 601 -40.04 16.49 22.55
N LYS A 602 -40.30 17.79 22.60
CA LYS A 602 -40.18 18.61 23.82
C LYS A 602 -41.11 18.11 24.93
N ALA A 603 -40.72 18.36 26.18
CA ALA A 603 -41.56 18.09 27.34
C ALA A 603 -42.58 19.21 27.57
N ASP A 604 -42.16 20.45 27.39
CA ASP A 604 -43.00 21.65 27.41
C ASP A 604 -42.52 22.72 26.40
N GLU A 605 -43.19 23.87 26.34
CA GLU A 605 -42.86 24.96 25.40
C GLU A 605 -41.43 25.52 25.55
N ASN A 606 -40.83 25.36 26.74
CA ASN A 606 -39.53 25.90 27.11
C ASN A 606 -38.40 24.86 27.08
N SER A 607 -38.70 23.58 26.84
CA SER A 607 -37.67 22.55 26.75
C SER A 607 -36.61 22.90 25.69
N SER A 608 -35.37 22.56 26.02
CA SER A 608 -34.15 22.81 25.24
C SER A 608 -33.32 21.53 25.15
N ALA A 609 -32.32 21.47 24.27
CA ALA A 609 -31.41 20.33 24.21
C ALA A 609 -30.74 20.07 25.57
N ASP A 610 -30.32 21.13 26.28
CA ASP A 610 -29.70 21.02 27.60
C ASP A 610 -30.65 20.58 28.71
N SER A 611 -31.93 20.92 28.63
CA SER A 611 -32.90 20.45 29.63
C SER A 611 -33.36 19.02 29.36
N LEU A 612 -33.29 18.54 28.11
CA LEU A 612 -33.69 17.19 27.71
C LEU A 612 -32.53 16.18 27.73
N LYS A 613 -31.25 16.61 27.78
CA LYS A 613 -30.10 15.71 27.91
C LYS A 613 -30.10 15.00 29.27
N SER A 614 -29.30 13.94 29.40
CA SER A 614 -29.23 13.21 30.66
C SER A 614 -28.76 14.10 31.81
N GLY A 615 -29.48 14.08 32.94
CA GLY A 615 -29.31 14.98 34.07
C GLY A 615 -29.97 16.36 33.92
N GLY A 616 -30.59 16.64 32.77
CA GLY A 616 -31.34 17.87 32.51
C GLY A 616 -32.68 17.95 33.26
N SER A 617 -33.24 19.15 33.38
CA SER A 617 -34.48 19.36 34.16
C SER A 617 -35.72 18.70 33.58
N ASP A 618 -35.69 18.39 32.28
CA ASP A 618 -36.84 17.92 31.51
C ASP A 618 -36.68 16.46 31.06
N GLU A 619 -35.54 15.81 31.34
CA GLU A 619 -35.24 14.41 30.99
C GLU A 619 -36.38 13.45 31.41
N LEU A 620 -36.97 13.67 32.58
CA LEU A 620 -38.02 12.83 33.16
C LEU A 620 -39.42 13.45 33.08
N SER A 621 -39.58 14.58 32.40
CA SER A 621 -40.83 15.36 32.37
C SER A 621 -41.85 14.85 31.33
N GLY A 622 -41.54 13.76 30.62
CA GLY A 622 -42.36 13.19 29.54
C GLY A 622 -42.27 13.99 28.24
N HIS A 623 -42.63 13.39 27.10
CA HIS A 623 -42.45 13.98 25.77
C HIS A 623 -43.78 14.38 25.12
N ALA A 624 -44.60 15.14 25.86
CA ALA A 624 -45.99 15.39 25.52
C ALA A 624 -46.26 16.70 24.75
N TYR A 625 -45.24 17.54 24.51
CA TYR A 625 -45.46 18.85 23.91
C TYR A 625 -45.70 18.75 22.40
N ASP A 626 -46.94 19.04 21.99
CA ASP A 626 -47.39 18.92 20.62
C ASP A 626 -48.29 20.10 20.23
N THR A 627 -47.76 21.02 19.42
CA THR A 627 -48.49 22.17 18.89
C THR A 627 -48.92 21.96 17.44
N ASN A 628 -48.76 20.74 16.89
CA ASN A 628 -48.88 20.43 15.46
C ASN A 628 -47.94 21.31 14.62
N GLN A 629 -46.73 21.57 15.11
CA GLN A 629 -45.69 22.33 14.43
C GLN A 629 -44.35 21.62 14.62
N ASN A 630 -44.00 20.69 13.73
CA ASN A 630 -42.84 19.81 13.92
C ASN A 630 -41.53 20.57 14.20
N GLN A 631 -41.28 21.70 13.54
CA GLN A 631 -40.10 22.54 13.82
C GLN A 631 -40.06 23.13 15.25
N SER A 632 -41.22 23.36 15.87
CA SER A 632 -41.32 23.94 17.23
C SER A 632 -41.41 22.88 18.32
N ASP A 633 -41.92 21.69 17.97
CA ASP A 633 -42.21 20.62 18.92
C ASP A 633 -41.03 19.66 19.10
N PHE A 634 -40.10 19.58 18.14
CA PHE A 634 -38.95 18.68 18.16
C PHE A 634 -37.62 19.43 18.25
N ILE A 635 -36.69 18.85 19.02
CA ILE A 635 -35.32 19.33 19.18
C ILE A 635 -34.36 18.20 18.86
N LEU A 636 -33.24 18.54 18.23
CA LEU A 636 -32.14 17.61 17.99
C LEU A 636 -31.22 17.60 19.21
N LEU A 637 -31.08 16.45 19.86
CA LEU A 637 -30.14 16.22 20.94
C LEU A 637 -28.89 15.53 20.38
N ASN A 638 -27.75 16.22 20.42
CA ASN A 638 -26.47 15.63 20.04
C ASN A 638 -25.92 14.80 21.22
N LEU A 639 -25.57 13.55 20.96
CA LEU A 639 -25.04 12.63 21.97
C LEU A 639 -23.50 12.61 22.01
N ALA A 640 -22.85 13.44 21.19
CA ALA A 640 -21.40 13.62 21.27
C ALA A 640 -21.00 14.08 22.69
N PRO A 641 -19.95 13.50 23.30
CA PRO A 641 -19.51 13.90 24.62
C PRO A 641 -19.06 15.37 24.59
N GLU A 642 -19.69 16.20 25.41
CA GLU A 642 -19.23 17.58 25.65
C GLU A 642 -17.81 17.52 26.23
N VAL A 643 -16.86 18.15 25.53
CA VAL A 643 -15.49 18.35 26.03
C VAL A 643 -15.57 19.29 27.24
N ILE A 644 -15.54 18.72 28.44
CA ILE A 644 -15.36 19.48 29.67
C ILE A 644 -13.91 19.98 29.67
N VAL A 645 -13.73 21.24 29.29
CA VAL A 645 -12.47 21.97 29.53
C VAL A 645 -12.47 22.32 31.01
N ASP A 646 -11.74 21.58 31.82
CA ASP A 646 -11.48 21.94 33.22
C ASP A 646 -10.24 22.85 33.29
N PRO A 647 -10.39 24.14 33.67
CA PRO A 647 -9.25 24.97 34.00
C PRO A 647 -8.98 24.81 35.51
N ASP A 648 -7.82 24.22 35.82
CA ASP A 648 -7.06 24.33 37.09
C ASP A 648 -7.10 23.11 38.05
N SER A 649 -5.99 22.36 38.10
CA SER A 649 -5.42 21.76 39.33
C SER A 649 -4.10 21.04 38.96
N GLY A 650 -2.96 21.16 39.66
CA GLY A 650 -2.74 21.53 41.05
C GLY A 650 -2.67 20.28 41.92
N ASP A 651 -1.45 19.73 42.07
CA ASP A 651 -1.03 18.63 42.96
C ASP A 651 -1.97 18.31 44.15
N ASN A 652 -2.32 17.04 44.33
CA ASN A 652 -2.21 16.32 45.62
C ASN A 652 -2.51 14.81 45.52
N ASP A 653 -1.63 14.03 46.16
CA ASP A 653 -1.77 12.61 46.50
C ASP A 653 -2.98 12.30 47.42
N ASP A 654 -3.79 11.29 47.09
CA ASP A 654 -4.10 10.10 47.94
C ASP A 654 -5.01 9.11 47.15
N PRO A 655 -4.88 7.77 47.30
CA PRO A 655 -5.64 6.80 46.53
C PRO A 655 -6.91 6.36 47.28
N ALA A 656 -8.07 6.56 46.66
CA ALA A 656 -9.32 5.98 47.12
C ALA A 656 -10.00 5.18 46.00
N THR A 657 -10.17 3.90 46.27
CA THR A 657 -10.95 2.93 45.51
C THR A 657 -12.42 3.34 45.39
N SER A 658 -12.85 3.63 44.17
CA SER A 658 -14.24 3.45 43.71
C SER A 658 -14.22 2.81 42.33
N THR A 659 -14.68 1.56 42.26
CA THR A 659 -15.00 0.88 41.00
C THR A 659 -16.24 1.52 40.39
N GLU A 660 -16.04 2.59 39.63
CA GLU A 660 -16.94 2.96 38.55
C GLU A 660 -16.49 2.21 37.29
N ILE A 661 -17.42 1.49 36.67
CA ILE A 661 -17.20 0.88 35.36
C ILE A 661 -17.22 2.02 34.36
N VAL A 662 -16.03 2.51 33.99
CA VAL A 662 -15.85 3.34 32.80
C VAL A 662 -16.18 2.46 31.61
N VAL A 663 -17.29 2.74 30.94
CA VAL A 663 -17.59 2.19 29.61
C VAL A 663 -16.55 2.81 28.68
N SER A 664 -15.47 2.05 28.42
CA SER A 664 -14.42 2.40 27.48
C SER A 664 -15.03 2.49 26.08
N SER A 665 -15.36 3.69 25.62
CA SER A 665 -15.67 3.94 24.22
C SER A 665 -14.48 3.46 23.37
N THR A 666 -14.73 2.57 22.41
CA THR A 666 -13.71 2.12 21.47
C THR A 666 -13.05 3.34 20.81
N PRO A 667 -11.71 3.45 20.83
CA PRO A 667 -10.97 4.50 20.12
C PRO A 667 -11.39 4.65 18.66
N ARG A 668 -11.58 5.90 18.22
CA ARG A 668 -11.80 6.23 16.80
C ARG A 668 -10.46 6.14 16.06
N ILE A 669 -10.36 5.19 15.14
CA ILE A 669 -9.21 5.02 14.25
C ILE A 669 -9.66 5.42 12.84
N VAL A 670 -8.85 6.25 12.17
CA VAL A 670 -9.15 6.73 10.82
C VAL A 670 -7.96 6.50 9.88
N ILE A 671 -8.23 6.38 8.58
CA ILE A 671 -7.26 6.52 7.50
C ILE A 671 -6.85 7.99 7.46
N ALA A 672 -5.63 8.26 7.87
CA ALA A 672 -5.16 9.61 8.10
C ALA A 672 -4.27 10.12 6.97
N ARG A 673 -3.42 9.26 6.40
CA ARG A 673 -2.56 9.64 5.28
C ARG A 673 -2.40 8.50 4.27
N VAL A 674 -2.26 8.86 2.99
CA VAL A 674 -2.13 7.89 1.89
C VAL A 674 -1.07 8.37 0.90
N TYR A 675 -0.09 7.53 0.60
CA TYR A 675 0.90 7.76 -0.45
C TYR A 675 0.79 6.66 -1.51
N ALA A 676 0.74 7.06 -2.78
CA ALA A 676 0.25 6.22 -3.87
C ALA A 676 1.02 6.47 -5.19
N THR A 677 2.29 6.07 -5.24
CA THR A 677 3.15 6.20 -6.44
C THR A 677 3.21 4.92 -7.28
N GLY A 678 2.67 3.82 -6.76
CA GLY A 678 2.78 2.49 -7.33
C GLY A 678 4.07 1.75 -6.96
N ASP A 679 5.05 2.42 -6.34
CA ASP A 679 6.38 1.86 -6.02
C ASP A 679 6.76 1.95 -4.53
N ASP A 680 6.30 2.96 -3.79
CA ASP A 680 6.62 3.14 -2.37
C ASP A 680 5.33 3.38 -1.55
N ASP A 681 4.24 2.73 -1.96
CA ASP A 681 2.90 2.97 -1.40
C ASP A 681 2.83 2.68 0.11
N TRP A 682 2.23 3.61 0.85
CA TRP A 682 1.99 3.48 2.28
C TRP A 682 0.68 4.16 2.72
N ILE A 683 0.14 3.68 3.83
CA ILE A 683 -1.08 4.19 4.48
C ILE A 683 -0.75 4.43 5.95
N ASP A 684 -1.04 5.62 6.48
CA ASP A 684 -1.03 5.87 7.92
C ASP A 684 -2.46 5.83 8.47
N LEU A 685 -2.66 5.07 9.54
CA LEU A 685 -3.82 5.17 10.39
C LEU A 685 -3.52 6.14 11.54
N TYR A 686 -4.54 6.81 12.10
CA TYR A 686 -4.40 7.67 13.28
C TYR A 686 -5.37 7.27 14.39
N ASN A 687 -4.84 7.21 15.62
CA ASN A 687 -5.63 6.99 16.82
C ASN A 687 -5.92 8.32 17.51
N ASP A 688 -7.17 8.80 17.44
CA ASP A 688 -7.56 10.05 18.08
C ASP A 688 -7.94 9.88 19.56
N SER A 689 -7.74 8.71 20.15
CA SER A 689 -7.97 8.52 21.59
C SER A 689 -6.73 8.79 22.44
N GLU A 690 -6.96 8.96 23.75
CA GLU A 690 -5.92 9.11 24.77
C GLU A 690 -5.36 7.76 25.26
N VAL A 691 -5.73 6.64 24.63
CA VAL A 691 -5.29 5.30 25.03
C VAL A 691 -4.63 4.56 23.88
N ASP A 692 -3.60 3.78 24.20
CA ASP A 692 -3.03 2.82 23.26
C ASP A 692 -4.10 1.79 22.87
N PHE A 693 -4.10 1.42 21.60
CA PHE A 693 -5.15 0.58 21.04
C PHE A 693 -4.55 -0.52 20.16
N ASP A 694 -4.96 -1.76 20.38
CA ASP A 694 -4.45 -2.91 19.61
C ASP A 694 -5.35 -3.16 18.40
N LEU A 695 -4.86 -2.81 17.22
CA LEU A 695 -5.59 -2.93 15.96
C LEU A 695 -5.90 -4.40 15.64
N ALA A 696 -4.98 -5.32 15.97
CA ALA A 696 -5.16 -6.74 15.70
C ALA A 696 -6.20 -7.38 16.63
N LEU A 697 -6.17 -7.03 17.92
CA LEU A 697 -7.15 -7.54 18.89
C LEU A 697 -8.59 -7.12 18.55
N ASN A 698 -8.73 -5.98 17.86
CA ASN A 698 -10.00 -5.39 17.46
C ASN A 698 -10.34 -5.62 15.98
N ASN A 699 -9.68 -6.57 15.31
CA ASN A 699 -9.97 -7.02 13.95
C ASN A 699 -9.88 -5.95 12.85
N TYR A 700 -9.10 -4.89 13.05
CA TYR A 700 -8.92 -3.87 12.02
C TYR A 700 -8.26 -4.45 10.77
N ARG A 701 -8.81 -4.09 9.61
CA ARG A 701 -8.30 -4.48 8.30
C ARG A 701 -8.45 -3.36 7.27
N LEU A 702 -7.61 -3.44 6.25
CA LEU A 702 -7.63 -2.56 5.09
C LEU A 702 -8.03 -3.33 3.84
N GLU A 703 -8.85 -2.69 3.01
CA GLU A 703 -9.25 -3.17 1.69
C GLU A 703 -9.20 -2.03 0.66
N LYS A 704 -9.20 -2.37 -0.63
CA LYS A 704 -9.23 -1.38 -1.71
C LYS A 704 -10.19 -1.75 -2.83
N ALA A 705 -10.79 -0.75 -3.47
CA ALA A 705 -11.52 -0.88 -4.72
C ALA A 705 -11.02 0.14 -5.75
N LYS A 706 -11.32 -0.12 -7.03
CA LYS A 706 -11.18 0.87 -8.11
C LYS A 706 -12.55 1.13 -8.77
N THR A 707 -13.14 0.04 -9.23
CA THR A 707 -14.52 0.01 -9.79
C THR A 707 -15.34 -1.17 -9.28
N ALA A 708 -14.72 -2.16 -8.62
CA ALA A 708 -15.41 -3.32 -8.08
C ALA A 708 -16.22 -2.94 -6.83
N LEU A 709 -17.44 -3.48 -6.71
CA LEU A 709 -18.30 -3.28 -5.54
C LEU A 709 -17.74 -4.00 -4.30
N ASP A 710 -17.16 -5.18 -4.52
CA ASP A 710 -16.48 -6.01 -3.51
C ASP A 710 -14.98 -5.63 -3.50
N PRO A 711 -14.52 -4.86 -2.49
CA PRO A 711 -13.12 -4.47 -2.39
C PRO A 711 -12.19 -5.66 -2.17
N MET A 712 -10.94 -5.48 -2.56
CA MET A 712 -9.88 -6.46 -2.40
C MET A 712 -9.10 -6.20 -1.12
N ILE A 713 -8.92 -7.23 -0.32
CA ILE A 713 -8.11 -7.14 0.91
C ILE A 713 -6.68 -6.66 0.65
N LEU A 714 -6.26 -5.68 1.44
CA LEU A 714 -4.89 -5.19 1.53
C LEU A 714 -4.14 -5.86 2.68
N MET A 715 -4.70 -5.77 3.89
CA MET A 715 -4.09 -6.31 5.11
C MET A 715 -5.13 -6.51 6.21
N ARG A 716 -5.14 -7.66 6.90
CA ARG A 716 -5.74 -7.80 8.23
C ARG A 716 -4.66 -7.58 9.27
N ILE A 717 -4.77 -6.53 10.08
CA ILE A 717 -3.72 -6.16 11.01
C ILE A 717 -3.55 -7.27 12.05
N GLY A 718 -2.30 -7.68 12.30
CA GLY A 718 -1.94 -8.86 13.10
C GLY A 718 -1.97 -10.20 12.37
N ASN A 719 -2.35 -10.25 11.09
CA ASN A 719 -2.30 -11.48 10.29
C ASN A 719 -0.94 -11.61 9.60
N GLU A 720 -0.14 -12.59 10.02
CA GLU A 720 1.21 -12.84 9.47
C GLU A 720 1.22 -13.22 7.99
N ASN A 721 0.07 -13.60 7.41
CA ASN A 721 -0.02 -13.90 5.97
C ASN A 721 -0.19 -12.65 5.11
N ASP A 722 -0.68 -11.57 5.71
CA ASP A 722 -0.95 -10.34 4.98
C ASP A 722 0.19 -9.32 5.18
N GLY A 723 1.07 -9.57 6.15
CA GLY A 723 2.26 -8.77 6.36
C GLY A 723 3.05 -9.14 7.61
N THR A 724 4.13 -8.38 7.85
CA THR A 724 4.92 -8.42 9.09
C THR A 724 4.68 -7.14 9.90
N TYR A 725 4.90 -7.19 11.21
CA TYR A 725 4.55 -6.08 12.12
C TYR A 725 5.77 -5.64 12.95
N PRO A 726 6.81 -5.04 12.33
CA PRO A 726 8.02 -4.62 13.04
C PRO A 726 7.77 -3.62 14.19
N GLY A 727 6.74 -2.78 14.09
CA GLY A 727 6.30 -1.87 15.16
C GLY A 727 5.32 -2.51 16.17
N GLY A 728 4.93 -3.77 15.95
CA GLY A 728 3.83 -4.42 16.68
C GLY A 728 2.46 -4.05 16.09
N THR A 729 1.37 -4.41 16.76
CA THR A 729 -0.02 -4.15 16.30
C THR A 729 -0.73 -3.06 17.10
N ILE A 730 -0.03 -2.46 18.06
CA ILE A 730 -0.57 -1.43 18.95
C ILE A 730 -0.30 -0.06 18.33
N ILE A 731 -1.36 0.66 18.01
CA ILE A 731 -1.31 2.09 17.70
C ILE A 731 -1.37 2.87 19.01
N LYS A 732 -0.36 3.71 19.27
CA LYS A 732 -0.31 4.48 20.51
C LYS A 732 -1.38 5.58 20.54
N ALA A 733 -1.73 6.03 21.74
CA ALA A 733 -2.58 7.21 21.94
C ALA A 733 -2.05 8.40 21.12
N LYS A 734 -2.97 9.15 20.49
CA LYS A 734 -2.67 10.35 19.68
C LYS A 734 -1.52 10.17 18.67
N SER A 735 -1.35 8.96 18.13
CA SER A 735 -0.21 8.60 17.27
C SER A 735 -0.65 7.96 15.95
N TYR A 736 0.27 7.92 14.99
CA TYR A 736 0.10 7.24 13.71
C TYR A 736 0.53 5.77 13.79
N TYR A 737 -0.03 4.96 12.89
CA TYR A 737 0.41 3.59 12.62
C TYR A 737 0.61 3.40 11.12
N ARG A 738 1.87 3.19 10.72
CA ARG A 738 2.29 3.21 9.31
C ARG A 738 2.33 1.81 8.70
N ILE A 739 1.61 1.63 7.60
CA ILE A 739 1.51 0.38 6.85
C ILE A 739 2.12 0.58 5.46
N ILE A 740 3.13 -0.21 5.12
CA ILE A 740 3.96 -0.03 3.91
C ILE A 740 3.93 -1.32 3.08
N ARG A 741 3.96 -1.24 1.76
CA ARG A 741 4.15 -2.44 0.92
C ARG A 741 5.54 -3.07 1.09
N ASP A 742 5.64 -4.39 0.94
CA ASP A 742 6.90 -5.15 1.07
C ASP A 742 7.93 -4.87 -0.03
N GLU A 743 7.47 -4.46 -1.21
CA GLU A 743 8.30 -4.05 -2.34
C GLU A 743 8.78 -2.58 -2.28
N ALA A 744 8.42 -1.82 -1.24
CA ALA A 744 8.93 -0.45 -1.04
C ALA A 744 10.45 -0.47 -0.76
N ASN A 745 11.09 0.67 -0.98
CA ASN A 745 12.51 0.83 -0.71
C ASN A 745 12.84 0.61 0.79
N GLU A 746 14.10 0.29 1.09
CA GLU A 746 14.50 -0.07 2.47
C GLU A 746 14.36 1.09 3.46
N ASP A 747 14.57 2.33 3.02
CA ASP A 747 14.48 3.52 3.88
C ASP A 747 13.03 3.79 4.32
N VAL A 748 12.07 3.64 3.41
CA VAL A 748 10.63 3.76 3.68
C VAL A 748 10.19 2.60 4.57
N LYS A 749 10.56 1.35 4.25
CA LYS A 749 10.25 0.18 5.10
C LYS A 749 10.81 0.28 6.51
N ALA A 750 11.93 0.97 6.72
CA ALA A 750 12.48 1.21 8.05
C ALA A 750 11.57 2.08 8.94
N THR A 751 10.60 2.81 8.35
CA THR A 751 9.60 3.60 9.06
C THR A 751 8.28 2.86 9.33
N ALA A 752 8.17 1.60 8.88
CA ALA A 752 6.94 0.83 8.98
C ALA A 752 6.65 0.37 10.42
N ASP A 753 5.38 0.46 10.82
CA ASP A 753 4.85 -0.33 11.92
C ASP A 753 4.37 -1.71 11.42
N ALA A 754 3.82 -1.74 10.20
CA ALA A 754 3.47 -2.94 9.46
C ALA A 754 3.96 -2.91 8.00
N ILE A 755 4.38 -4.06 7.50
CA ILE A 755 4.82 -4.26 6.11
C ILE A 755 3.89 -5.28 5.46
N ALA A 756 3.06 -4.86 4.51
CA ALA A 756 2.09 -5.70 3.81
C ALA A 756 2.76 -6.54 2.71
N THR A 757 2.56 -7.87 2.73
CA THR A 757 3.19 -8.84 1.83
C THR A 757 2.30 -9.29 0.67
N GLY A 758 1.21 -8.57 0.41
CA GLY A 758 0.26 -8.88 -0.64
C GLY A 758 0.43 -7.97 -1.85
N ASN A 759 0.43 -8.56 -3.06
CA ASN A 759 0.46 -7.85 -4.36
C ASN A 759 -0.71 -6.85 -4.56
N ASN A 760 -1.67 -6.82 -3.64
CA ASN A 760 -2.80 -5.91 -3.66
C ASN A 760 -2.44 -4.54 -3.06
N PHE A 761 -1.34 -4.40 -2.31
CA PHE A 761 -0.90 -3.13 -1.72
C PHE A 761 -0.17 -2.24 -2.74
N THR A 762 -0.73 -2.12 -3.93
CA THR A 762 -0.21 -1.24 -4.98
C THR A 762 -1.34 -0.45 -5.64
N PHE A 763 -1.23 0.87 -5.64
CA PHE A 763 -2.21 1.74 -6.25
C PHE A 763 -1.55 3.02 -6.77
N VAL A 764 -2.01 3.50 -7.92
CA VAL A 764 -1.56 4.79 -8.48
C VAL A 764 -2.45 5.89 -7.94
N GLY A 765 -1.94 7.13 -7.90
CA GLY A 765 -2.55 8.24 -7.17
C GLY A 765 -3.96 8.70 -7.56
N SER A 766 -4.66 7.99 -8.44
CA SER A 766 -6.04 8.29 -8.85
C SER A 766 -6.92 7.06 -9.06
N GLY A 767 -8.18 7.17 -8.66
CA GLY A 767 -9.23 6.23 -9.02
C GLY A 767 -9.51 5.12 -8.01
N TYR A 768 -8.83 5.13 -6.87
CA TYR A 768 -8.96 4.08 -5.85
C TYR A 768 -9.76 4.56 -4.65
N THR A 769 -10.40 3.60 -4.00
CA THR A 769 -11.06 3.74 -2.70
C THR A 769 -10.37 2.80 -1.72
N LEU A 770 -9.98 3.31 -0.57
CA LEU A 770 -9.43 2.54 0.55
C LEU A 770 -10.47 2.45 1.65
N TYR A 771 -10.61 1.27 2.23
CA TYR A 771 -11.56 0.97 3.29
C TYR A 771 -10.79 0.52 4.51
N LEU A 772 -11.12 1.08 5.66
CA LEU A 772 -10.77 0.58 6.98
C LEU A 772 -12.01 -0.08 7.55
N GLY A 773 -11.91 -1.35 7.91
CA GLY A 773 -13.06 -2.11 8.41
C GLY A 773 -12.74 -2.98 9.62
N LEU A 774 -13.78 -3.47 10.28
CA LEU A 774 -13.71 -4.44 11.38
C LEU A 774 -13.97 -5.89 10.91
N ASP A 775 -14.61 -6.04 9.75
CA ASP A 775 -14.74 -7.31 9.02
C ASP A 775 -14.73 -7.04 7.50
N SER A 776 -15.12 -8.03 6.73
CA SER A 776 -15.00 -8.10 5.28
C SER A 776 -15.98 -7.15 4.62
N ILE A 777 -15.46 -6.14 3.93
CA ILE A 777 -16.27 -5.14 3.26
C ILE A 777 -16.82 -5.72 1.96
N SER A 778 -18.13 -5.71 1.79
CA SER A 778 -18.83 -6.29 0.64
C SER A 778 -19.39 -5.24 -0.34
N ALA A 779 -19.51 -3.99 0.13
CA ALA A 779 -19.97 -2.84 -0.63
C ALA A 779 -19.51 -1.51 0.03
N PRO A 780 -19.60 -0.36 -0.65
CA PRO A 780 -19.23 0.94 -0.07
C PRO A 780 -20.10 1.44 1.09
N ASP A 781 -21.26 0.83 1.29
CA ASP A 781 -22.22 1.09 2.37
C ASP A 781 -22.23 -0.03 3.42
N ASP A 782 -21.18 -0.85 3.45
CA ASP A 782 -21.06 -1.96 4.41
C ASP A 782 -20.89 -1.42 5.85
N VAL A 783 -21.66 -1.99 6.79
CA VAL A 783 -21.67 -1.59 8.20
C VAL A 783 -20.33 -1.87 8.90
N ASP A 784 -19.53 -2.78 8.36
CA ASP A 784 -18.22 -3.10 8.90
C ASP A 784 -17.16 -2.03 8.56
N ILE A 785 -17.49 -1.03 7.75
CA ILE A 785 -16.61 0.11 7.43
C ILE A 785 -16.50 1.03 8.66
N VAL A 786 -15.27 1.21 9.13
CA VAL A 786 -14.90 2.20 10.15
C VAL A 786 -14.60 3.55 9.51
N ASP A 787 -13.91 3.54 8.37
CA ASP A 787 -13.52 4.74 7.63
C ASP A 787 -13.28 4.40 6.15
N LEU A 788 -13.53 5.35 5.25
CA LEU A 788 -13.41 5.20 3.82
C LEU A 788 -12.78 6.44 3.19
N VAL A 789 -11.80 6.24 2.29
CA VAL A 789 -11.27 7.34 1.46
C VAL A 789 -11.19 6.96 -0.01
N GLY A 790 -12.01 7.61 -0.83
CA GLY A 790 -11.87 7.62 -2.28
C GLY A 790 -11.10 8.85 -2.75
N PHE A 791 -10.14 8.69 -3.66
CA PHE A 791 -9.31 9.79 -4.14
C PHE A 791 -9.14 9.85 -5.67
N GLY A 792 -8.96 11.07 -6.19
CA GLY A 792 -8.85 11.36 -7.62
C GLY A 792 -10.13 11.00 -8.37
N ALA A 793 -10.03 10.11 -9.36
CA ALA A 793 -11.18 9.65 -10.14
C ALA A 793 -11.96 8.47 -9.49
N ALA A 794 -11.95 8.35 -8.16
CA ALA A 794 -12.53 7.18 -7.48
C ALA A 794 -14.03 7.06 -7.72
N THR A 795 -14.50 5.81 -7.83
CA THR A 795 -15.93 5.50 -8.02
C THR A 795 -16.70 5.63 -6.70
N TYR A 796 -16.05 5.28 -5.58
CA TYR A 796 -16.64 5.24 -4.25
C TYR A 796 -15.86 6.18 -3.33
N TYR A 797 -16.57 7.03 -2.61
CA TYR A 797 -16.04 8.07 -1.72
C TYR A 797 -17.14 8.53 -0.77
N GLU A 798 -16.76 9.14 0.35
CA GLU A 798 -17.69 9.79 1.28
C GLU A 798 -17.99 11.24 0.82
N GLY A 799 -19.23 11.69 1.02
CA GLY A 799 -19.65 13.08 0.80
C GLY A 799 -19.77 13.53 -0.66
N ALA A 800 -19.52 14.82 -0.89
CA ALA A 800 -19.84 15.49 -2.16
C ALA A 800 -18.91 15.12 -3.33
N GLY A 801 -17.73 14.57 -3.03
CA GLY A 801 -16.75 14.16 -4.03
C GLY A 801 -15.58 13.40 -3.41
N PRO A 802 -14.76 12.73 -4.24
CA PRO A 802 -13.54 12.11 -3.77
C PRO A 802 -12.55 13.17 -3.28
N ALA A 803 -11.65 12.72 -2.41
CA ALA A 803 -10.47 13.48 -2.06
C ALA A 803 -9.62 13.81 -3.30
N PRO A 804 -8.76 14.86 -3.24
CA PRO A 804 -7.86 15.20 -4.34
C PRO A 804 -7.02 14.01 -4.85
N GLU A 805 -6.69 14.03 -6.14
CA GLU A 805 -5.71 13.09 -6.72
C GLU A 805 -4.36 13.24 -6.03
N ILE A 806 -3.74 12.10 -5.70
CA ILE A 806 -2.37 12.03 -5.21
C ILE A 806 -1.48 12.10 -6.44
N LEU A 807 -0.56 13.06 -6.44
CA LEU A 807 0.35 13.30 -7.55
C LEU A 807 1.78 12.93 -7.12
N ASP A 808 2.73 12.85 -8.06
CA ASP A 808 4.08 12.33 -7.83
C ASP A 808 4.82 13.06 -6.68
N GLU A 809 5.38 12.30 -5.74
CA GLU A 809 6.04 12.80 -4.51
C GLU A 809 5.10 13.46 -3.47
N GLY A 810 3.78 13.35 -3.64
CA GLY A 810 2.78 13.79 -2.66
C GLY A 810 2.06 12.68 -1.94
N PHE A 811 1.44 13.04 -0.82
CA PHE A 811 0.51 12.19 -0.10
C PHE A 811 -0.79 12.94 0.16
N LEU A 812 -1.87 12.19 0.28
CA LEU A 812 -3.11 12.70 0.83
C LEU A 812 -3.02 12.73 2.35
N SER A 813 -3.45 13.81 2.99
CA SER A 813 -3.59 13.88 4.45
C SER A 813 -4.99 14.32 4.83
N ARG A 814 -5.60 13.60 5.76
CA ARG A 814 -6.80 14.02 6.46
C ARG A 814 -6.48 15.28 7.25
N LYS A 815 -7.44 16.18 7.36
CA LYS A 815 -7.29 17.47 8.04
C LYS A 815 -7.17 17.29 9.56
N VAL A 816 -6.60 18.27 10.25
CA VAL A 816 -6.63 18.35 11.73
C VAL A 816 -7.92 19.03 12.19
N THR A 817 -8.31 20.09 11.48
CA THR A 817 -9.54 20.84 11.71
C THR A 817 -10.24 21.13 10.38
N SER A 818 -11.51 21.51 10.39
CA SER A 818 -12.25 21.94 9.18
C SER A 818 -11.54 23.04 8.38
N THR A 819 -10.68 23.83 9.04
CA THR A 819 -9.93 24.94 8.46
C THR A 819 -8.49 24.59 8.06
N SER A 820 -8.04 23.35 8.29
CA SER A 820 -6.69 22.92 7.91
C SER A 820 -6.46 23.02 6.40
N THR A 821 -5.24 23.38 6.04
CA THR A 821 -4.77 23.62 4.67
C THR A 821 -3.58 22.72 4.37
N ALA A 822 -3.23 22.55 3.09
CA ALA A 822 -2.04 21.78 2.72
C ALA A 822 -0.77 22.38 3.35
N GLU A 823 -0.68 23.72 3.42
CA GLU A 823 0.45 24.45 4.00
C GLU A 823 0.52 24.30 5.53
N SER A 824 -0.61 24.38 6.22
CA SER A 824 -0.61 24.23 7.69
C SER A 824 -0.27 22.81 8.13
N MET A 825 -0.52 21.83 7.28
CA MET A 825 -0.28 20.41 7.51
C MET A 825 1.00 19.86 6.88
N ALA A 826 1.69 20.63 6.04
CA ALA A 826 2.98 20.25 5.48
C ALA A 826 4.04 20.11 6.58
N GLU A 827 5.17 19.46 6.29
CA GLU A 827 6.30 19.38 7.22
C GLU A 827 6.69 20.80 7.69
N ASN A 828 6.77 21.00 9.01
CA ASN A 828 6.96 22.29 9.70
C ASN A 828 5.76 23.26 9.74
N GLY A 829 4.63 22.89 9.14
CA GLY A 829 3.38 23.57 9.34
C GLY A 829 2.90 23.47 10.81
N PRO A 830 2.16 24.47 11.32
CA PRO A 830 1.69 24.50 12.72
C PRO A 830 0.79 23.31 13.10
N GLU A 831 0.23 22.59 12.13
CA GLU A 831 -0.67 21.46 12.34
C GLU A 831 -0.04 20.09 12.02
N TYR A 832 1.21 20.04 11.53
CA TYR A 832 1.86 18.79 11.09
C TYR A 832 1.84 17.66 12.14
N GLY A 833 2.02 18.03 13.42
CA GLY A 833 2.09 17.10 14.55
C GLY A 833 0.82 17.02 15.40
N LEU A 834 -0.28 17.67 15.01
CA LEU A 834 -1.49 17.78 15.85
C LEU A 834 -2.48 16.61 15.69
N GLY A 835 -2.19 15.65 14.80
CA GLY A 835 -3.04 14.49 14.56
C GLY A 835 -4.12 14.74 13.52
N ALA A 836 -4.17 13.91 12.49
CA ALA A 836 -5.01 14.08 11.32
C ALA A 836 -6.32 13.29 11.46
N ALA A 837 -7.24 13.79 12.28
CA ALA A 837 -8.47 13.09 12.67
C ALA A 837 -9.79 13.78 12.21
N TYR A 838 -9.72 14.91 11.51
CA TYR A 838 -10.92 15.61 11.06
C TYR A 838 -11.64 14.81 9.99
N ASP A 839 -12.87 14.42 10.30
CA ASP A 839 -13.64 13.48 9.51
C ASP A 839 -15.12 13.85 9.59
N SER A 840 -15.59 14.51 8.53
CA SER A 840 -16.95 15.00 8.34
C SER A 840 -17.77 14.09 7.41
N ASN A 841 -17.26 12.88 7.13
CA ASN A 841 -17.80 11.94 6.14
C ASN A 841 -17.88 12.57 4.74
N ASP A 842 -16.95 13.47 4.41
CA ASP A 842 -16.82 14.06 3.07
C ASP A 842 -15.35 14.10 2.68
N ASN A 843 -14.93 13.15 1.86
CA ASN A 843 -13.54 12.99 1.47
C ASN A 843 -12.97 14.24 0.79
N GLN A 844 -13.78 15.01 0.05
CA GLN A 844 -13.36 16.27 -0.56
C GLN A 844 -13.15 17.37 0.49
N ALA A 845 -13.94 17.38 1.56
CA ALA A 845 -13.80 18.36 2.65
C ALA A 845 -12.71 17.97 3.66
N ASP A 846 -12.51 16.67 3.87
CA ASP A 846 -11.71 16.11 4.95
C ASP A 846 -10.23 15.96 4.60
N PHE A 847 -9.89 15.87 3.33
CA PHE A 847 -8.52 15.65 2.90
C PHE A 847 -7.93 16.82 2.13
N VAL A 848 -6.61 16.99 2.28
CA VAL A 848 -5.77 17.86 1.47
C VAL A 848 -4.63 17.04 0.88
N ALA A 849 -4.27 17.31 -0.37
CA ALA A 849 -3.03 16.78 -0.94
C ALA A 849 -1.85 17.61 -0.43
N ILE A 850 -0.88 16.95 0.21
CA ILE A 850 0.36 17.55 0.73
C ILE A 850 1.50 17.04 -0.15
N GLY A 851 2.25 17.95 -0.76
CA GLY A 851 3.16 17.59 -1.85
C GLY A 851 2.38 17.11 -3.09
N GLY A 852 3.07 16.51 -4.06
CA GLY A 852 2.43 15.87 -5.22
C GLY A 852 2.02 16.84 -6.31
N GLN A 853 1.39 17.92 -5.93
CA GLN A 853 1.15 19.04 -6.80
C GLN A 853 2.43 19.33 -7.61
N THR A 854 2.34 19.28 -8.96
CA THR A 854 2.83 20.41 -9.78
C THR A 854 2.00 21.65 -9.46
N ALA A 855 1.82 21.94 -8.18
CA ALA A 855 2.39 23.15 -7.67
C ALA A 855 3.78 23.16 -8.34
N SER A 856 4.02 23.99 -9.37
CA SER A 856 3.81 25.41 -9.16
C SER A 856 3.82 25.66 -7.66
N ILE A 857 4.88 25.21 -6.94
CA ILE A 857 5.15 25.57 -5.55
C ILE A 857 4.76 27.01 -5.59
N GLY A 858 3.60 27.36 -5.03
CA GLY A 858 3.13 28.72 -5.13
C GLY A 858 4.30 29.46 -4.53
N PRO A 859 5.05 30.21 -5.35
CA PRO A 859 6.51 30.30 -5.23
C PRO A 859 6.80 30.43 -3.76
N ASN A 860 7.52 29.45 -3.14
CA ASN A 860 7.95 29.60 -1.75
C ASN A 860 8.39 31.05 -1.70
N THR A 861 7.81 31.89 -0.86
CA THR A 861 8.04 33.34 -1.03
C THR A 861 9.48 33.73 -0.70
N GLY A 862 10.34 32.72 -0.47
CA GLY A 862 11.61 32.79 0.17
C GLY A 862 11.39 32.75 1.67
N TYR A 863 12.43 32.36 2.39
CA TYR A 863 12.52 32.59 3.82
C TYR A 863 12.60 34.10 4.07
N ASP A 864 11.45 34.72 4.34
CA ASP A 864 11.36 36.14 4.70
C ASP A 864 11.87 36.34 6.13
N SER A 865 13.18 36.51 6.24
CA SER A 865 13.85 36.76 7.50
C SER A 865 14.35 38.19 7.56
N PRO A 866 13.97 38.97 8.60
CA PRO A 866 14.50 40.30 8.79
C PRO A 866 16.03 40.30 8.71
N GLY A 867 16.59 41.19 7.90
CA GLY A 867 18.04 41.34 7.77
C GLY A 867 18.75 40.31 6.87
N LEU A 868 18.04 39.37 6.21
CA LEU A 868 18.63 38.57 5.13
C LEU A 868 18.95 39.49 3.95
N VAL A 869 20.22 39.53 3.53
CA VAL A 869 20.72 40.49 2.51
C VAL A 869 21.32 39.83 1.28
N HIS A 870 21.79 38.59 1.41
CA HIS A 870 22.31 37.79 0.29
C HIS A 870 21.90 36.33 0.44
N LEU A 871 21.58 35.69 -0.68
CA LEU A 871 21.22 34.28 -0.73
C LEU A 871 21.61 33.67 -2.07
N TRP A 872 22.56 32.74 -2.07
CA TRP A 872 22.90 31.93 -3.24
C TRP A 872 22.39 30.51 -3.05
N HIS A 873 21.38 30.16 -3.84
CA HIS A 873 20.68 28.89 -3.73
C HIS A 873 21.46 27.74 -4.38
N PHE A 874 21.99 27.96 -5.59
CA PHE A 874 22.63 26.94 -6.44
C PHE A 874 21.66 25.95 -7.12
N ASN A 875 20.40 26.33 -7.34
CA ASN A 875 19.44 25.56 -8.15
C ASN A 875 19.46 25.87 -9.66
N GLU A 876 20.43 26.64 -10.17
CA GLU A 876 20.53 26.84 -11.63
C GLU A 876 20.85 25.54 -12.37
N CYS A 877 21.44 24.55 -11.68
CA CYS A 877 21.73 23.19 -12.17
C CYS A 877 22.53 23.11 -13.48
N GLY A 878 23.03 24.23 -13.98
CA GLY A 878 23.72 24.35 -15.25
C GLY A 878 24.32 25.75 -15.45
N GLY A 879 25.30 25.85 -16.34
CA GLY A 879 25.98 27.12 -16.63
C GLY A 879 27.03 27.53 -15.59
N ASN A 880 27.48 28.79 -15.67
CA ASN A 880 28.58 29.37 -14.87
C ASN A 880 28.14 30.61 -14.06
N LEU A 881 26.84 30.93 -14.07
CA LEU A 881 26.29 32.09 -13.36
C LEU A 881 25.48 31.57 -12.16
N LEU A 882 25.91 31.92 -10.95
CA LEU A 882 25.23 31.59 -9.70
C LEU A 882 24.58 32.86 -9.17
N LYS A 883 23.25 32.88 -9.11
CA LYS A 883 22.50 34.09 -8.81
C LYS A 883 22.37 34.32 -7.32
N ASP A 884 22.47 35.59 -6.93
CA ASP A 884 22.05 36.07 -5.63
C ASP A 884 20.54 36.35 -5.66
N ALA A 885 19.74 35.47 -5.06
CA ALA A 885 18.28 35.50 -5.12
C ALA A 885 17.66 36.64 -4.29
N VAL A 886 18.40 37.17 -3.30
CA VAL A 886 17.95 38.26 -2.42
C VAL A 886 18.65 39.57 -2.76
N GLY A 887 19.95 39.51 -3.08
CA GLY A 887 20.74 40.66 -3.46
C GLY A 887 20.92 40.80 -4.97
N SER A 888 22.12 41.19 -5.40
CA SER A 888 22.47 41.41 -6.81
C SER A 888 23.90 40.98 -7.15
N ASN A 889 24.53 40.23 -6.24
CA ASN A 889 25.95 39.96 -6.24
C ASN A 889 26.21 38.52 -6.74
N ASP A 890 25.88 38.29 -8.00
CA ASP A 890 26.05 36.98 -8.66
C ASP A 890 27.53 36.54 -8.70
N PHE A 891 27.76 35.22 -8.72
CA PHE A 891 29.08 34.66 -9.05
C PHE A 891 29.11 34.28 -10.53
N GLU A 892 30.18 34.66 -11.25
CA GLU A 892 30.45 34.21 -12.61
C GLU A 892 31.74 33.39 -12.64
N VAL A 893 31.63 32.08 -12.39
CA VAL A 893 32.77 31.17 -12.31
C VAL A 893 32.43 29.80 -12.89
N PRO A 894 33.40 29.08 -13.49
CA PRO A 894 33.18 27.69 -13.89
C PRO A 894 32.83 26.84 -12.67
N VAL A 895 31.67 26.19 -12.72
CA VAL A 895 31.19 25.31 -11.64
C VAL A 895 30.96 23.90 -12.14
N THR A 896 31.15 22.95 -11.23
CA THR A 896 30.73 21.57 -11.41
C THR A 896 29.48 21.36 -10.55
N TRP A 897 28.36 21.04 -11.19
CA TRP A 897 27.09 20.82 -10.51
C TRP A 897 27.01 19.40 -9.93
N ARG A 898 26.44 19.28 -8.74
CA ARG A 898 26.17 18.03 -8.02
C ARG A 898 24.74 18.04 -7.49
N LYS A 899 24.26 16.87 -7.04
CA LYS A 899 23.00 16.78 -6.31
C LYS A 899 23.14 17.60 -5.01
N GLY A 900 22.31 18.63 -4.89
CA GLY A 900 22.18 19.47 -3.70
C GLY A 900 21.36 18.82 -2.61
N LYS A 901 21.18 19.55 -1.51
CA LYS A 901 20.24 19.19 -0.45
C LYS A 901 18.80 19.35 -0.95
N TRP A 902 18.53 20.40 -1.74
CA TRP A 902 17.21 20.70 -2.28
C TRP A 902 17.22 21.01 -3.79
N GLY A 903 17.95 20.20 -4.54
CA GLY A 903 18.09 20.34 -6.00
C GLY A 903 19.55 20.18 -6.41
N CYS A 904 20.22 21.30 -6.66
CA CYS A 904 21.60 21.33 -7.10
C CYS A 904 22.53 22.00 -6.09
N ALA A 905 23.78 21.57 -6.11
CA ALA A 905 24.85 22.14 -5.31
C ALA A 905 26.09 22.31 -6.18
N ILE A 906 27.00 23.14 -5.71
CA ILE A 906 28.30 23.30 -6.35
C ILE A 906 29.32 22.36 -5.70
N GLU A 907 30.12 21.71 -6.52
CA GLU A 907 31.33 21.02 -6.06
C GLU A 907 32.48 22.00 -5.91
N GLN A 908 33.14 21.93 -4.77
CA GLN A 908 34.39 22.62 -4.52
C GLN A 908 35.54 21.63 -4.44
N PHE A 909 36.70 22.10 -4.88
CA PHE A 909 37.96 21.38 -4.84
C PHE A 909 39.11 22.38 -4.84
N TYR A 910 40.22 22.09 -4.16
CA TYR A 910 41.33 23.05 -4.00
C TYR A 910 41.96 23.61 -5.30
N THR A 911 41.74 22.97 -6.46
CA THR A 911 42.20 23.49 -7.76
C THR A 911 41.16 24.34 -8.49
N TYR A 912 39.91 24.34 -8.01
CA TYR A 912 38.84 25.17 -8.55
C TYR A 912 39.03 26.61 -8.08
N PRO A 913 38.65 27.61 -8.90
CA PRO A 913 38.65 28.99 -8.45
C PRO A 913 37.70 29.14 -7.25
N PRO A 914 38.05 29.96 -6.24
CA PRO A 914 37.09 30.29 -5.19
C PRO A 914 35.91 31.08 -5.78
N LEU A 915 34.72 30.89 -5.22
CA LEU A 915 33.61 31.80 -5.42
C LEU A 915 34.00 33.13 -4.78
N GLN A 916 33.97 34.21 -5.54
CA GLN A 916 34.32 35.52 -5.00
C GLN A 916 33.41 36.59 -5.60
N THR A 917 32.87 37.45 -4.73
CA THR A 917 32.04 38.59 -5.13
C THR A 917 32.23 39.76 -4.16
N ASP A 918 32.08 40.97 -4.67
CA ASP A 918 32.06 42.18 -3.85
C ASP A 918 30.64 42.37 -3.31
N LEU A 919 30.52 42.81 -2.06
CA LEU A 919 29.26 43.03 -1.35
C LEU A 919 29.06 44.51 -1.06
N ALA A 920 27.84 44.91 -0.67
CA ALA A 920 27.66 46.15 0.08
C ALA A 920 28.39 46.07 1.43
N ASP A 921 28.72 47.22 2.03
CA ASP A 921 29.38 47.24 3.34
C ASP A 921 28.48 46.60 4.41
N LEU A 922 28.89 45.44 4.93
CA LEU A 922 28.25 44.71 6.03
C LEU A 922 28.94 45.05 7.35
N SER A 923 28.16 45.39 8.39
CA SER A 923 28.69 45.69 9.72
C SER A 923 29.02 44.43 10.53
N GLY A 924 30.19 44.41 11.17
CA GLY A 924 30.57 43.40 12.16
C GLY A 924 29.84 43.54 13.51
N ASP A 925 29.03 44.58 13.70
CA ASP A 925 28.22 44.77 14.92
C ASP A 925 27.18 43.65 15.09
N GLY A 926 26.71 43.08 13.98
CA GLY A 926 25.81 41.93 13.95
C GLY A 926 25.79 41.33 12.55
N LEU A 927 26.20 40.07 12.42
CA LEU A 927 26.30 39.36 11.16
C LEU A 927 26.10 37.86 11.39
N SER A 928 25.38 37.18 10.50
CA SER A 928 25.33 35.72 10.47
C SER A 928 25.52 35.20 9.06
N LEU A 929 26.26 34.12 8.93
CA LEU A 929 26.47 33.41 7.67
C LEU A 929 26.06 31.96 7.86
N ALA A 930 25.09 31.51 7.08
CA ALA A 930 24.62 30.13 7.06
C ALA A 930 24.93 29.46 5.71
N PHE A 931 25.12 28.15 5.73
CA PHE A 931 25.31 27.35 4.53
C PHE A 931 24.99 25.88 4.83
N ASN A 932 24.58 25.15 3.79
CA ASN A 932 24.54 23.69 3.82
C ASN A 932 25.80 23.15 3.14
N TYR A 933 26.37 22.09 3.69
CA TYR A 933 27.54 21.45 3.10
C TYR A 933 27.48 19.94 3.21
N GLN A 934 28.10 19.26 2.24
CA GLN A 934 28.31 17.82 2.24
C GLN A 934 29.78 17.55 1.99
N ASN A 935 30.45 16.87 2.92
CA ASN A 935 31.87 16.55 2.76
C ASN A 935 32.05 15.06 2.42
N ILE A 936 32.41 14.79 1.16
CA ILE A 936 32.63 13.44 0.64
C ILE A 936 34.09 12.98 0.78
N SER A 937 34.96 13.81 1.37
CA SER A 937 36.37 13.53 1.54
C SER A 937 36.80 13.71 3.00
N GLY A 938 37.48 12.72 3.57
CA GLY A 938 38.06 12.84 4.93
C GLY A 938 39.13 13.95 5.08
N ILE A 939 39.44 14.68 4.01
CA ILE A 939 40.35 15.82 3.97
C ILE A 939 39.73 17.08 3.35
N GLY A 940 38.43 17.07 3.02
CA GLY A 940 37.67 18.20 2.46
C GLY A 940 37.69 19.42 3.40
N ARG A 941 37.86 20.64 2.88
CA ARG A 941 38.04 21.85 3.70
C ARG A 941 37.32 23.06 3.11
N THR A 942 36.12 23.33 3.59
CA THR A 942 35.43 24.59 3.27
C THR A 942 36.12 25.75 3.99
N ASN A 943 36.51 26.79 3.24
CA ASN A 943 36.97 28.05 3.78
C ASN A 943 36.07 29.19 3.32
N ILE A 944 35.59 29.98 4.28
CA ILE A 944 34.76 31.16 4.07
C ILE A 944 35.49 32.38 4.63
N ALA A 945 35.72 33.36 3.78
CA ALA A 945 36.37 34.61 4.13
C ALA A 945 35.47 35.81 3.83
N LEU A 946 35.36 36.70 4.80
CA LEU A 946 34.75 38.02 4.65
C LEU A 946 35.85 39.06 4.83
N SER A 947 36.01 39.97 3.88
CA SER A 947 37.07 40.97 3.90
C SER A 947 36.56 42.37 3.61
N GLY A 948 37.26 43.38 4.11
CA GLY A 948 36.94 44.78 3.91
C GLY A 948 38.11 45.71 4.22
N PRO A 949 37.89 47.03 4.23
CA PRO A 949 38.93 48.04 4.44
C PRO A 949 39.66 47.90 5.78
N ASP A 950 38.96 47.39 6.81
CA ASP A 950 39.47 47.22 8.18
C ASP A 950 40.09 45.83 8.42
N GLY A 951 40.37 45.08 7.35
CA GLY A 951 40.80 43.69 7.35
C GLY A 951 39.63 42.72 7.17
N GLY A 952 39.85 41.44 7.44
CA GLY A 952 38.83 40.40 7.24
C GLY A 952 38.79 39.37 8.35
N ILE A 953 37.83 38.47 8.25
CA ILE A 953 37.73 37.21 8.98
C ILE A 953 37.79 36.04 8.01
N ASN A 954 38.39 34.93 8.43
CA ASN A 954 38.51 33.71 7.63
C ASN A 954 38.22 32.51 8.53
N VAL A 955 37.18 31.75 8.22
CA VAL A 955 36.76 30.56 8.97
C VAL A 955 36.98 29.31 8.12
N VAL A 956 37.69 28.34 8.68
CA VAL A 956 37.98 27.05 8.05
C VAL A 956 37.24 25.95 8.79
N PHE A 957 36.47 25.18 8.03
CA PHE A 957 35.69 24.04 8.47
C PHE A 957 36.37 22.76 7.97
N ASP A 958 37.08 22.04 8.85
CA ASP A 958 37.85 20.84 8.53
C ASP A 958 37.39 19.65 9.40
N PRO A 959 37.41 18.40 8.87
CA PRO A 959 37.07 17.19 9.64
C PRO A 959 37.94 16.91 10.86
N SER A 960 39.10 17.55 10.95
CA SER A 960 40.08 17.42 12.03
C SER A 960 40.16 18.66 12.92
N PHE A 961 39.69 19.82 12.47
CA PHE A 961 39.74 21.07 13.25
C PHE A 961 38.80 22.15 12.71
N THR A 962 38.54 23.16 13.53
CA THR A 962 37.96 24.44 13.09
C THR A 962 38.94 25.55 13.41
N GLU A 963 39.13 26.48 12.48
CA GLU A 963 40.03 27.63 12.64
C GLU A 963 39.32 28.93 12.24
N ALA A 964 39.41 29.97 13.07
CA ALA A 964 38.88 31.29 12.76
C ALA A 964 39.97 32.35 12.97
N ASN A 965 40.31 33.05 11.90
CA ASN A 965 41.33 34.09 11.86
C ASN A 965 40.70 35.46 11.63
N GLY A 966 41.35 36.52 12.11
CA GLY A 966 40.89 37.90 11.91
C GLY A 966 39.88 38.42 12.94
N LEU A 967 39.40 37.55 13.83
CA LEU A 967 38.72 37.91 15.08
C LEU A 967 39.73 38.51 16.08
N PRO A 968 39.30 39.20 17.16
CA PRO A 968 40.19 39.80 18.16
C PRO A 968 41.19 38.81 18.76
N THR A 969 40.78 37.54 18.85
CA THR A 969 41.65 36.40 19.22
C THR A 969 41.65 35.38 18.09
N SER A 970 42.84 34.97 17.62
CA SER A 970 42.94 33.81 16.73
C SER A 970 42.41 32.57 17.43
N PHE A 971 41.55 31.83 16.74
CA PHE A 971 40.92 30.63 17.26
C PHE A 971 41.30 29.42 16.43
N ARG A 972 41.66 28.32 17.11
CA ARG A 972 41.78 27.00 16.51
C ARG A 972 41.40 25.95 17.53
N SER A 973 40.47 25.08 17.16
CA SER A 973 40.06 23.93 17.98
C SER A 973 40.18 22.64 17.18
N ASN A 974 40.85 21.64 17.73
CA ASN A 974 40.85 20.28 17.19
C ASN A 974 39.67 19.45 17.72
N ASP A 975 38.90 20.00 18.66
CA ASP A 975 37.76 19.33 19.29
C ASP A 975 36.45 19.62 18.53
N ILE A 976 36.38 20.75 17.83
CA ILE A 976 35.25 21.10 16.95
C ILE A 976 35.61 20.66 15.53
N LYS A 977 34.92 19.61 15.08
CA LYS A 977 35.18 18.92 13.82
C LYS A 977 33.93 18.93 12.97
N TRP A 978 34.13 19.05 11.66
CA TRP A 978 33.05 19.07 10.70
C TRP A 978 32.90 17.68 10.07
N PRO A 979 31.72 17.04 10.17
CA PRO A 979 31.49 15.72 9.61
C PRO A 979 31.96 15.56 8.15
N ALA A 980 32.54 14.39 7.86
CA ALA A 980 32.93 13.92 6.52
C ALA A 980 32.40 12.49 6.30
N ASP A 981 31.12 12.33 6.60
CA ASP A 981 30.36 11.09 6.49
C ASP A 981 29.54 11.02 5.18
N GLY A 982 29.62 12.07 4.35
CA GLY A 982 28.83 12.17 3.13
C GLY A 982 27.37 12.55 3.37
N ALA A 983 26.97 12.98 4.56
CA ALA A 983 25.66 13.57 4.81
C ALA A 983 25.68 15.10 4.60
N TRP A 984 24.49 15.69 4.39
CA TRP A 984 24.32 17.14 4.39
C TRP A 984 24.22 17.66 5.83
N HIS A 985 24.95 18.72 6.11
CA HIS A 985 24.99 19.38 7.41
C HIS A 985 24.78 20.88 7.26
N HIS A 986 24.25 21.51 8.30
CA HIS A 986 24.00 22.94 8.34
C HIS A 986 25.01 23.65 9.23
N GLY A 987 25.81 24.54 8.65
CA GLY A 987 26.79 25.34 9.36
C GLY A 987 26.32 26.79 9.50
N VAL A 988 26.43 27.36 10.70
CA VAL A 988 26.20 28.79 10.92
C VAL A 988 27.34 29.42 11.72
N PHE A 989 27.86 30.52 11.20
CA PHE A 989 28.78 31.41 11.88
C PHE A 989 28.05 32.70 12.28
N VAL A 990 28.04 33.02 13.57
CA VAL A 990 27.40 34.23 14.10
C VAL A 990 28.46 35.14 14.70
N LEU A 991 28.39 36.42 14.36
CA LEU A 991 29.23 37.48 14.92
C LEU A 991 28.32 38.59 15.46
N ASN A 992 28.47 38.92 16.74
CA ASN A 992 27.75 40.01 17.39
C ASN A 992 28.78 40.96 18.03
N GLY A 993 29.37 41.83 17.22
CA GLY A 993 30.34 42.82 17.68
C GLY A 993 29.76 43.82 18.67
N ALA A 994 28.45 44.11 18.59
CA ALA A 994 27.78 45.00 19.55
C ALA A 994 27.68 44.40 20.97
N SER A 995 27.67 43.07 21.07
CA SER A 995 27.64 42.31 22.33
C SER A 995 28.96 41.57 22.62
N ASP A 996 30.01 41.90 21.86
CA ASP A 996 31.36 41.35 21.96
C ASP A 996 31.44 39.82 21.95
N TYR A 997 30.69 39.11 21.09
CA TYR A 997 30.82 37.66 20.96
C TYR A 997 30.73 37.14 19.53
N TRP A 998 31.17 35.89 19.34
CA TRP A 998 30.88 35.07 18.17
C TRP A 998 30.55 33.63 18.55
N GLU A 999 29.83 32.94 17.66
CA GLU A 999 29.36 31.58 17.86
C GLU A 999 29.50 30.73 16.59
N LEU A 1000 29.55 29.42 16.79
CA LEU A 1000 29.44 28.42 15.73
C LEU A 1000 28.31 27.46 16.06
N TYR A 1001 27.54 27.15 15.03
CA TYR A 1001 26.49 26.14 15.08
C TYR A 1001 26.74 25.08 14.01
N LEU A 1002 26.43 23.84 14.38
CA LEU A 1002 26.39 22.68 13.50
C LEU A 1002 25.04 21.99 13.73
N ASP A 1003 24.26 21.81 12.66
CA ASP A 1003 22.97 21.13 12.67
C ASP A 1003 22.02 21.71 13.72
N GLY A 1004 21.91 23.05 13.74
CA GLY A 1004 21.06 23.80 14.68
C GLY A 1004 21.62 23.91 16.10
N GLN A 1005 22.68 23.17 16.45
CA GLN A 1005 23.25 23.15 17.79
C GLN A 1005 24.49 24.03 17.90
N ARG A 1006 24.57 24.83 18.97
CA ARG A 1006 25.76 25.65 19.25
C ARG A 1006 26.93 24.77 19.69
N VAL A 1007 27.97 24.69 18.86
CA VAL A 1007 29.20 23.93 19.15
C VAL A 1007 30.30 24.81 19.76
N TYR A 1008 30.21 26.13 19.61
CA TYR A 1008 31.17 27.06 20.18
C TYR A 1008 30.58 28.44 20.47
N GLN A 1009 31.09 29.09 21.51
CA GLN A 1009 30.86 30.51 21.80
C GLN A 1009 32.12 31.10 22.43
N GLN A 1010 32.46 32.32 22.04
CA GLN A 1010 33.50 33.09 22.70
C GLN A 1010 33.16 34.57 22.73
N TYR A 1011 33.42 35.18 23.89
CA TYR A 1011 33.38 36.62 24.07
C TYR A 1011 34.77 37.22 23.83
N PHE A 1012 34.82 38.42 23.27
CA PHE A 1012 36.05 39.20 23.14
C PHE A 1012 36.13 40.25 24.27
N GLU A 1013 37.34 40.70 24.59
CA GLU A 1013 37.57 41.79 25.55
C GLU A 1013 37.65 43.17 24.87
N ALA A 1014 37.27 43.28 23.59
CA ALA A 1014 37.37 44.50 22.79
C ALA A 1014 36.24 44.61 21.76
N ILE A 1015 35.76 45.84 21.56
CA ILE A 1015 34.71 46.20 20.59
C ILE A 1015 35.14 45.76 19.19
N PHE A 1016 34.38 44.84 18.59
CA PHE A 1016 34.57 44.40 17.21
C PHE A 1016 33.71 45.24 16.26
N SER A 1017 34.32 46.17 15.52
CA SER A 1017 33.63 47.15 14.65
C SER A 1017 34.18 47.18 13.22
N LYS A 1018 34.49 45.99 12.67
CA LYS A 1018 34.96 45.88 11.27
C LYS A 1018 33.79 45.98 10.29
N THR A 1019 34.08 46.47 9.09
CA THR A 1019 33.19 46.40 7.93
C THR A 1019 33.70 45.37 6.92
N PHE A 1020 32.79 44.66 6.26
CA PHE A 1020 33.09 43.66 5.24
C PHE A 1020 32.38 44.01 3.93
N ASN A 1021 33.08 43.97 2.81
CA ASN A 1021 32.51 44.27 1.48
C ASN A 1021 32.97 43.30 0.40
N ASN A 1022 33.49 42.14 0.80
CA ASN A 1022 33.84 41.06 -0.11
C ASN A 1022 33.65 39.71 0.58
N LEU A 1023 33.06 38.77 -0.15
CA LEU A 1023 32.92 37.36 0.23
C LEU A 1023 33.78 36.51 -0.70
N ALA A 1024 34.55 35.61 -0.10
CA ALA A 1024 35.25 34.55 -0.81
C ALA A 1024 34.99 33.19 -0.16
N ILE A 1025 34.58 32.21 -0.95
CA ILE A 1025 34.31 30.84 -0.52
C ILE A 1025 35.12 29.90 -1.41
N GLY A 1026 35.91 29.02 -0.81
CA GLY A 1026 36.66 28.04 -1.58
C GLY A 1026 37.11 26.86 -0.74
N ASP A 1027 37.55 25.80 -1.42
CA ASP A 1027 38.14 24.65 -0.77
C ASP A 1027 39.67 24.81 -0.68
N ASN A 1028 40.27 24.33 0.41
CA ASN A 1028 41.73 24.33 0.59
C ASN A 1028 42.37 22.93 0.52
N ASN A 1029 41.57 21.87 0.43
CA ASN A 1029 41.97 20.49 0.19
C ASN A 1029 40.73 19.57 0.08
N GLY A 1030 40.73 18.57 -0.81
CA GLY A 1030 39.66 17.56 -0.89
C GLY A 1030 38.39 18.03 -1.61
N TYR A 1031 37.38 17.17 -1.69
CA TYR A 1031 36.08 17.46 -2.32
C TYR A 1031 35.01 17.68 -1.27
N ASN A 1032 34.22 18.73 -1.44
CA ASN A 1032 33.08 19.12 -0.63
C ASN A 1032 32.05 19.81 -1.53
N TYR A 1033 30.77 19.71 -1.16
CA TYR A 1033 29.68 20.36 -1.87
C TYR A 1033 29.06 21.43 -0.98
N LEU A 1034 28.58 22.51 -1.60
CA LEU A 1034 27.91 23.62 -0.92
C LEU A 1034 26.55 23.90 -1.54
N ASP A 1035 25.61 24.24 -0.67
CA ASP A 1035 24.22 24.56 -0.97
C ASP A 1035 23.73 25.69 -0.04
N GLU A 1036 22.79 26.52 -0.51
CA GLU A 1036 22.08 27.54 0.29
C GLU A 1036 22.98 28.46 1.14
N VAL A 1037 23.86 29.23 0.50
CA VAL A 1037 24.73 30.19 1.20
C VAL A 1037 23.97 31.48 1.45
N ALA A 1038 23.79 31.84 2.73
CA ALA A 1038 22.97 32.98 3.14
C ALA A 1038 23.71 33.90 4.11
N ILE A 1039 23.47 35.21 4.01
CA ILE A 1039 24.04 36.24 4.90
C ILE A 1039 22.94 37.13 5.47
N TRP A 1040 22.94 37.28 6.79
CA TRP A 1040 22.13 38.25 7.52
C TRP A 1040 22.99 39.39 8.04
N GLU A 1041 22.53 40.62 7.87
CA GLU A 1041 23.10 41.84 8.48
C GLU A 1041 22.65 42.01 9.94
N ARG A 1042 22.59 40.89 10.67
CA ARG A 1042 22.38 40.82 12.13
C ARG A 1042 22.88 39.50 12.68
N ALA A 1043 23.13 39.46 13.98
CA ALA A 1043 23.35 38.22 14.69
C ALA A 1043 22.01 37.47 14.87
N LEU A 1044 21.91 36.26 14.32
CA LEU A 1044 20.79 35.36 14.54
C LEU A 1044 20.88 34.78 15.96
N SER A 1045 19.73 34.58 16.59
CA SER A 1045 19.65 33.86 17.86
C SER A 1045 19.80 32.35 17.66
N GLY A 1046 20.21 31.65 18.72
CA GLY A 1046 20.28 30.19 18.69
C GLY A 1046 18.92 29.51 18.41
N GLU A 1047 17.82 30.13 18.82
CA GLU A 1047 16.46 29.65 18.52
C GLU A 1047 16.14 29.77 17.02
N GLU A 1048 16.45 30.92 16.40
CA GLU A 1048 16.28 31.10 14.96
C GLU A 1048 17.13 30.11 14.15
N ILE A 1049 18.37 29.85 14.58
CA ILE A 1049 19.26 28.90 13.91
C ILE A 1049 18.75 27.46 14.04
N ASN A 1050 18.24 27.11 15.22
CA ASN A 1050 17.63 25.81 15.44
C ASN A 1050 16.35 25.65 14.59
N ASN A 1051 15.53 26.70 14.49
CA ASN A 1051 14.33 26.69 13.65
C ASN A 1051 14.68 26.60 12.16
N LEU A 1052 15.70 27.33 11.70
CA LEU A 1052 16.25 27.22 10.35
C LEU A 1052 16.68 25.79 10.02
N TRP A 1053 17.34 25.12 10.97
CA TRP A 1053 17.73 23.72 10.79
C TRP A 1053 16.53 22.77 10.82
N LEU A 1054 15.66 22.88 11.83
CA LEU A 1054 14.49 22.00 11.97
C LEU A 1054 13.52 22.13 10.79
N ALA A 1055 13.43 23.31 10.20
CA ALA A 1055 12.58 23.58 9.05
C ALA A 1055 12.92 22.74 7.81
N GLN A 1056 14.14 22.18 7.70
CA GLN A 1056 14.58 21.30 6.60
C GLN A 1056 14.09 21.73 5.19
N SER A 1057 14.00 23.03 4.95
CA SER A 1057 13.42 23.62 3.74
C SER A 1057 14.38 24.61 3.08
N GLU A 1058 14.16 24.82 1.78
CA GLU A 1058 14.90 25.82 0.99
C GLU A 1058 14.71 27.23 1.55
N LEU A 1059 15.81 27.98 1.62
CA LEU A 1059 15.78 29.39 2.02
C LEU A 1059 15.32 30.29 0.88
N ALA A 1060 15.58 29.91 -0.37
CA ALA A 1060 15.19 30.74 -1.50
C ALA A 1060 13.75 30.47 -1.94
N PRO A 1061 13.16 31.43 -2.67
CA PRO A 1061 11.98 31.12 -3.45
C PRO A 1061 12.29 30.00 -4.44
N VAL A 1062 11.52 28.91 -4.37
CA VAL A 1062 11.70 27.78 -5.29
C VAL A 1062 11.53 28.29 -6.71
N GLN A 1063 12.64 28.30 -7.47
CA GLN A 1063 12.58 28.48 -8.91
C GLN A 1063 12.11 27.16 -9.50
N LEU A 1064 10.81 27.07 -9.75
CA LEU A 1064 10.26 25.95 -10.49
C LEU A 1064 10.94 25.92 -11.86
N GLY A 1065 11.51 24.77 -12.19
CA GLY A 1065 11.94 24.49 -13.55
C GLY A 1065 10.76 24.69 -14.53
N PRO A 1066 11.04 24.91 -15.83
CA PRO A 1066 9.99 24.92 -16.82
C PRO A 1066 9.17 23.63 -16.70
N GLU A 1067 7.85 23.74 -16.80
CA GLU A 1067 6.95 22.59 -16.75
C GLU A 1067 7.37 21.55 -17.80
N GLN A 1068 7.45 20.29 -17.37
CA GLN A 1068 7.84 19.19 -18.25
C GLN A 1068 6.86 19.11 -19.42
N VAL A 1069 7.38 19.17 -20.64
CA VAL A 1069 6.54 19.09 -21.85
C VAL A 1069 6.09 17.63 -22.01
N THR A 1070 4.81 17.42 -22.36
CA THR A 1070 4.31 16.08 -22.70
C THR A 1070 5.23 15.44 -23.75
N PRO A 1071 5.75 14.22 -23.51
CA PRO A 1071 6.67 13.60 -24.45
C PRO A 1071 6.00 13.32 -25.78
N VAL A 1072 6.67 13.73 -26.86
CA VAL A 1072 6.24 13.54 -28.24
C VAL A 1072 7.28 12.70 -28.97
N GLU A 1073 6.84 11.61 -29.56
CA GLU A 1073 7.65 10.82 -30.47
C GLU A 1073 7.92 11.62 -31.74
N ILE A 1074 9.19 11.83 -32.08
CA ILE A 1074 9.60 12.70 -33.19
C ILE A 1074 10.33 11.96 -34.31
N HIS A 1075 10.84 10.75 -34.04
CA HIS A 1075 11.42 9.84 -35.02
C HIS A 1075 11.10 8.39 -34.61
N HIS A 1076 10.76 7.55 -35.58
CA HIS A 1076 10.46 6.12 -35.37
C HIS A 1076 10.94 5.28 -36.56
N TRP A 1077 11.76 4.25 -36.32
CA TRP A 1077 12.15 3.27 -37.33
C TRP A 1077 11.71 1.88 -36.91
N SER A 1078 10.66 1.37 -37.54
CA SER A 1078 10.13 0.01 -37.35
C SER A 1078 11.00 -1.11 -37.95
N PHE A 1079 11.84 -0.79 -38.94
CA PHE A 1079 12.66 -1.77 -39.70
C PHE A 1079 11.86 -2.82 -40.49
N ASP A 1080 10.58 -2.54 -40.77
CA ASP A 1080 9.67 -3.49 -41.38
C ASP A 1080 9.77 -3.62 -42.92
N GLU A 1081 10.72 -2.93 -43.55
CA GLU A 1081 10.91 -2.96 -45.02
C GLU A 1081 11.45 -4.31 -45.51
N ARG A 1082 11.96 -5.16 -44.60
CA ARG A 1082 12.43 -6.55 -44.81
C ARG A 1082 13.63 -6.73 -45.75
N SER A 1083 13.91 -5.75 -46.59
CA SER A 1083 15.00 -5.77 -47.58
C SER A 1083 15.21 -4.38 -48.18
N GLY A 1084 16.41 -4.13 -48.69
CA GLY A 1084 16.75 -2.86 -49.34
C GLY A 1084 17.98 -2.22 -48.74
N THR A 1085 18.19 -0.94 -49.05
CA THR A 1085 19.36 -0.18 -48.59
C THR A 1085 19.01 0.95 -47.63
N THR A 1086 17.76 1.02 -47.17
CA THR A 1086 17.22 2.12 -46.37
C THR A 1086 16.17 1.61 -45.40
N ALA A 1087 16.20 2.10 -44.16
CA ALA A 1087 15.07 2.09 -43.23
C ALA A 1087 14.51 3.50 -43.15
N VAL A 1088 13.19 3.65 -43.29
CA VAL A 1088 12.50 4.94 -43.35
C VAL A 1088 11.94 5.25 -41.98
N ASP A 1089 12.11 6.49 -41.54
CA ASP A 1089 11.45 7.02 -40.35
C ASP A 1089 9.95 7.24 -40.63
N ASP A 1090 9.10 6.57 -39.86
CA ASP A 1090 7.65 6.60 -40.01
C ASP A 1090 7.03 7.95 -39.60
N ILE A 1091 7.77 8.79 -38.87
CA ILE A 1091 7.33 10.07 -38.32
C ILE A 1091 7.90 11.25 -39.10
N ALA A 1092 9.23 11.43 -39.13
CA ALA A 1092 9.85 12.60 -39.77
C ALA A 1092 10.30 12.34 -41.22
N GLY A 1093 10.28 11.08 -41.68
CA GLY A 1093 10.67 10.71 -43.05
C GLY A 1093 12.18 10.70 -43.30
N ASP A 1094 13.01 10.83 -42.26
CA ASP A 1094 14.46 10.66 -42.36
C ASP A 1094 14.83 9.19 -42.65
N SER A 1095 15.67 8.97 -43.67
CA SER A 1095 16.03 7.61 -44.11
C SER A 1095 17.41 7.20 -43.64
N LEU A 1096 17.47 6.17 -42.81
CA LEU A 1096 18.71 5.56 -42.33
C LEU A 1096 19.26 4.61 -43.40
N ALA A 1097 20.55 4.73 -43.73
CA ALA A 1097 21.20 3.83 -44.69
C ALA A 1097 21.49 2.47 -44.04
N VAL A 1098 20.92 1.40 -44.60
CA VAL A 1098 21.05 0.02 -44.11
C VAL A 1098 21.73 -0.84 -45.17
N ASN A 1099 22.67 -1.70 -44.80
CA ASN A 1099 23.25 -2.66 -45.73
C ASN A 1099 22.27 -3.82 -45.96
N VAL A 1100 22.13 -4.28 -47.21
CA VAL A 1100 21.22 -5.39 -47.58
C VAL A 1100 21.43 -6.67 -46.75
N ASN A 1101 22.63 -6.86 -46.18
CA ASN A 1101 22.96 -8.01 -45.34
C ASN A 1101 22.64 -7.81 -43.84
N GLN A 1102 22.09 -6.67 -43.43
CA GLN A 1102 21.68 -6.39 -42.05
C GLN A 1102 20.26 -6.83 -41.74
N TRP A 1103 19.40 -6.95 -42.75
CA TRP A 1103 18.00 -7.31 -42.53
C TRP A 1103 17.86 -8.71 -41.93
N VAL A 1104 17.18 -8.79 -40.80
CA VAL A 1104 16.78 -10.03 -40.13
C VAL A 1104 15.28 -10.20 -40.31
N ARG A 1105 14.85 -11.37 -40.81
CA ARG A 1105 13.45 -11.61 -41.17
C ARG A 1105 12.50 -11.82 -39.98
N LEU A 1106 13.04 -12.02 -38.79
CA LEU A 1106 12.30 -12.34 -37.57
C LEU A 1106 12.80 -11.39 -36.48
N GLY A 1107 12.20 -10.21 -36.45
CA GLY A 1107 12.36 -9.19 -35.42
C GLY A 1107 11.61 -9.53 -34.13
N HIS A 1108 11.43 -8.53 -33.28
CA HIS A 1108 10.47 -8.54 -32.18
C HIS A 1108 9.05 -8.48 -32.76
N ASP A 1109 8.77 -7.47 -33.59
CA ASP A 1109 7.61 -7.42 -34.47
C ASP A 1109 8.09 -7.26 -35.93
N GLY A 1110 7.66 -8.14 -36.82
CA GLY A 1110 8.09 -8.06 -38.22
C GLY A 1110 9.59 -8.33 -38.47
N ALA A 1111 10.28 -7.41 -39.15
CA ALA A 1111 11.69 -7.53 -39.52
C ALA A 1111 12.57 -6.55 -38.74
N ALA A 1112 13.78 -6.99 -38.40
CA ALA A 1112 14.73 -6.21 -37.60
C ALA A 1112 16.04 -5.96 -38.37
N ILE A 1113 16.96 -5.23 -37.75
CA ILE A 1113 18.33 -5.08 -38.27
C ILE A 1113 19.38 -5.66 -37.32
N SER A 1114 20.33 -6.40 -37.91
CA SER A 1114 21.52 -6.94 -37.24
C SER A 1114 22.71 -6.02 -37.43
N HIS A 1115 23.44 -5.79 -36.35
CA HIS A 1115 24.68 -5.05 -36.28
C HIS A 1115 25.85 -5.96 -35.90
N ASN A 1116 27.00 -5.80 -36.57
CA ASN A 1116 28.23 -6.49 -36.20
C ASN A 1116 29.48 -5.67 -36.57
N VAL A 1117 30.56 -5.88 -35.82
CA VAL A 1117 31.84 -5.16 -35.98
C VAL A 1117 32.52 -5.34 -37.34
N TYR A 1118 32.24 -6.42 -38.06
CA TYR A 1118 33.01 -6.81 -39.25
C TYR A 1118 32.49 -6.19 -40.55
N ASN A 1119 31.18 -6.13 -40.71
CA ASN A 1119 30.54 -5.76 -41.96
C ASN A 1119 29.80 -4.42 -41.86
N ASN A 1120 29.20 -4.13 -40.71
CA ASN A 1120 28.27 -3.01 -40.54
C ASN A 1120 28.47 -2.33 -39.19
N ARG A 1121 29.71 -1.90 -38.93
CA ARG A 1121 30.11 -1.39 -37.61
C ARG A 1121 29.41 -0.07 -37.21
N LYS A 1122 28.95 0.72 -38.19
CA LYS A 1122 28.44 2.08 -37.94
C LYS A 1122 27.36 2.43 -38.96
N MET A 1123 26.23 2.93 -38.46
CA MET A 1123 25.21 3.65 -39.23
C MET A 1123 25.14 5.09 -38.73
N THR A 1124 24.92 6.03 -39.64
CA THR A 1124 24.89 7.45 -39.30
C THR A 1124 23.87 8.16 -40.16
N LEU A 1125 23.12 9.05 -39.53
CA LEU A 1125 22.08 9.85 -40.15
C LEU A 1125 22.24 11.30 -39.69
N ASN A 1126 22.34 12.23 -40.65
CA ASN A 1126 22.15 13.65 -40.33
C ASN A 1126 20.66 13.91 -40.30
N LEU A 1127 20.16 14.42 -39.18
CA LEU A 1127 18.74 14.68 -39.00
C LEU A 1127 18.31 15.83 -39.92
N SER A 1128 17.16 15.69 -40.59
CA SER A 1128 16.62 16.74 -41.45
C SER A 1128 16.23 18.01 -40.67
N ARG A 1129 15.93 17.85 -39.38
CA ARG A 1129 15.63 18.90 -38.42
C ARG A 1129 16.48 18.71 -37.16
N GLU A 1130 17.07 19.80 -36.66
CA GLU A 1130 17.78 19.75 -35.38
C GLU A 1130 16.80 19.52 -34.22
N ILE A 1131 17.22 18.72 -33.24
CA ILE A 1131 16.48 18.51 -31.99
C ILE A 1131 17.11 19.42 -30.94
N ARG A 1132 16.26 20.22 -30.27
CA ARG A 1132 16.60 21.04 -29.10
C ARG A 1132 15.57 20.76 -28.04
N SER A 1133 15.98 20.10 -26.97
CA SER A 1133 15.10 19.73 -25.88
C SER A 1133 15.88 19.65 -24.58
N ALA A 1134 15.28 20.15 -23.50
CA ALA A 1134 15.78 19.92 -22.15
C ALA A 1134 15.53 18.47 -21.72
N ASP A 1135 14.42 17.86 -22.17
CA ASP A 1135 14.04 16.49 -21.87
C ASP A 1135 14.15 15.58 -23.12
N LEU A 1136 14.70 14.38 -22.96
CA LEU A 1136 14.93 13.46 -24.07
C LEU A 1136 14.70 12.00 -23.65
N SER A 1137 14.12 11.20 -24.54
CA SER A 1137 14.08 9.74 -24.34
C SER A 1137 14.48 8.98 -25.61
N LEU A 1138 15.17 7.85 -25.41
CA LEU A 1138 15.45 6.82 -26.42
C LEU A 1138 14.72 5.54 -26.01
N ASP A 1139 14.10 4.87 -26.96
CA ASP A 1139 13.18 3.76 -26.76
C ASP A 1139 13.36 2.75 -27.91
N PHE A 1140 13.61 1.48 -27.62
CA PHE A 1140 13.79 0.44 -28.65
C PHE A 1140 13.82 -0.98 -28.11
N TRP A 1141 13.64 -1.95 -29.01
CA TRP A 1141 13.88 -3.37 -28.74
C TRP A 1141 15.30 -3.78 -29.09
N TRP A 1142 15.91 -4.58 -28.22
CA TRP A 1142 17.28 -5.06 -28.38
C TRP A 1142 17.41 -6.54 -28.05
N ARG A 1143 18.28 -7.24 -28.80
CA ARG A 1143 18.57 -8.66 -28.57
C ARG A 1143 20.06 -8.96 -28.74
N ASN A 1144 20.63 -9.68 -27.77
CA ASN A 1144 22.00 -10.18 -27.85
C ASN A 1144 22.11 -11.46 -28.70
N ARG A 1145 22.16 -11.31 -30.01
CA ARG A 1145 22.26 -12.45 -30.93
C ARG A 1145 23.49 -13.34 -30.70
N SER A 1146 24.55 -12.77 -30.13
CA SER A 1146 25.83 -13.46 -29.95
C SER A 1146 25.98 -14.26 -28.67
N TYR A 1147 24.92 -14.40 -27.85
CA TYR A 1147 24.96 -15.18 -26.61
C TYR A 1147 25.62 -16.57 -26.82
N PRO A 1148 26.58 -16.97 -25.96
CA PRO A 1148 26.97 -16.37 -24.69
C PRO A 1148 28.08 -15.30 -24.80
N ASN A 1149 28.35 -14.75 -25.98
CA ASN A 1149 29.20 -13.58 -26.11
C ASN A 1149 28.38 -12.29 -25.93
N GLU A 1150 29.07 -11.18 -25.69
CA GLU A 1150 28.48 -9.88 -25.39
C GLU A 1150 28.32 -9.05 -26.67
N GLY A 1151 27.12 -9.06 -27.24
CA GLY A 1151 26.71 -8.05 -28.23
C GLY A 1151 26.72 -6.67 -27.60
N ARG A 1152 27.42 -5.71 -28.22
CA ARG A 1152 27.58 -4.35 -27.66
C ARG A 1152 27.21 -3.29 -28.67
N GLY A 1153 26.10 -2.61 -28.40
CA GLY A 1153 25.59 -1.49 -29.19
C GLY A 1153 25.82 -0.14 -28.51
N ASN A 1154 25.92 0.92 -29.30
CA ASN A 1154 25.92 2.30 -28.86
C ASN A 1154 24.96 3.11 -29.74
N PHE A 1155 23.98 3.75 -29.11
CA PHE A 1155 22.91 4.51 -29.74
C PHE A 1155 23.09 5.97 -29.31
N SER A 1156 23.58 6.81 -30.20
CA SER A 1156 24.08 8.15 -29.87
C SER A 1156 23.38 9.24 -30.66
N LEU A 1157 22.81 10.20 -29.92
CA LEU A 1157 22.46 11.53 -30.41
C LEU A 1157 23.68 12.44 -30.25
N LEU A 1158 24.06 13.09 -31.35
CA LEU A 1158 25.31 13.83 -31.47
C LEU A 1158 25.01 15.32 -31.69
N SER A 1159 25.71 16.15 -30.94
CA SER A 1159 25.90 17.56 -31.26
C SER A 1159 27.23 17.73 -32.02
N PRO A 1160 27.51 18.90 -32.63
CA PRO A 1160 28.68 19.06 -33.51
C PRO A 1160 30.04 18.66 -32.91
N ASN A 1161 30.19 18.69 -31.57
CA ASN A 1161 31.47 18.47 -30.91
C ASN A 1161 31.48 17.35 -29.86
N LYS A 1162 30.35 16.69 -29.57
CA LYS A 1162 30.26 15.66 -28.52
C LYS A 1162 29.08 14.71 -28.70
N THR A 1163 29.17 13.55 -28.06
CA THR A 1163 28.00 12.69 -27.80
C THR A 1163 27.10 13.39 -26.80
N PHE A 1164 25.93 13.81 -27.25
CA PHE A 1164 25.02 14.62 -26.44
C PHE A 1164 24.13 13.76 -25.55
N PHE A 1165 23.54 12.72 -26.10
CA PHE A 1165 22.70 11.78 -25.34
C PHE A 1165 22.83 10.38 -25.94
N ALA A 1166 23.21 9.38 -25.16
CA ALA A 1166 23.42 8.03 -25.69
C ALA A 1166 23.25 6.92 -24.68
N LEU A 1167 22.86 5.74 -25.19
CA LEU A 1167 22.87 4.48 -24.46
C LEU A 1167 23.91 3.53 -25.07
N VAL A 1168 24.81 3.03 -24.22
CA VAL A 1168 25.72 1.92 -24.55
C VAL A 1168 25.13 0.65 -23.97
N VAL A 1169 24.54 -0.17 -24.83
CA VAL A 1169 23.89 -1.43 -24.44
C VAL A 1169 24.89 -2.56 -24.44
N THR A 1170 25.00 -3.21 -23.28
CA THR A 1170 25.76 -4.45 -23.10
C THR A 1170 25.24 -5.15 -21.84
N PRO A 1171 25.16 -6.49 -21.83
CA PRO A 1171 24.82 -7.25 -20.63
C PRO A 1171 25.86 -7.15 -19.50
N TYR A 1172 27.13 -6.83 -19.80
CA TYR A 1172 28.20 -6.78 -18.80
C TYR A 1172 28.37 -5.41 -18.15
N ARG A 1173 28.32 -4.34 -18.95
CA ARG A 1173 28.62 -2.99 -18.46
C ARG A 1173 27.82 -1.92 -19.21
N PRO A 1174 26.48 -1.93 -19.07
CA PRO A 1174 25.66 -0.91 -19.70
C PRO A 1174 26.07 0.47 -19.17
N ALA A 1175 26.01 1.47 -20.03
CA ALA A 1175 26.50 2.81 -19.74
C ALA A 1175 25.71 3.85 -20.54
N TYR A 1176 25.80 5.11 -20.15
CA TYR A 1176 25.16 6.21 -20.86
C TYR A 1176 26.17 7.34 -21.14
N TYR A 1177 25.81 8.20 -22.08
CA TYR A 1177 26.40 9.53 -22.22
C TYR A 1177 25.31 10.59 -22.10
N VAL A 1178 25.54 11.61 -21.29
CA VAL A 1178 24.69 12.81 -21.23
C VAL A 1178 25.62 14.02 -21.24
N ASN A 1179 25.39 14.96 -22.16
CA ASN A 1179 26.23 16.14 -22.36
C ASN A 1179 27.74 15.87 -22.56
N GLY A 1180 28.11 14.68 -23.04
CA GLY A 1180 29.50 14.23 -23.18
C GLY A 1180 30.07 13.51 -21.95
N ASP A 1181 29.39 13.57 -20.82
CA ASP A 1181 29.77 12.87 -19.59
C ASP A 1181 29.38 11.39 -19.68
N TYR A 1182 30.29 10.52 -19.27
CA TYR A 1182 30.12 9.07 -19.33
C TYR A 1182 29.76 8.50 -17.95
N GLY A 1183 28.61 7.84 -17.87
CA GLY A 1183 28.15 7.14 -16.67
C GLY A 1183 28.05 5.63 -16.87
N ILE A 1184 28.34 4.85 -15.82
CA ILE A 1184 28.16 3.39 -15.82
C ILE A 1184 26.85 3.09 -15.10
N ILE A 1185 25.96 2.35 -15.74
CA ILE A 1185 24.68 1.92 -15.17
C ILE A 1185 24.94 0.76 -14.19
N SER A 1186 25.64 -0.28 -14.66
CA SER A 1186 26.06 -1.39 -13.81
C SER A 1186 27.32 -2.07 -14.34
N GLN A 1187 27.91 -2.95 -13.53
CA GLN A 1187 29.08 -3.74 -13.92
C GLN A 1187 28.95 -5.19 -13.42
N GLY A 1188 28.72 -6.11 -14.35
CA GLY A 1188 28.49 -7.54 -14.14
C GLY A 1188 27.46 -8.06 -15.15
N ASN A 1189 27.64 -9.30 -15.61
CA ASN A 1189 26.73 -9.90 -16.61
C ASN A 1189 25.31 -10.06 -16.04
N GLY A 1190 24.32 -9.50 -16.73
CA GLY A 1190 22.91 -9.74 -16.43
C GLY A 1190 22.37 -8.96 -15.23
N LEU A 1191 23.11 -7.99 -14.70
CA LEU A 1191 22.68 -7.23 -13.51
C LEU A 1191 21.53 -6.25 -13.80
N THR A 1192 21.53 -5.64 -14.97
CA THR A 1192 20.56 -4.64 -15.38
C THR A 1192 19.94 -5.01 -16.73
N VAL A 1193 20.79 -5.20 -17.74
CA VAL A 1193 20.38 -5.75 -19.04
C VAL A 1193 20.56 -7.27 -18.99
N PRO A 1194 19.51 -8.09 -19.21
CA PRO A 1194 19.60 -9.54 -19.18
C PRO A 1194 20.67 -10.10 -20.11
N PHE A 1195 21.29 -11.21 -19.69
CA PHE A 1195 22.34 -11.88 -20.44
C PHE A 1195 21.85 -13.19 -21.05
N ASP A 1196 20.97 -13.08 -22.03
CA ASP A 1196 20.42 -14.17 -22.81
C ASP A 1196 20.34 -13.76 -24.29
N ASP A 1197 19.59 -14.51 -25.12
CA ASP A 1197 19.34 -14.19 -26.53
C ASP A 1197 17.86 -13.86 -26.78
N VAL A 1198 17.16 -13.25 -25.82
CA VAL A 1198 15.75 -12.82 -25.94
C VAL A 1198 15.68 -11.33 -26.29
N TRP A 1199 14.54 -10.91 -26.84
CA TRP A 1199 14.22 -9.50 -27.07
C TRP A 1199 13.89 -8.80 -25.75
N HIS A 1200 14.51 -7.66 -25.52
CA HIS A 1200 14.29 -6.80 -24.36
C HIS A 1200 13.96 -5.38 -24.80
N HIS A 1201 13.01 -4.76 -24.12
CA HIS A 1201 12.62 -3.37 -24.34
C HIS A 1201 13.50 -2.48 -23.48
N LEU A 1202 14.21 -1.52 -24.09
CA LEU A 1202 15.18 -0.67 -23.42
C LEU A 1202 14.80 0.80 -23.61
N VAL A 1203 14.71 1.54 -22.50
CA VAL A 1203 14.41 2.98 -22.53
C VAL A 1203 15.41 3.76 -21.70
N LEU A 1204 16.05 4.78 -22.29
CA LEU A 1204 16.88 5.75 -21.60
C LEU A 1204 16.18 7.11 -21.61
N VAL A 1205 15.95 7.69 -20.45
CA VAL A 1205 15.25 8.96 -20.25
C VAL A 1205 16.17 9.94 -19.55
N TYR A 1206 16.25 11.17 -20.04
CA TYR A 1206 16.75 12.31 -19.28
C TYR A 1206 15.59 13.24 -18.97
N ASP A 1207 15.34 13.41 -17.67
CA ASP A 1207 14.32 14.27 -17.09
C ASP A 1207 14.97 15.52 -16.50
N SER A 1208 14.72 16.68 -17.11
CA SER A 1208 15.28 17.97 -16.69
C SER A 1208 14.54 18.60 -15.52
N PHE A 1209 13.30 18.19 -15.25
CA PHE A 1209 12.56 18.63 -14.07
C PHE A 1209 13.22 18.06 -12.81
N ASP A 1210 13.50 16.76 -12.84
CA ASP A 1210 14.14 16.03 -11.75
C ASP A 1210 15.68 16.05 -11.79
N ASN A 1211 16.26 16.51 -12.91
CA ASN A 1211 17.68 16.37 -13.22
C ASN A 1211 18.16 14.91 -13.07
N LYS A 1212 17.42 13.95 -13.63
CA LYS A 1212 17.71 12.51 -13.52
C LYS A 1212 17.89 11.86 -14.89
N VAL A 1213 18.83 10.91 -14.95
CA VAL A 1213 18.92 9.92 -16.02
C VAL A 1213 18.30 8.63 -15.50
N ASN A 1214 17.19 8.21 -16.12
CA ASN A 1214 16.49 6.98 -15.80
C ASN A 1214 16.72 5.96 -16.93
N PHE A 1215 16.93 4.70 -16.55
CA PHE A 1215 17.09 3.60 -17.49
C PHE A 1215 16.15 2.45 -17.13
N TYR A 1216 15.32 2.07 -18.08
CA TYR A 1216 14.30 1.06 -17.95
C TYR A 1216 14.63 -0.16 -18.81
N VAL A 1217 14.25 -1.34 -18.31
CA VAL A 1217 14.34 -2.61 -19.03
C VAL A 1217 13.01 -3.33 -18.85
N ASP A 1218 12.39 -3.72 -19.95
CA ASP A 1218 11.11 -4.46 -20.00
C ASP A 1218 9.99 -3.76 -19.21
N GLY A 1219 9.90 -2.44 -19.36
CA GLY A 1219 8.90 -1.62 -18.68
C GLY A 1219 9.22 -1.27 -17.22
N GLU A 1220 10.35 -1.73 -16.66
CA GLU A 1220 10.72 -1.53 -15.25
C GLU A 1220 11.95 -0.62 -15.09
N LEU A 1221 11.92 0.31 -14.12
CA LEU A 1221 13.07 1.15 -13.80
C LEU A 1221 14.20 0.30 -13.21
N LYS A 1222 15.37 0.28 -13.85
CA LYS A 1222 16.54 -0.48 -13.37
C LYS A 1222 17.66 0.40 -12.83
N TYR A 1223 17.67 1.68 -13.19
CA TYR A 1223 18.72 2.61 -12.76
C TYR A 1223 18.23 4.05 -12.84
N SER A 1224 18.57 4.85 -11.84
CA SER A 1224 18.31 6.29 -11.78
C SER A 1224 19.49 7.00 -11.14
N VAL A 1225 19.93 8.11 -11.74
CA VAL A 1225 21.04 8.92 -11.20
C VAL A 1225 20.84 10.39 -11.51
N PHE A 1226 21.25 11.25 -10.58
CA PHE A 1226 21.29 12.70 -10.81
C PHE A 1226 22.26 13.05 -11.96
N HIS A 1227 21.84 13.97 -12.81
CA HIS A 1227 22.68 14.58 -13.82
C HIS A 1227 22.27 16.04 -14.04
N ALA A 1228 23.25 16.94 -14.04
CA ALA A 1228 23.06 18.37 -14.25
C ALA A 1228 22.30 18.69 -15.55
N ALA A 1229 21.67 19.88 -15.57
CA ALA A 1229 20.86 20.38 -16.66
C ALA A 1229 21.57 20.30 -18.02
N LEU A 1230 20.87 19.79 -19.03
CA LEU A 1230 21.35 19.81 -20.40
C LEU A 1230 21.43 21.25 -20.94
N PRO A 1231 22.53 21.63 -21.61
CA PRO A 1231 22.60 22.93 -22.26
C PRO A 1231 21.70 22.99 -23.50
N ASP A 1232 21.25 24.19 -23.89
CA ASP A 1232 20.53 24.41 -25.15
C ASP A 1232 21.47 24.27 -26.36
N GLU A 1233 21.75 23.03 -26.75
CA GLU A 1233 22.60 22.66 -27.87
C GLU A 1233 21.82 21.84 -28.90
N ALA A 1234 22.06 22.12 -30.18
CA ALA A 1234 21.41 21.38 -31.27
C ALA A 1234 22.01 19.98 -31.43
N ILE A 1235 21.14 18.98 -31.36
CA ILE A 1235 21.40 17.63 -31.82
C ILE A 1235 21.13 17.60 -33.32
N THR A 1236 22.13 17.19 -34.10
CA THR A 1236 22.08 17.27 -35.57
C THR A 1236 22.31 15.93 -36.26
N GLN A 1237 22.74 14.92 -35.50
CA GLN A 1237 23.12 13.63 -36.04
C GLN A 1237 22.74 12.51 -35.07
N PHE A 1238 22.34 11.38 -35.64
CA PHE A 1238 22.09 10.12 -34.97
C PHE A 1238 23.10 9.08 -35.46
N GLU A 1239 23.60 8.25 -34.54
CA GLU A 1239 24.56 7.20 -34.79
C GLU A 1239 24.20 5.90 -34.06
N ILE A 1240 24.24 4.78 -34.79
CA ILE A 1240 24.24 3.43 -34.22
C ILE A 1240 25.61 2.83 -34.50
N TYR A 1241 26.29 2.39 -33.45
CA TYR A 1241 27.64 1.88 -33.52
C TYR A 1241 27.78 0.54 -32.80
N ASP A 1242 28.44 -0.41 -33.44
CA ASP A 1242 28.82 -1.70 -32.87
C ASP A 1242 30.25 -1.65 -32.33
N ALA A 1243 30.41 -2.11 -31.09
CA ALA A 1243 31.70 -2.12 -30.41
C ALA A 1243 32.32 -3.52 -30.25
N ASN A 1244 31.60 -4.62 -30.54
CA ASN A 1244 32.07 -5.97 -30.24
C ASN A 1244 31.39 -7.09 -31.05
N TRP A 1245 30.49 -7.88 -30.44
CA TRP A 1245 29.79 -8.99 -31.07
C TRP A 1245 28.42 -8.56 -31.61
N GLU A 1246 27.81 -9.43 -32.42
CA GLU A 1246 26.55 -9.16 -33.11
C GLU A 1246 25.36 -9.01 -32.15
N TYR A 1247 24.53 -8.00 -32.41
CA TYR A 1247 23.24 -7.75 -31.76
C TYR A 1247 22.17 -7.36 -32.80
N GLU A 1248 20.90 -7.51 -32.43
CA GLU A 1248 19.74 -7.15 -33.26
C GLU A 1248 18.98 -6.01 -32.58
N ILE A 1249 18.36 -5.12 -33.37
CA ILE A 1249 17.48 -4.05 -32.89
C ILE A 1249 16.19 -3.95 -33.70
N ASP A 1250 15.14 -3.51 -33.03
CA ASP A 1250 13.81 -3.28 -33.58
C ASP A 1250 13.15 -2.02 -32.99
N ASP A 1251 12.16 -1.48 -33.69
CA ASP A 1251 11.28 -0.37 -33.26
C ASP A 1251 12.03 0.75 -32.51
N PHE A 1252 12.96 1.44 -33.19
CA PHE A 1252 13.76 2.48 -32.55
C PHE A 1252 13.11 3.85 -32.62
N SER A 1253 12.97 4.51 -31.47
CA SER A 1253 12.26 5.79 -31.32
C SER A 1253 13.11 6.83 -30.62
N ILE A 1254 12.92 8.10 -31.02
CA ILE A 1254 13.44 9.28 -30.32
C ILE A 1254 12.25 10.13 -29.88
N TRP A 1255 12.22 10.44 -28.60
CA TRP A 1255 11.18 11.26 -27.99
C TRP A 1255 11.74 12.63 -27.61
N GLN A 1256 11.01 13.69 -28.01
CA GLN A 1256 11.18 15.02 -27.47
C GLN A 1256 10.32 15.13 -26.20
N GLY A 1257 10.97 15.05 -25.04
CA GLY A 1257 10.31 14.90 -23.74
C GLY A 1257 10.82 13.68 -22.97
N ALA A 1258 10.62 13.71 -21.66
CA ALA A 1258 10.96 12.63 -20.76
C ALA A 1258 9.75 11.69 -20.61
N LEU A 1259 9.92 10.43 -20.97
CA LEU A 1259 8.91 9.40 -20.77
C LEU A 1259 8.80 9.08 -19.27
N LYS A 1260 7.57 9.13 -18.75
CA LYS A 1260 7.26 8.71 -17.38
C LYS A 1260 7.29 7.19 -17.25
N ALA A 1261 7.55 6.67 -16.05
CA ALA A 1261 7.59 5.22 -15.79
C ALA A 1261 6.29 4.49 -16.22
N SER A 1262 5.13 5.10 -15.99
CA SER A 1262 3.83 4.56 -16.42
C SER A 1262 3.68 4.51 -17.94
N GLN A 1263 4.24 5.49 -18.66
CA GLN A 1263 4.25 5.53 -20.13
C GLN A 1263 5.18 4.45 -20.68
N VAL A 1264 6.39 4.31 -20.13
CA VAL A 1264 7.34 3.25 -20.49
C VAL A 1264 6.73 1.86 -20.31
N LYS A 1265 6.06 1.62 -19.18
CA LYS A 1265 5.36 0.36 -18.91
C LYS A 1265 4.20 0.11 -19.89
N THR A 1266 3.48 1.16 -20.27
CA THR A 1266 2.38 1.07 -21.24
C THR A 1266 2.89 0.73 -22.64
N ILE A 1267 4.00 1.35 -23.08
CA ILE A 1267 4.67 1.04 -24.36
C ILE A 1267 5.05 -0.45 -24.38
N TYR A 1268 5.79 -0.90 -23.37
CA TYR A 1268 6.20 -2.31 -23.22
C TYR A 1268 5.01 -3.28 -23.29
N GLN A 1269 3.92 -2.99 -22.57
CA GLN A 1269 2.74 -3.86 -22.53
C GLN A 1269 1.98 -3.91 -23.85
N ASN A 1270 1.86 -2.78 -24.54
CA ASN A 1270 1.18 -2.71 -25.83
C ASN A 1270 1.94 -3.50 -26.90
N GLU A 1271 3.26 -3.43 -26.88
CA GLU A 1271 4.14 -4.10 -27.86
C GLU A 1271 4.28 -5.60 -27.57
N THR A 1272 4.14 -6.03 -26.31
CA THR A 1272 4.16 -7.46 -25.93
C THR A 1272 2.77 -8.12 -26.01
N GLY A 1273 1.68 -7.36 -25.85
CA GLY A 1273 0.29 -7.86 -25.83
C GLY A 1273 -0.35 -8.13 -27.20
N GLY A 1274 0.34 -7.79 -28.29
CA GLY A 1274 -0.12 -7.97 -29.67
C GLY A 1274 0.16 -9.33 -30.32
N ASN A 1275 0.89 -10.23 -29.64
CA ASN A 1275 1.39 -11.50 -30.21
C ASN A 1275 0.70 -12.78 -29.68
#